data_AF-A0A8C7IG94-F1
#
_entry.id   AF-A0A8C7IG94-F1
#
_cell.length_a   1.000
_cell.length_b   1.000
_cell.length_c   1.000
_cell.angle_alpha   90.00
_cell.angle_beta   90.00
_cell.angle_gamma   90.00
#
_symmetry.space_group_name_H-M   'P 1'
#
loop_
_entity.id
_entity.type
_entity.pdbx_description
1 polymer ?
#
loop_
_entity_poly.entity_id
_entity_poly.type
_entity_poly.pdbx_seq_one_letter_code
_entity_poly.pdbx_strand_id
1 'polypeptide(L)'
;MWVHPEEVLQASALWITERANPYFILQKRKGHGDGRGGLAGLLVGTLDVVLDSSARVAPYRILYQTPDSLIYWIIAHGCSRKEITEHWEWLEQNLLQTLSIFENENDITTFVKGKVQGIIAEYNKNHDVKEDDDTDKFKEAICTFRKLFGMPEEEKLVNYYSCSYWKGHVPRQGWLYLSINHICFYSYLLGKEAKLVIRWADITQLEKSATLLLPDAVKVSTRVAEHVFSVFLNINETFKLMEQLANIAMRQLLDNEGFEQDRSLPKLKRKTPKKVSALKRDLDARAKSERYRALFRLPKDEKLDGHTGCTLWTPFNKMHILGQMFVSTNYICFTSKEETLCSLIIPLREVTIVEKADSSNFLPSPVSISTKNRMTFLFANLKDRDFLVQRISDFLQQTTSKIYFERETTGSVNSSDDEVYSQQGSLLSSSPQRSSLGSEGSSEGERQFNLNDNSVPTATQALMTMYRRRSPEEFNPKLAKEFLKEQAWKNHITEYGQGVCMYRTEKTKDLVLKGIPENMRGELWLLFSGAINEMATHPGYYEDLVEKSMGKYNLATEEIERDLHRSLPEHPAFQNEMGIAALRRVLTAYAFRNPNIGYCQAMNIVTSVLLLYAKEEEAFWLLVALCERMLPDYYNTRVVGALVDQGVFEELAREYVPELYDCMQDLGVISTISLSWFLTLFLSVMPFESAVVVVDCFFYEGIKVIFQLALNVLHANIHQLLGAKDDGEAMTVLGRYLDSVTNKDSTLPPIPHLHSLLTDDGDPHPEVDIFKLVRSSYEKFGSIRADVIEQMRFKQRLRVIQTIEDTTKRNVVRTIVTETAFSIDELEELYVLFKEEHLTSCYWGGTGGSNPTERHDPSLPYLEQYRIDLEQFRGLFSLLFPWAPVNGAHADLLALRFFRLLDHNGDSLINFREFISGLSVLCHGDLTEKLKLLYKMHVIPEVTHEQEEPDSAFEATQYFFEDITPETSNGLDPKCKSEKDDGFVRVTFKTEKVKKLHTPDYRHYLRLWNQGTKNKLDNMKDLPKLNQSQFIELCKTLYNMFSEDAQEQELYHATATVTSLLLEMGEVGKLFCHSKDQEEQDQDDPEEAKTSGPAQDGGTKPEGVFQQRGQGEGKEESQARPCGPAKRDGRGEQLSAMEEIRLEDSSPKDTGTSSSMLISDDETKDDTSMSSYSVLSGGSHELDDKLHCEDINDDTVLVRSGPHGRDGGLPHSTSIDKDWAITFEQFLASVLTEQALVLYFEKPVEVAARITNAKNVRKVGCSLLSASDYEISLSG
;
A
#
# COMPACT_ATOMS: atom_id res chain seq x y z
N MET A 1 20.60 -24.33 21.02
CA MET A 1 21.48 -23.21 20.65
C MET A 1 22.72 -23.19 21.54
N TRP A 2 23.90 -22.99 20.96
CA TRP A 2 25.15 -22.73 21.70
C TRP A 2 25.13 -21.36 22.39
N VAL A 3 25.81 -21.23 23.53
CA VAL A 3 25.95 -19.94 24.24
C VAL A 3 27.39 -19.66 24.63
N HIS A 4 27.71 -18.37 24.82
CA HIS A 4 29.02 -17.98 25.35
C HIS A 4 29.22 -18.62 26.74
N PRO A 5 30.40 -19.18 27.06
CA PRO A 5 30.65 -19.85 28.34
C PRO A 5 30.42 -18.95 29.56
N GLU A 6 29.27 -19.12 30.22
CA GLU A 6 28.84 -18.36 31.42
C GLU A 6 29.03 -19.19 32.70
N GLU A 7 29.60 -18.58 33.74
CA GLU A 7 30.00 -19.26 34.99
C GLU A 7 28.81 -19.48 35.95
N VAL A 8 28.72 -20.68 36.54
CA VAL A 8 27.63 -21.07 37.46
C VAL A 8 28.16 -21.73 38.73
N LEU A 9 27.87 -21.10 39.87
CA LEU A 9 28.32 -21.53 41.20
C LEU A 9 27.52 -22.71 41.81
N GLN A 10 26.40 -23.14 41.20
CA GLN A 10 25.61 -24.26 41.72
C GLN A 10 24.86 -25.04 40.61
N ALA A 11 25.22 -26.31 40.43
CA ALA A 11 24.70 -27.13 39.33
C ALA A 11 23.30 -27.76 39.57
N SER A 12 22.85 -27.94 40.82
CA SER A 12 21.85 -28.98 41.16
C SER A 12 20.54 -28.52 41.82
N ALA A 13 20.43 -27.26 42.26
CA ALA A 13 19.29 -26.79 43.05
C ALA A 13 17.94 -26.94 42.32
N LEU A 14 17.85 -26.45 41.08
CA LEU A 14 16.62 -26.41 40.28
C LEU A 14 16.61 -27.36 39.07
N TRP A 15 17.66 -28.19 38.95
CA TRP A 15 17.97 -28.96 37.75
C TRP A 15 18.12 -30.46 38.04
N ILE A 16 17.79 -31.28 37.05
CA ILE A 16 17.93 -32.74 37.03
C ILE A 16 18.94 -33.07 35.93
N THR A 17 19.99 -33.84 36.24
CA THR A 17 20.89 -34.36 35.21
C THR A 17 20.21 -35.48 34.42
N GLU A 18 20.15 -35.38 33.10
CA GLU A 18 19.66 -36.47 32.21
C GLU A 18 20.80 -37.33 31.67
N ARG A 19 21.95 -36.72 31.30
CA ARG A 19 23.17 -37.39 30.85
C ARG A 19 24.38 -36.68 31.45
N ALA A 20 25.46 -37.42 31.73
CA ALA A 20 26.73 -36.84 32.13
C ALA A 20 27.90 -37.71 31.63
N ASN A 21 29.01 -37.08 31.29
CA ASN A 21 30.31 -37.68 31.02
C ASN A 21 31.38 -36.86 31.80
N PRO A 22 32.68 -37.19 31.74
CA PRO A 22 33.69 -36.54 32.59
C PRO A 22 33.72 -35.01 32.48
N TYR A 23 33.44 -34.45 31.30
CA TYR A 23 33.56 -33.02 31.02
C TYR A 23 32.22 -32.30 30.82
N PHE A 24 31.13 -33.01 30.52
CA PHE A 24 29.85 -32.40 30.15
C PHE A 24 28.66 -33.00 30.94
N ILE A 25 27.71 -32.14 31.31
CA ILE A 25 26.46 -32.53 32.00
C ILE A 25 25.26 -31.93 31.27
N LEU A 26 24.41 -32.79 30.70
CA LEU A 26 23.09 -32.42 30.20
C LEU A 26 22.09 -32.37 31.36
N GLN A 27 21.42 -31.24 31.52
CA GLN A 27 20.42 -31.04 32.57
C GLN A 27 19.07 -30.55 32.02
N LYS A 28 17.99 -31.08 32.59
CA LYS A 28 16.58 -30.68 32.41
C LYS A 28 16.09 -29.94 33.66
N ARG A 29 15.26 -28.91 33.51
CA ARG A 29 14.72 -28.15 34.65
C ARG A 29 13.67 -28.97 35.43
N LYS A 30 13.71 -28.93 36.77
CA LYS A 30 12.75 -29.66 37.63
C LYS A 30 11.31 -29.22 37.32
N GLY A 31 10.44 -30.19 37.02
CA GLY A 31 9.01 -29.95 36.74
C GLY A 31 8.65 -29.61 35.29
N HIS A 32 9.59 -29.57 34.35
CA HIS A 32 9.27 -29.48 32.92
C HIS A 32 8.90 -30.87 32.36
N GLY A 33 7.86 -30.96 31.51
CA GLY A 33 7.52 -32.17 30.75
C GLY A 33 6.97 -33.38 31.51
N ASP A 34 6.93 -33.37 32.84
CA ASP A 34 6.45 -34.50 33.64
C ASP A 34 4.95 -34.32 33.97
N GLY A 35 4.09 -35.19 33.43
CA GLY A 35 2.62 -35.12 33.53
C GLY A 35 1.99 -35.37 34.91
N ARG A 36 2.69 -35.06 36.02
CA ARG A 36 2.16 -35.14 37.39
C ARG A 36 2.40 -33.84 38.15
N GLY A 37 1.33 -33.06 38.29
CA GLY A 37 1.34 -31.76 39.00
C GLY A 37 1.57 -31.89 40.51
N GLY A 38 2.84 -31.94 40.92
CA GLY A 38 3.25 -31.88 42.32
C GLY A 38 3.45 -30.45 42.81
N LEU A 39 2.92 -30.11 43.99
CA LEU A 39 2.98 -28.77 44.59
C LEU A 39 4.39 -28.16 44.69
N ALA A 40 5.43 -29.00 44.82
CA ALA A 40 6.83 -28.57 44.85
C ALA A 40 7.29 -27.85 43.56
N GLY A 41 6.74 -28.22 42.39
CA GLY A 41 7.06 -27.54 41.12
C GLY A 41 6.44 -26.14 41.01
N LEU A 42 5.35 -25.88 41.74
CA LEU A 42 4.62 -24.62 41.68
C LEU A 42 5.35 -23.49 42.44
N LEU A 43 6.00 -23.84 43.55
CA LEU A 43 6.71 -22.89 44.42
C LEU A 43 8.04 -22.43 43.79
N VAL A 44 8.78 -23.34 43.12
CA VAL A 44 10.06 -23.03 42.46
C VAL A 44 9.88 -21.94 41.40
N GLY A 45 8.92 -22.11 40.48
CA GLY A 45 8.69 -21.17 39.38
C GLY A 45 8.24 -19.76 39.80
N THR A 46 7.87 -19.57 41.08
CA THR A 46 7.51 -18.25 41.63
C THR A 46 8.73 -17.51 42.20
N LEU A 47 9.75 -18.25 42.66
CA LEU A 47 10.96 -17.68 43.26
C LEU A 47 11.95 -17.17 42.20
N ASP A 48 12.06 -17.89 41.08
CA ASP A 48 12.97 -17.58 39.96
C ASP A 48 12.72 -16.20 39.32
N VAL A 49 11.48 -15.71 39.36
CA VAL A 49 11.09 -14.40 38.79
C VAL A 49 11.65 -13.21 39.59
N VAL A 50 11.97 -13.42 40.87
CA VAL A 50 12.35 -12.34 41.81
C VAL A 50 13.86 -12.30 42.07
N LEU A 51 14.57 -13.42 41.91
CA LEU A 51 15.95 -13.56 42.38
C LEU A 51 17.03 -13.67 41.29
N ASP A 52 16.70 -13.87 40.01
CA ASP A 52 17.70 -13.87 38.94
C ASP A 52 17.29 -13.05 37.70
N SER A 53 17.89 -11.87 37.57
CA SER A 53 17.68 -10.96 36.43
C SER A 53 18.34 -11.42 35.12
N SER A 54 19.03 -12.56 35.12
CA SER A 54 19.67 -13.15 33.93
C SER A 54 18.85 -14.25 33.25
N ALA A 55 17.73 -14.69 33.86
CA ALA A 55 17.05 -15.97 33.62
C ALA A 55 16.36 -16.19 32.26
N ARG A 56 17.10 -16.02 31.16
CA ARG A 56 16.98 -16.89 29.99
C ARG A 56 17.33 -18.31 30.44
N VAL A 57 16.35 -19.19 30.58
CA VAL A 57 16.66 -20.63 30.63
C VAL A 57 15.58 -21.42 29.92
N ALA A 58 15.94 -21.82 28.70
CA ALA A 58 15.27 -22.91 28.00
C ALA A 58 15.27 -24.17 28.90
N PRO A 59 14.28 -25.08 28.77
CA PRO A 59 14.09 -26.20 29.70
C PRO A 59 15.26 -27.17 29.81
N TYR A 60 16.20 -27.16 28.86
CA TYR A 60 17.41 -27.95 28.87
C TYR A 60 18.67 -27.09 28.75
N ARG A 61 19.76 -27.51 29.41
CA ARG A 61 21.10 -26.89 29.32
C ARG A 61 22.21 -27.93 29.32
N ILE A 62 23.34 -27.62 28.70
CA ILE A 62 24.59 -28.39 28.84
C ILE A 62 25.60 -27.54 29.61
N LEU A 63 26.11 -28.10 30.71
CA LEU A 63 27.23 -27.57 31.48
C LEU A 63 28.53 -28.26 31.03
N TYR A 64 29.62 -27.49 31.01
CA TYR A 64 31.00 -27.97 31.00
C TYR A 64 31.61 -27.90 32.41
N GLN A 65 32.45 -28.87 32.73
CA GLN A 65 33.22 -28.98 33.98
C GLN A 65 34.57 -29.67 33.71
N THR A 66 35.44 -29.70 34.70
CA THR A 66 36.58 -30.62 34.78
C THR A 66 36.52 -31.42 36.10
N PRO A 67 37.10 -32.63 36.18
CA PRO A 67 36.96 -33.51 37.34
C PRO A 67 37.29 -32.89 38.71
N ASP A 68 38.32 -32.04 38.79
CA ASP A 68 38.74 -31.41 40.06
C ASP A 68 38.14 -29.99 40.28
N SER A 69 37.34 -29.49 39.34
CA SER A 69 36.76 -28.14 39.40
C SER A 69 35.37 -28.09 40.06
N LEU A 70 35.21 -27.16 41.00
CA LEU A 70 33.90 -26.78 41.57
C LEU A 70 33.10 -25.79 40.69
N ILE A 71 33.69 -25.32 39.58
CA ILE A 71 33.15 -24.28 38.70
C ILE A 71 32.57 -24.90 37.43
N TYR A 72 31.28 -24.64 37.19
CA TYR A 72 30.54 -25.09 36.01
C TYR A 72 30.39 -23.94 35.00
N TRP A 73 30.39 -24.27 33.70
CA TRP A 73 30.20 -23.30 32.62
C TRP A 73 29.02 -23.71 31.73
N ILE A 74 28.01 -22.87 31.57
CA ILE A 74 26.95 -23.15 30.58
C ILE A 74 27.53 -22.97 29.17
N ILE A 75 27.39 -23.97 28.30
CA ILE A 75 27.88 -23.91 26.91
C ILE A 75 26.77 -24.08 25.86
N ALA A 76 25.61 -24.65 26.23
CA ALA A 76 24.45 -24.73 25.35
C ALA A 76 23.12 -24.71 26.14
N HIS A 77 22.09 -24.22 25.47
CA HIS A 77 20.68 -24.24 25.90
C HIS A 77 19.82 -24.93 24.83
N GLY A 78 18.69 -25.51 25.21
CA GLY A 78 17.75 -26.12 24.27
C GLY A 78 16.29 -25.94 24.68
N CYS A 79 15.48 -25.48 23.74
CA CYS A 79 14.04 -25.29 23.88
C CYS A 79 13.28 -26.62 23.80
N SER A 80 13.84 -27.61 23.10
CA SER A 80 13.31 -28.97 23.06
C SER A 80 14.36 -30.01 23.48
N ARG A 81 13.90 -31.21 23.85
CA ARG A 81 14.78 -32.35 24.14
C ARG A 81 15.57 -32.80 22.90
N LYS A 82 15.01 -32.65 21.70
CA LYS A 82 15.67 -33.01 20.44
C LYS A 82 16.87 -32.09 20.20
N GLU A 83 16.64 -30.77 20.18
CA GLU A 83 17.67 -29.74 19.96
C GLU A 83 18.87 -29.88 20.92
N ILE A 84 18.63 -30.11 22.21
CA ILE A 84 19.75 -30.25 23.17
C ILE A 84 20.49 -31.59 23.03
N THR A 85 19.82 -32.62 22.52
CA THR A 85 20.43 -33.94 22.29
C THR A 85 21.35 -33.88 21.07
N GLU A 86 20.97 -33.15 20.02
CA GLU A 86 21.83 -32.86 18.87
C GLU A 86 23.12 -32.13 19.29
N HIS A 87 23.03 -31.15 20.19
CA HIS A 87 24.22 -30.48 20.75
C HIS A 87 25.06 -31.39 21.67
N TRP A 88 24.43 -32.28 22.43
CA TRP A 88 25.13 -33.28 23.25
C TRP A 88 25.92 -34.26 22.37
N GLU A 89 25.28 -34.82 21.35
CA GLU A 89 25.89 -35.79 20.44
C GLU A 89 27.02 -35.16 19.62
N TRP A 90 26.91 -33.88 19.27
CA TRP A 90 28.03 -33.14 18.69
C TRP A 90 29.24 -33.05 19.63
N LEU A 91 29.06 -32.73 20.92
CA LEU A 91 30.15 -32.69 21.92
C LEU A 91 30.81 -34.06 22.11
N GLU A 92 29.98 -35.10 22.19
CA GLU A 92 30.39 -36.49 22.42
C GLU A 92 31.21 -37.04 21.24
N GLN A 93 30.82 -36.71 20.00
CA GLN A 93 31.55 -37.11 18.79
C GLN A 93 32.81 -36.26 18.52
N ASN A 94 32.72 -34.93 18.66
CA ASN A 94 33.77 -34.01 18.14
C ASN A 94 34.79 -33.56 19.19
N LEU A 95 34.42 -33.50 20.48
CA LEU A 95 35.34 -33.03 21.53
C LEU A 95 35.79 -34.14 22.47
N LEU A 96 34.92 -35.06 22.88
CA LEU A 96 35.17 -35.95 24.02
C LEU A 96 36.51 -36.71 23.95
N GLN A 97 36.84 -37.33 22.80
CA GLN A 97 38.12 -38.02 22.60
C GLN A 97 39.33 -37.08 22.63
N THR A 98 39.16 -35.84 22.14
CA THR A 98 40.22 -34.83 22.14
C THR A 98 40.50 -34.30 23.54
N LEU A 99 39.46 -34.15 24.39
CA LEU A 99 39.62 -33.66 25.77
C LEU A 99 40.44 -34.63 26.63
N SER A 100 40.31 -35.94 26.40
CA SER A 100 41.09 -36.97 27.09
C SER A 100 42.58 -37.04 26.73
N ILE A 101 43.06 -36.20 25.80
CA ILE A 101 44.49 -36.11 25.42
C ILE A 101 45.24 -35.06 26.26
N PHE A 102 44.53 -34.12 26.88
CA PHE A 102 45.15 -33.02 27.66
C PHE A 102 45.44 -33.43 29.11
N GLU A 103 46.66 -33.13 29.58
CA GLU A 103 47.09 -33.38 30.96
C GLU A 103 46.77 -32.23 31.94
N ASN A 104 46.28 -31.08 31.45
CA ASN A 104 46.07 -29.85 32.23
C ASN A 104 44.65 -29.30 32.08
N GLU A 105 43.89 -29.23 33.18
CA GLU A 105 42.49 -28.76 33.19
C GLU A 105 42.30 -27.31 32.68
N ASN A 106 43.31 -26.43 32.83
CA ASN A 106 43.25 -25.07 32.30
C ASN A 106 43.32 -25.04 30.77
N ASP A 107 44.07 -25.97 30.16
CA ASP A 107 44.18 -26.07 28.70
C ASP A 107 42.91 -26.72 28.13
N ILE A 108 42.33 -27.72 28.81
CA ILE A 108 40.99 -28.26 28.49
C ILE A 108 39.95 -27.13 28.54
N THR A 109 39.94 -26.33 29.61
CA THR A 109 39.00 -25.21 29.78
C THR A 109 39.15 -24.18 28.67
N THR A 110 40.39 -23.83 28.33
CA THR A 110 40.69 -22.85 27.27
C THR A 110 40.30 -23.39 25.89
N PHE A 111 40.60 -24.66 25.61
CA PHE A 111 40.24 -25.34 24.36
C PHE A 111 38.71 -25.46 24.19
N VAL A 112 37.97 -25.91 25.22
CA VAL A 112 36.50 -26.00 25.16
C VAL A 112 35.87 -24.62 24.98
N LYS A 113 36.31 -23.61 25.74
CA LYS A 113 35.80 -22.24 25.59
C LYS A 113 36.07 -21.69 24.18
N GLY A 114 37.30 -21.87 23.66
CA GLY A 114 37.68 -21.45 22.31
C GLY A 114 36.92 -22.20 21.21
N LYS A 115 36.67 -23.50 21.37
CA LYS A 115 35.86 -24.30 20.43
C LYS A 115 34.40 -23.87 20.42
N VAL A 116 33.78 -23.70 21.60
CA VAL A 116 32.38 -23.21 21.70
C VAL A 116 32.24 -21.80 21.11
N GLN A 117 33.20 -20.90 21.37
CA GLN A 117 33.25 -19.58 20.73
C GLN A 117 33.43 -19.66 19.20
N GLY A 118 34.24 -20.60 18.72
CA GLY A 118 34.41 -20.88 17.28
C GLY A 118 33.11 -21.34 16.61
N ILE A 119 32.39 -22.29 17.22
CA ILE A 119 31.10 -22.77 16.72
C ILE A 119 30.08 -21.63 16.65
N ILE A 120 30.04 -20.76 17.67
CA ILE A 120 29.14 -19.59 17.69
C ILE A 120 29.53 -18.58 16.59
N ALA A 121 30.82 -18.34 16.37
CA ALA A 121 31.29 -17.46 15.31
C ALA A 121 30.97 -18.01 13.92
N GLU A 122 31.05 -19.33 13.72
CA GLU A 122 30.72 -20.03 12.47
C GLU A 122 29.21 -20.07 12.21
N TYR A 123 28.40 -20.37 13.23
CA TYR A 123 26.94 -20.33 13.18
C TYR A 123 26.42 -18.92 12.84
N ASN A 124 27.04 -17.87 13.40
CA ASN A 124 26.72 -16.49 13.04
C ASN A 124 27.16 -16.12 11.62
N LYS A 125 28.28 -16.66 11.13
CA LYS A 125 28.84 -16.39 9.79
C LYS A 125 27.88 -16.77 8.66
N ASN A 126 27.12 -17.84 8.85
CA ASN A 126 26.13 -18.32 7.88
C ASN A 126 24.80 -17.55 7.92
N HIS A 127 24.68 -16.52 8.77
CA HIS A 127 23.55 -15.58 8.84
C HIS A 127 24.01 -14.11 8.73
N ASP A 128 25.26 -13.86 8.35
CA ASP A 128 25.86 -12.51 8.36
C ASP A 128 25.46 -11.68 7.12
N VAL A 129 24.22 -11.19 7.13
CA VAL A 129 23.81 -10.08 6.26
C VAL A 129 24.63 -8.85 6.66
N LYS A 130 25.67 -8.56 5.86
CA LYS A 130 26.74 -7.60 6.13
C LYS A 130 26.33 -6.12 6.13
N GLU A 131 25.28 -5.72 6.85
CA GLU A 131 24.97 -4.29 7.01
C GLU A 131 24.40 -3.85 8.37
N ASP A 132 24.12 -4.77 9.31
CA ASP A 132 23.35 -4.42 10.51
C ASP A 132 24.19 -3.90 11.70
N ASP A 133 23.84 -2.68 12.11
CA ASP A 133 24.48 -1.78 13.10
C ASP A 133 24.10 -2.15 14.56
N ASP A 134 23.39 -3.26 14.75
CA ASP A 134 22.74 -3.68 16.00
C ASP A 134 23.54 -4.65 16.87
N THR A 135 23.26 -4.59 18.18
CA THR A 135 23.93 -5.40 19.21
C THR A 135 23.58 -6.88 19.14
N ASP A 136 24.52 -7.77 19.51
CA ASP A 136 24.34 -9.23 19.45
C ASP A 136 23.12 -9.71 20.26
N LYS A 137 22.83 -9.09 21.41
CA LYS A 137 21.65 -9.40 22.24
C LYS A 137 20.32 -9.04 21.57
N PHE A 138 20.34 -8.12 20.60
CA PHE A 138 19.18 -7.81 19.75
C PHE A 138 19.07 -8.81 18.59
N LYS A 139 20.18 -9.17 17.94
CA LYS A 139 20.21 -10.21 16.88
C LYS A 139 19.70 -11.57 17.39
N GLU A 140 20.06 -11.93 18.63
CA GLU A 140 19.51 -13.11 19.32
C GLU A 140 17.99 -12.98 19.60
N ALA A 141 17.50 -11.77 19.89
CA ALA A 141 16.07 -11.50 20.06
C ALA A 141 15.30 -11.57 18.73
N ILE A 142 15.89 -11.18 17.60
CA ILE A 142 15.34 -11.39 16.24
C ILE A 142 15.21 -12.90 15.96
N CYS A 143 16.28 -13.67 16.18
CA CYS A 143 16.26 -15.13 15.99
C CYS A 143 15.23 -15.80 16.90
N THR A 144 15.06 -15.29 18.14
CA THR A 144 14.04 -15.78 19.09
C THR A 144 12.63 -15.43 18.63
N PHE A 145 12.40 -14.20 18.16
CA PHE A 145 11.13 -13.73 17.60
C PHE A 145 10.70 -14.58 16.39
N ARG A 146 11.56 -14.72 15.37
CA ARG A 146 11.26 -15.55 14.19
C ARG A 146 10.91 -16.99 14.58
N LYS A 147 11.70 -17.62 15.46
CA LYS A 147 11.48 -19.02 15.91
C LYS A 147 10.25 -19.22 16.80
N LEU A 148 9.87 -18.28 17.65
CA LEU A 148 8.68 -18.40 18.51
C LEU A 148 7.38 -18.16 17.74
N PHE A 149 7.39 -17.21 16.80
CA PHE A 149 6.18 -16.74 16.13
C PHE A 149 5.97 -17.31 14.72
N GLY A 150 7.00 -17.92 14.12
CA GLY A 150 6.93 -18.42 12.74
C GLY A 150 7.07 -17.30 11.70
N MET A 151 7.72 -16.18 12.08
CA MET A 151 7.75 -14.96 11.27
C MET A 151 8.82 -15.04 10.16
N PRO A 152 8.51 -14.52 8.95
CA PRO A 152 9.42 -14.55 7.80
C PRO A 152 10.65 -13.63 7.99
N GLU A 153 11.59 -13.66 7.05
CA GLU A 153 12.81 -12.85 7.11
C GLU A 153 12.48 -11.34 7.01
N GLU A 154 11.47 -11.04 6.21
CA GLU A 154 10.95 -9.73 5.82
C GLU A 154 10.31 -8.99 7.02
N GLU A 155 9.75 -9.73 7.99
CA GLU A 155 9.13 -9.16 9.19
C GLU A 155 10.18 -8.67 10.19
N LYS A 156 10.66 -7.44 9.99
CA LYS A 156 11.69 -6.82 10.82
C LYS A 156 11.17 -6.50 12.24
N LEU A 157 11.82 -7.07 13.25
CA LEU A 157 11.61 -6.71 14.65
C LEU A 157 12.09 -5.27 14.91
N VAL A 158 11.21 -4.41 15.42
CA VAL A 158 11.51 -3.02 15.73
C VAL A 158 12.10 -2.91 17.14
N ASN A 159 11.42 -3.44 18.15
CA ASN A 159 11.96 -3.50 19.53
C ASN A 159 11.24 -4.57 20.38
N TYR A 160 11.79 -4.89 21.55
CA TYR A 160 11.16 -5.80 22.51
C TYR A 160 11.20 -5.26 23.95
N TYR A 161 10.18 -5.58 24.74
CA TYR A 161 9.93 -5.06 26.08
C TYR A 161 9.49 -6.17 27.04
N SER A 162 9.94 -6.12 28.30
CA SER A 162 9.40 -6.97 29.37
C SER A 162 8.09 -6.37 29.88
N CYS A 163 7.05 -7.19 30.02
CA CYS A 163 5.75 -6.79 30.58
C CYS A 163 4.93 -8.00 31.08
N SER A 164 3.78 -7.74 31.69
CA SER A 164 2.79 -8.75 32.06
C SER A 164 1.53 -8.63 31.22
N TYR A 165 1.15 -9.71 30.52
CA TYR A 165 -0.10 -9.83 29.78
C TYR A 165 -1.20 -10.43 30.67
N TRP A 166 -2.39 -9.85 30.67
CA TRP A 166 -3.51 -10.29 31.50
C TRP A 166 -4.50 -11.15 30.69
N LYS A 167 -4.64 -12.42 31.06
CA LYS A 167 -5.69 -13.30 30.52
C LYS A 167 -6.74 -13.56 31.61
N GLY A 168 -7.76 -12.70 31.65
CA GLY A 168 -8.63 -12.56 32.83
C GLY A 168 -7.84 -11.96 34.00
N HIS A 169 -8.16 -12.37 35.23
CA HIS A 169 -7.48 -11.88 36.45
C HIS A 169 -6.08 -12.46 36.69
N VAL A 170 -5.52 -13.24 35.76
CA VAL A 170 -4.19 -13.87 35.91
C VAL A 170 -3.15 -13.15 35.04
N PRO A 171 -2.16 -12.47 35.64
CA PRO A 171 -1.04 -11.93 34.90
C PRO A 171 -0.08 -13.05 34.46
N ARG A 172 0.44 -12.93 33.24
CA ARG A 172 1.50 -13.77 32.69
C ARG A 172 2.67 -12.87 32.33
N GLN A 173 3.75 -12.96 33.08
CA GLN A 173 4.95 -12.16 32.84
C GLN A 173 5.76 -12.75 31.68
N GLY A 174 6.18 -11.89 30.74
CA GLY A 174 6.84 -12.32 29.53
C GLY A 174 7.40 -11.16 28.71
N TRP A 175 7.53 -11.38 27.40
CA TRP A 175 8.15 -10.46 26.46
C TRP A 175 7.17 -10.05 25.35
N LEU A 176 7.01 -8.75 25.18
CA LEU A 176 6.31 -8.10 24.08
C LEU A 176 7.32 -7.73 23.00
N TYR A 177 7.16 -8.29 21.82
CA TYR A 177 7.92 -8.00 20.61
C TYR A 177 7.05 -7.13 19.71
N LEU A 178 7.59 -5.99 19.25
CA LEU A 178 6.94 -5.10 18.30
C LEU A 178 7.74 -5.14 17.00
N SER A 179 7.14 -5.63 15.92
CA SER A 179 7.68 -5.59 14.56
C SER A 179 6.93 -4.57 13.72
N ILE A 180 7.31 -4.40 12.44
CA ILE A 180 6.68 -3.42 11.55
C ILE A 180 5.16 -3.65 11.45
N ASN A 181 4.74 -4.91 11.26
CA ASN A 181 3.35 -5.24 10.95
C ASN A 181 2.60 -5.90 12.14
N HIS A 182 3.31 -6.37 13.18
CA HIS A 182 2.72 -7.14 14.29
C HIS A 182 3.11 -6.67 15.71
N ILE A 183 2.16 -6.87 16.63
CA ILE A 183 2.40 -7.07 18.06
C ILE A 183 2.48 -8.57 18.32
N CYS A 184 3.54 -9.02 18.98
CA CYS A 184 3.70 -10.43 19.37
C CYS A 184 4.05 -10.51 20.87
N PHE A 185 3.43 -11.43 21.62
CA PHE A 185 3.74 -11.63 23.04
C PHE A 185 4.00 -13.11 23.36
N TYR A 186 5.04 -13.35 24.17
CA TYR A 186 5.42 -14.68 24.63
C TYR A 186 5.60 -14.74 26.15
N SER A 187 4.99 -15.72 26.79
CA SER A 187 5.21 -16.09 28.19
C SER A 187 5.13 -17.60 28.38
N TYR A 188 6.05 -18.17 29.17
CA TYR A 188 5.98 -19.55 29.64
C TYR A 188 6.11 -19.56 31.17
N LEU A 189 4.99 -19.80 31.88
CA LEU A 189 4.93 -19.66 33.33
C LEU A 189 4.12 -20.82 33.94
N LEU A 190 4.65 -21.47 34.97
CA LEU A 190 4.05 -22.64 35.64
C LEU A 190 3.60 -23.75 34.66
N GLY A 191 4.43 -24.00 33.63
CA GLY A 191 4.15 -24.99 32.57
C GLY A 191 3.07 -24.57 31.57
N LYS A 192 2.49 -23.37 31.69
CA LYS A 192 1.46 -22.83 30.79
C LYS A 192 2.06 -21.78 29.87
N GLU A 193 2.07 -22.09 28.58
CA GLU A 193 2.45 -21.16 27.52
C GLU A 193 1.33 -20.14 27.23
N ALA A 194 1.74 -18.95 26.81
CA ALA A 194 0.91 -17.95 26.15
C ALA A 194 1.72 -17.34 25.00
N LYS A 195 1.39 -17.76 23.77
CA LYS A 195 1.74 -17.12 22.50
C LYS A 195 0.55 -16.24 22.09
N LEU A 196 0.83 -15.06 21.56
CA LEU A 196 -0.16 -14.10 21.05
C LEU A 196 0.46 -13.34 19.88
N VAL A 197 -0.30 -13.18 18.80
CA VAL A 197 0.06 -12.40 17.59
C VAL A 197 -1.17 -11.55 17.23
N ILE A 198 -0.97 -10.27 16.92
CA ILE A 198 -2.00 -9.30 16.52
C ILE A 198 -1.38 -8.41 15.43
N ARG A 199 -2.02 -8.20 14.28
CA ARG A 199 -1.53 -7.20 13.30
C ARG A 199 -1.91 -5.80 13.77
N TRP A 200 -1.09 -4.81 13.48
CA TRP A 200 -1.46 -3.40 13.73
C TRP A 200 -2.75 -3.00 13.00
N ALA A 201 -3.01 -3.59 11.84
CA ALA A 201 -4.25 -3.42 11.05
C ALA A 201 -5.53 -3.95 11.73
N ASP A 202 -5.44 -4.90 12.67
CA ASP A 202 -6.61 -5.47 13.38
C ASP A 202 -7.06 -4.63 14.58
N ILE A 203 -6.28 -3.60 14.94
CA ILE A 203 -6.48 -2.79 16.14
C ILE A 203 -7.58 -1.76 15.90
N THR A 204 -8.58 -1.76 16.76
CA THR A 204 -9.70 -0.81 16.77
C THR A 204 -9.52 0.29 17.82
N GLN A 205 -8.73 0.04 18.87
CA GLN A 205 -8.46 0.98 19.95
C GLN A 205 -7.11 0.68 20.60
N LEU A 206 -6.29 1.72 20.81
CA LEU A 206 -5.02 1.65 21.53
C LEU A 206 -5.01 2.76 22.58
N GLU A 207 -5.05 2.40 23.87
CA GLU A 207 -5.20 3.35 24.98
C GLU A 207 -4.31 3.02 26.17
N LYS A 208 -3.89 4.05 26.92
CA LYS A 208 -3.34 3.86 28.27
C LYS A 208 -4.49 3.78 29.25
N SER A 209 -4.53 2.72 30.04
CA SER A 209 -5.49 2.52 31.10
C SER A 209 -4.78 2.57 32.46
N ALA A 210 -5.29 3.41 33.35
CA ALA A 210 -4.95 3.37 34.76
C ALA A 210 -6.22 2.99 35.53
N THR A 211 -6.19 1.87 36.24
CA THR A 211 -7.29 1.44 37.13
C THR A 211 -6.76 1.34 38.56
N LEU A 212 -7.66 1.30 39.55
CA LEU A 212 -7.29 1.20 40.96
C LEU A 212 -6.44 -0.05 41.30
N LEU A 213 -6.47 -1.08 40.44
CA LEU A 213 -5.70 -2.32 40.57
C LEU A 213 -4.49 -2.39 39.62
N LEU A 214 -4.48 -1.61 38.54
CA LEU A 214 -3.43 -1.56 37.52
C LEU A 214 -3.04 -0.10 37.25
N PRO A 215 -2.09 0.47 38.01
CA PRO A 215 -1.38 1.67 37.57
C PRO A 215 -0.59 1.32 36.30
N ASP A 216 -0.66 2.20 35.30
CA ASP A 216 0.09 2.14 34.04
C ASP A 216 -0.02 0.80 33.28
N ALA A 217 -1.17 0.59 32.64
CA ALA A 217 -1.40 -0.46 31.65
C ALA A 217 -1.61 0.11 30.24
N VAL A 218 -1.29 -0.68 29.21
CA VAL A 218 -1.68 -0.46 27.82
C VAL A 218 -2.79 -1.45 27.48
N LYS A 219 -3.91 -0.93 26.94
CA LYS A 219 -5.02 -1.70 26.40
C LYS A 219 -4.96 -1.66 24.88
N VAL A 220 -5.01 -2.83 24.26
CA VAL A 220 -5.10 -3.03 22.81
C VAL A 220 -6.41 -3.77 22.54
N SER A 221 -7.37 -3.12 21.90
CA SER A 221 -8.63 -3.76 21.47
C SER A 221 -8.55 -4.12 19.99
N THR A 222 -9.04 -5.30 19.67
CA THR A 222 -9.34 -5.77 18.30
C THR A 222 -10.84 -5.92 18.14
N ARG A 223 -11.30 -6.31 16.94
CA ARG A 223 -12.72 -6.62 16.66
C ARG A 223 -13.27 -7.80 17.48
N VAL A 224 -12.42 -8.69 18.00
CA VAL A 224 -12.82 -9.96 18.65
C VAL A 224 -12.33 -10.13 20.08
N ALA A 225 -11.34 -9.35 20.53
CA ALA A 225 -10.71 -9.51 21.83
C ALA A 225 -10.03 -8.22 22.33
N GLU A 226 -10.02 -8.04 23.65
CA GLU A 226 -9.25 -7.01 24.33
C GLU A 226 -8.01 -7.62 25.01
N HIS A 227 -6.87 -6.95 24.87
CA HIS A 227 -5.58 -7.38 25.40
C HIS A 227 -4.99 -6.30 26.30
N VAL A 228 -4.71 -6.64 27.56
CA VAL A 228 -4.16 -5.69 28.54
C VAL A 228 -2.75 -6.12 28.93
N PHE A 229 -1.82 -5.17 28.82
CA PHE A 229 -0.40 -5.34 29.17
C PHE A 229 -0.02 -4.30 30.24
N SER A 230 0.73 -4.69 31.27
CA SER A 230 1.22 -3.75 32.30
C SER A 230 2.62 -4.10 32.80
N VAL A 231 3.13 -3.38 33.80
CA VAL A 231 4.48 -3.58 34.38
C VAL A 231 5.60 -3.35 33.34
N PHE A 232 5.44 -2.32 32.51
CA PHE A 232 6.48 -1.86 31.58
C PHE A 232 7.55 -1.02 32.29
N LEU A 233 8.83 -1.21 31.95
CA LEU A 233 9.92 -0.36 32.44
C LEU A 233 9.83 1.11 32.00
N ASN A 234 9.21 1.37 30.83
CA ASN A 234 8.97 2.72 30.32
C ASN A 234 7.72 2.76 29.43
N ILE A 235 6.53 2.66 30.03
CA ILE A 235 5.24 2.66 29.31
C ILE A 235 5.09 3.84 28.32
N ASN A 236 5.66 5.01 28.65
CA ASN A 236 5.55 6.20 27.83
C ASN A 236 6.40 6.17 26.55
N GLU A 237 7.47 5.38 26.52
CA GLU A 237 8.24 5.11 25.31
C GLU A 237 7.64 3.94 24.53
N THR A 238 7.27 2.85 25.21
CA THR A 238 6.62 1.69 24.57
C THR A 238 5.35 2.12 23.85
N PHE A 239 4.44 2.82 24.52
CA PHE A 239 3.17 3.27 23.92
C PHE A 239 3.39 4.18 22.72
N LYS A 240 4.38 5.09 22.74
CA LYS A 240 4.68 5.95 21.59
C LYS A 240 5.19 5.20 20.37
N LEU A 241 5.89 4.09 20.57
CA LEU A 241 6.27 3.20 19.49
C LEU A 241 5.05 2.41 18.97
N MET A 242 4.14 2.01 19.85
CA MET A 242 2.86 1.39 19.46
C MET A 242 1.97 2.35 18.68
N GLU A 243 1.90 3.63 19.07
CA GLU A 243 1.20 4.71 18.32
C GLU A 243 1.81 4.90 16.92
N GLN A 244 3.14 4.93 16.81
CA GLN A 244 3.84 5.06 15.52
C GLN A 244 3.56 3.87 14.59
N LEU A 245 3.70 2.64 15.07
CA LEU A 245 3.52 1.43 14.27
C LEU A 245 2.05 1.23 13.88
N ALA A 246 1.11 1.50 14.78
CA ALA A 246 -0.31 1.57 14.45
C ALA A 246 -0.58 2.62 13.37
N ASN A 247 -0.03 3.84 13.47
CA ASN A 247 -0.24 4.88 12.47
C ASN A 247 0.41 4.56 11.11
N ILE A 248 1.47 3.76 11.06
CA ILE A 248 2.05 3.23 9.81
C ILE A 248 1.10 2.20 9.17
N ALA A 249 0.63 1.22 9.93
CA ALA A 249 -0.31 0.22 9.41
C ALA A 249 -1.68 0.82 9.02
N MET A 250 -2.10 1.90 9.68
CA MET A 250 -3.28 2.66 9.28
C MET A 250 -3.10 3.40 7.95
N ARG A 251 -1.89 3.87 7.60
CA ARG A 251 -1.58 4.40 6.26
C ARG A 251 -1.54 3.28 5.22
N GLN A 252 -0.90 2.15 5.54
CA GLN A 252 -0.91 0.96 4.68
C GLN A 252 -2.34 0.53 4.30
N LEU A 253 -3.30 0.56 5.24
CA LEU A 253 -4.72 0.25 4.98
C LEU A 253 -5.46 1.24 4.07
N LEU A 254 -4.94 2.45 3.87
CA LEU A 254 -5.56 3.48 3.04
C LEU A 254 -4.91 3.58 1.66
N ASP A 255 -3.57 3.61 1.65
CA ASP A 255 -2.76 4.03 0.52
C ASP A 255 -1.99 2.84 -0.11
N ASN A 256 -1.96 1.68 0.56
CA ASN A 256 -1.12 0.51 0.26
C ASN A 256 0.42 0.77 0.25
N GLU A 257 0.86 1.93 0.76
CA GLU A 257 2.29 2.27 0.92
C GLU A 257 2.95 1.48 2.07
N GLY A 258 3.80 0.51 1.72
CA GLY A 258 4.60 -0.27 2.67
C GLY A 258 5.64 0.54 3.45
N PHE A 259 6.26 -0.05 4.49
CA PHE A 259 7.33 0.65 5.24
C PHE A 259 8.67 0.61 4.48
N GLU A 260 9.03 1.72 3.85
CA GLU A 260 10.40 1.94 3.38
C GLU A 260 11.34 2.37 4.51
N GLN A 261 12.59 1.90 4.51
CA GLN A 261 13.61 2.17 5.53
C GLN A 261 14.59 3.28 5.10
N ASP A 262 14.79 4.30 5.93
CA ASP A 262 15.58 5.49 5.59
C ASP A 262 17.08 5.24 5.79
N ARG A 263 17.74 4.79 4.71
CA ARG A 263 19.18 4.51 4.70
C ARG A 263 20.06 5.77 4.81
N SER A 264 19.50 6.99 4.79
CA SER A 264 20.27 8.24 4.85
C SER A 264 20.70 8.66 6.26
N LEU A 265 20.21 7.98 7.30
CA LEU A 265 20.52 8.32 8.69
C LEU A 265 21.98 8.01 9.08
N PRO A 266 22.65 8.86 9.90
CA PRO A 266 24.05 8.66 10.27
C PRO A 266 24.34 7.32 10.98
N LYS A 267 25.15 6.46 10.34
CA LYS A 267 25.64 5.19 10.94
C LYS A 267 26.39 5.45 12.26
N LEU A 268 26.19 4.60 13.27
CA LEU A 268 26.54 4.95 14.65
C LEU A 268 28.05 4.85 14.92
N LYS A 269 28.63 5.88 15.55
CA LYS A 269 30.02 5.78 16.05
C LYS A 269 30.05 4.80 17.23
N ARG A 270 30.80 3.70 17.05
CA ARG A 270 31.00 2.47 17.88
C ARG A 270 31.17 2.58 19.42
N LYS A 271 30.96 3.74 20.05
CA LYS A 271 31.24 4.02 21.48
C LYS A 271 30.01 4.37 22.33
N THR A 272 28.80 4.47 21.77
CA THR A 272 27.57 4.72 22.55
C THR A 272 26.82 3.41 22.88
N PRO A 273 26.67 3.03 24.16
CA PRO A 273 25.92 1.83 24.53
C PRO A 273 24.41 2.09 24.56
N LYS A 274 23.61 1.26 23.87
CA LYS A 274 22.19 1.00 24.17
C LYS A 274 21.63 -0.21 23.42
N LYS A 275 20.58 -0.81 23.98
CA LYS A 275 19.88 -2.02 23.49
C LYS A 275 18.83 -1.71 22.41
N VAL A 276 19.09 -0.75 21.52
CA VAL A 276 18.06 -0.15 20.64
C VAL A 276 18.46 -0.31 19.18
N SER A 277 17.56 -0.87 18.39
CA SER A 277 17.80 -1.21 16.99
C SER A 277 17.99 -0.01 16.06
N ALA A 278 18.61 -0.24 14.91
CA ALA A 278 18.67 0.70 13.80
C ALA A 278 17.26 1.13 13.35
N LEU A 279 16.33 0.18 13.29
CA LEU A 279 14.94 0.42 12.89
C LEU A 279 14.16 1.29 13.90
N LYS A 280 14.34 1.07 15.20
CA LYS A 280 13.77 1.97 16.22
C LYS A 280 14.43 3.36 16.19
N ARG A 281 15.74 3.44 15.95
CA ARG A 281 16.45 4.74 15.79
C ARG A 281 15.89 5.54 14.61
N ASP A 282 15.56 4.87 13.51
CA ASP A 282 14.92 5.46 12.33
C ASP A 282 13.53 6.01 12.65
N LEU A 283 12.63 5.19 13.19
CA LEU A 283 11.28 5.63 13.60
C LEU A 283 11.33 6.79 14.63
N ASP A 284 12.22 6.70 15.62
CA ASP A 284 12.47 7.77 16.59
C ASP A 284 13.02 9.05 15.93
N ALA A 285 13.67 8.99 14.76
CA ALA A 285 14.18 10.14 14.02
C ALA A 285 13.11 10.75 13.08
N ARG A 286 12.31 9.90 12.41
CA ARG A 286 11.16 10.33 11.60
C ARG A 286 10.14 11.08 12.43
N ALA A 287 9.71 10.54 13.57
CA ALA A 287 8.72 11.19 14.43
C ALA A 287 9.21 12.53 15.02
N LYS A 288 10.53 12.68 15.25
CA LYS A 288 11.11 13.99 15.61
C LYS A 288 11.08 14.97 14.45
N SER A 289 11.32 14.50 13.22
CA SER A 289 11.29 15.31 12.00
C SER A 289 9.87 15.66 11.56
N GLU A 290 8.88 14.77 11.74
CA GLU A 290 7.44 15.09 11.63
C GLU A 290 7.05 16.20 12.61
N ARG A 291 7.36 16.04 13.91
CA ARG A 291 7.04 17.06 14.93
C ARG A 291 7.75 18.40 14.66
N TYR A 292 8.98 18.37 14.17
CA TYR A 292 9.74 19.56 13.78
C TYR A 292 9.10 20.27 12.57
N ARG A 293 8.78 19.54 11.49
CA ARG A 293 8.07 20.07 10.32
C ARG A 293 6.71 20.67 10.70
N ALA A 294 5.94 19.99 11.53
CA ALA A 294 4.63 20.48 12.00
C ALA A 294 4.75 21.77 12.84
N LEU A 295 5.70 21.83 13.78
CA LEU A 295 5.90 22.98 14.68
C LEU A 295 6.28 24.27 13.94
N PHE A 296 7.05 24.16 12.86
CA PHE A 296 7.53 25.32 12.09
C PHE A 296 6.91 25.44 10.68
N ARG A 297 5.95 24.56 10.34
CA ARG A 297 5.30 24.43 9.01
C ARG A 297 6.30 24.37 7.85
N LEU A 298 7.30 23.50 8.00
CA LEU A 298 8.36 23.29 7.00
C LEU A 298 7.94 22.26 5.94
N PRO A 299 8.62 22.24 4.77
CA PRO A 299 8.34 21.30 3.68
C PRO A 299 8.44 19.83 4.09
N LYS A 300 7.76 18.94 3.34
CA LYS A 300 7.68 17.50 3.65
C LYS A 300 9.04 16.81 3.66
N ASP A 301 9.99 17.24 2.84
CA ASP A 301 11.33 16.65 2.69
C ASP A 301 12.30 17.01 3.83
N GLU A 302 11.99 18.02 4.66
CA GLU A 302 12.95 18.54 5.64
C GLU A 302 13.15 17.59 6.85
N LYS A 303 14.42 17.21 7.09
CA LYS A 303 14.83 16.28 8.16
C LYS A 303 15.60 17.03 9.25
N LEU A 304 15.31 16.71 10.52
CA LEU A 304 15.97 17.35 11.67
C LEU A 304 17.36 16.72 11.92
N ASP A 305 18.44 17.49 11.68
CA ASP A 305 19.82 17.06 11.99
C ASP A 305 20.08 17.11 13.51
N GLY A 306 19.63 18.18 14.18
CA GLY A 306 19.87 18.35 15.61
C GLY A 306 19.07 19.47 16.27
N HIS A 307 19.07 19.46 17.61
CA HIS A 307 18.50 20.54 18.40
C HIS A 307 19.30 20.76 19.69
N THR A 308 19.30 21.98 20.21
CA THR A 308 19.99 22.36 21.45
C THR A 308 19.19 23.37 22.24
N GLY A 309 19.35 23.35 23.58
CA GLY A 309 18.85 24.42 24.43
C GLY A 309 19.72 25.67 24.28
N CYS A 310 19.09 26.85 24.24
CA CYS A 310 19.79 28.12 24.06
C CYS A 310 18.97 29.28 24.61
N THR A 311 19.53 30.49 24.55
CA THR A 311 18.75 31.73 24.62
C THR A 311 18.87 32.51 23.31
N LEU A 312 17.79 33.21 22.92
CA LEU A 312 17.76 34.11 21.76
C LEU A 312 17.60 35.56 22.27
N TRP A 313 18.45 36.47 21.80
CA TRP A 313 18.26 37.90 22.00
C TRP A 313 17.11 38.42 21.14
N THR A 314 16.18 39.14 21.76
CA THR A 314 15.06 39.80 21.07
C THR A 314 15.19 41.33 21.16
N PRO A 315 15.35 42.05 20.04
CA PRO A 315 15.72 43.48 20.06
C PRO A 315 14.60 44.40 20.57
N PHE A 316 13.34 44.00 20.39
CA PHE A 316 12.15 44.77 20.78
C PHE A 316 11.96 44.88 22.29
N ASN A 317 12.27 43.82 23.06
CA ASN A 317 12.20 43.82 24.53
C ASN A 317 13.58 43.98 25.20
N LYS A 318 14.69 43.84 24.43
CA LYS A 318 16.07 43.90 24.90
C LYS A 318 16.39 42.87 26.00
N MET A 319 15.88 41.66 25.83
CA MET A 319 16.13 40.52 26.73
C MET A 319 16.52 39.25 25.97
N HIS A 320 17.06 38.28 26.71
CA HIS A 320 17.29 36.92 26.22
C HIS A 320 16.11 36.02 26.59
N ILE A 321 15.42 35.46 25.59
CA ILE A 321 14.35 34.49 25.78
C ILE A 321 14.94 33.07 25.80
N LEU A 322 14.60 32.27 26.81
CA LEU A 322 15.01 30.87 26.93
C LEU A 322 14.18 29.99 25.99
N GLY A 323 14.82 29.10 25.24
CA GLY A 323 14.14 28.20 24.31
C GLY A 323 15.02 27.09 23.74
N GLN A 324 14.61 26.57 22.60
CA GLN A 324 15.34 25.53 21.85
C GLN A 324 15.58 25.99 20.42
N MET A 325 16.82 25.81 19.97
CA MET A 325 17.25 25.98 18.58
C MET A 325 17.27 24.61 17.90
N PHE A 326 16.77 24.55 16.67
CA PHE A 326 16.69 23.37 15.82
C PHE A 326 17.44 23.67 14.52
N VAL A 327 18.19 22.69 14.01
CA VAL A 327 18.94 22.80 12.75
C VAL A 327 18.57 21.63 11.85
N SER A 328 18.29 21.95 10.60
CA SER A 328 17.98 21.03 9.51
C SER A 328 18.76 21.41 8.26
N THR A 329 18.49 20.75 7.13
CA THR A 329 19.30 20.89 5.91
C THR A 329 19.11 22.25 5.24
N ASN A 330 17.91 22.84 5.35
CA ASN A 330 17.61 24.16 4.76
C ASN A 330 17.16 25.21 5.79
N TYR A 331 16.99 24.89 7.08
CA TYR A 331 16.47 25.85 8.07
C TYR A 331 17.17 25.79 9.44
N ILE A 332 17.28 26.96 10.06
CA ILE A 332 17.51 27.12 11.50
C ILE A 332 16.21 27.67 12.10
N CYS A 333 15.66 27.00 13.11
CA CYS A 333 14.43 27.43 13.77
C CYS A 333 14.64 27.59 15.28
N PHE A 334 13.84 28.44 15.91
CA PHE A 334 13.82 28.62 17.36
C PHE A 334 12.39 28.72 17.88
N THR A 335 12.11 28.09 19.02
CA THR A 335 10.91 28.38 19.81
C THR A 335 11.28 28.62 21.27
N SER A 336 10.57 29.56 21.90
CA SER A 336 10.61 29.82 23.33
C SER A 336 10.13 28.61 24.15
N LYS A 337 10.63 28.48 25.39
CA LYS A 337 10.20 27.43 26.33
C LYS A 337 8.74 27.58 26.75
N GLU A 338 8.29 28.83 26.85
CA GLU A 338 6.88 29.19 27.07
C GLU A 338 6.21 29.37 25.71
N GLU A 339 5.07 28.71 25.52
CA GLU A 339 4.33 28.69 24.26
C GLU A 339 3.83 30.11 23.93
N THR A 340 4.02 30.57 22.69
CA THR A 340 3.70 31.93 22.17
C THR A 340 4.65 33.11 22.47
N LEU A 341 5.61 33.04 23.40
CA LEU A 341 6.51 34.19 23.67
C LEU A 341 7.32 34.62 22.42
N CYS A 342 8.01 33.67 21.76
CA CYS A 342 8.75 33.95 20.53
C CYS A 342 9.03 32.67 19.72
N SER A 343 8.68 32.70 18.44
CA SER A 343 9.06 31.69 17.45
C SER A 343 9.73 32.38 16.25
N LEU A 344 10.73 31.72 15.66
CA LEU A 344 11.58 32.24 14.60
C LEU A 344 11.99 31.12 13.64
N ILE A 345 11.99 31.42 12.34
CA ILE A 345 12.45 30.53 11.26
C ILE A 345 13.45 31.32 10.42
N ILE A 346 14.63 30.75 10.17
CA ILE A 346 15.68 31.34 9.35
C ILE A 346 16.03 30.30 8.26
N PRO A 347 15.53 30.46 7.02
CA PRO A 347 15.97 29.63 5.91
C PRO A 347 17.46 29.88 5.65
N LEU A 348 18.26 28.83 5.46
CA LEU A 348 19.71 28.95 5.25
C LEU A 348 20.03 29.74 3.98
N ARG A 349 19.17 29.70 2.96
CA ARG A 349 19.27 30.56 1.77
C ARG A 349 19.21 32.07 2.07
N GLU A 350 18.70 32.48 3.23
CA GLU A 350 18.68 33.89 3.68
C GLU A 350 19.89 34.27 4.52
N VAL A 351 20.65 33.30 5.04
CA VAL A 351 21.85 33.56 5.85
C VAL A 351 22.99 34.01 4.95
N THR A 352 23.79 34.95 5.46
CA THR A 352 24.96 35.51 4.77
C THR A 352 26.24 35.31 5.56
N ILE A 353 26.17 35.39 6.90
CA ILE A 353 27.31 35.30 7.80
C ILE A 353 26.87 34.54 9.07
N VAL A 354 27.72 33.62 9.54
CA VAL A 354 27.59 32.96 10.85
C VAL A 354 28.89 33.15 11.61
N GLU A 355 28.83 33.87 12.72
CA GLU A 355 29.99 34.33 13.50
C GLU A 355 29.99 33.76 14.92
N LYS A 356 31.19 33.42 15.41
CA LYS A 356 31.45 33.07 16.80
C LYS A 356 31.76 34.37 17.55
N ALA A 357 30.84 34.84 18.38
CA ALA A 357 31.10 36.00 19.23
C ALA A 357 31.89 35.59 20.49
N ASP A 358 32.51 36.57 21.14
CA ASP A 358 33.33 36.35 22.34
C ASP A 358 32.47 35.89 23.53
N SER A 359 32.85 34.76 24.13
CA SER A 359 32.23 34.25 25.35
C SER A 359 32.57 35.13 26.55
N SER A 360 31.55 35.48 27.34
CA SER A 360 31.71 36.18 28.62
C SER A 360 30.97 35.46 29.74
N ASN A 361 31.26 35.82 31.00
CA ASN A 361 30.58 35.25 32.17
C ASN A 361 29.06 35.52 32.19
N PHE A 362 28.57 36.47 31.40
CA PHE A 362 27.14 36.80 31.28
C PHE A 362 26.52 36.27 29.97
N LEU A 363 27.34 36.03 28.93
CA LEU A 363 26.94 35.45 27.64
C LEU A 363 27.90 34.30 27.28
N PRO A 364 27.65 33.07 27.76
CA PRO A 364 28.46 31.92 27.40
C PRO A 364 28.15 31.43 25.98
N SER A 365 29.19 31.11 25.23
CA SER A 365 29.12 30.48 23.90
C SER A 365 28.17 31.17 22.88
N PRO A 366 28.28 32.48 22.63
CA PRO A 366 27.39 33.17 21.71
C PRO A 366 27.70 32.90 20.23
N VAL A 367 26.66 32.91 19.39
CA VAL A 367 26.70 32.82 17.93
C VAL A 367 25.81 33.89 17.33
N SER A 368 26.35 34.63 16.35
CA SER A 368 25.65 35.64 15.57
C SER A 368 25.31 35.07 14.19
N ILE A 369 24.07 35.24 13.73
CA ILE A 369 23.60 34.82 12.40
C ILE A 369 23.02 36.05 11.71
N SER A 370 23.61 36.49 10.60
CA SER A 370 23.15 37.67 9.84
C SER A 370 22.58 37.28 8.47
N THR A 371 21.47 37.89 8.10
CA THR A 371 20.68 37.54 6.89
C THR A 371 20.68 38.64 5.82
N LYS A 372 20.31 38.27 4.58
CA LYS A 372 20.27 39.16 3.40
C LYS A 372 19.47 40.45 3.62
N ASN A 373 18.37 40.37 4.37
CA ASN A 373 17.53 41.50 4.79
C ASN A 373 18.15 42.37 5.92
N ARG A 374 19.42 42.16 6.27
CA ARG A 374 20.18 42.86 7.33
C ARG A 374 19.66 42.68 8.75
N MET A 375 18.85 41.64 9.01
CA MET A 375 18.60 41.19 10.38
C MET A 375 19.82 40.42 10.92
N THR A 376 20.03 40.48 12.24
CA THR A 376 21.09 39.74 12.94
C THR A 376 20.50 39.11 14.20
N PHE A 377 20.64 37.79 14.32
CA PHE A 377 20.11 36.98 15.41
C PHE A 377 21.26 36.51 16.31
N LEU A 378 21.22 36.90 17.58
CA LEU A 378 22.23 36.52 18.58
C LEU A 378 21.68 35.40 19.48
N PHE A 379 22.24 34.20 19.30
CA PHE A 379 22.00 33.04 20.15
C PHE A 379 23.11 32.93 21.20
N ALA A 380 22.79 32.46 22.40
CA ALA A 380 23.75 32.24 23.48
C ALA A 380 23.38 31.00 24.32
N ASN A 381 24.25 30.63 25.27
CA ASN A 381 24.15 29.42 26.10
C ASN A 381 24.12 28.12 25.27
N LEU A 382 24.80 28.12 24.12
CA LEU A 382 24.85 27.00 23.19
C LEU A 382 25.86 25.94 23.66
N LYS A 383 25.39 24.70 23.78
CA LYS A 383 26.25 23.52 23.94
C LYS A 383 27.01 23.24 22.64
N ASP A 384 28.27 22.83 22.76
CA ASP A 384 29.14 22.41 21.67
C ASP A 384 29.16 23.37 20.46
N ARG A 385 29.15 24.68 20.78
CA ARG A 385 29.08 25.82 19.84
C ARG A 385 29.93 25.64 18.58
N ASP A 386 31.17 25.18 18.75
CA ASP A 386 32.12 25.07 17.64
C ASP A 386 31.78 23.94 16.66
N PHE A 387 31.15 22.85 17.12
CA PHE A 387 30.54 21.83 16.26
C PHE A 387 29.28 22.36 15.58
N LEU A 388 28.41 23.07 16.31
CA LEU A 388 27.19 23.65 15.76
C LEU A 388 27.45 24.66 14.64
N VAL A 389 28.43 25.56 14.82
CA VAL A 389 28.82 26.54 13.80
C VAL A 389 29.47 25.86 12.59
N GLN A 390 30.28 24.82 12.79
CA GLN A 390 30.79 24.01 11.67
C GLN A 390 29.63 23.38 10.89
N ARG A 391 28.70 22.71 11.59
CA ARG A 391 27.57 22.01 10.97
C ARG A 391 26.68 22.94 10.13
N ILE A 392 26.39 24.14 10.64
CA ILE A 392 25.67 25.19 9.90
C ILE A 392 26.48 25.66 8.69
N SER A 393 27.80 25.79 8.82
CA SER A 393 28.67 26.18 7.70
C SER A 393 28.71 25.11 6.60
N ASP A 394 28.71 23.82 6.97
CA ASP A 394 28.65 22.69 6.04
C ASP A 394 27.33 22.75 5.22
N PHE A 395 26.19 22.96 5.89
CA PHE A 395 24.90 23.09 5.22
C PHE A 395 24.85 24.34 4.31
N LEU A 396 25.38 25.49 4.75
CA LEU A 396 25.41 26.71 3.93
C LEU A 396 26.21 26.53 2.63
N GLN A 397 27.30 25.74 2.65
CA GLN A 397 28.04 25.39 1.43
C GLN A 397 27.19 24.52 0.49
N GLN A 398 26.44 23.55 1.03
CA GLN A 398 25.54 22.69 0.25
C GLN A 398 24.38 23.48 -0.36
N THR A 399 23.65 24.29 0.43
CA THR A 399 22.56 25.15 -0.06
C THR A 399 23.05 26.12 -1.13
N THR A 400 24.21 26.75 -0.94
CA THR A 400 24.80 27.67 -1.92
C THR A 400 25.12 26.95 -3.23
N SER A 401 25.74 25.76 -3.16
CA SER A 401 26.11 24.97 -4.35
C SER A 401 24.89 24.56 -5.16
N LYS A 402 23.81 24.11 -4.50
CA LYS A 402 22.54 23.75 -5.15
C LYS A 402 21.93 24.94 -5.90
N ILE A 403 21.87 26.12 -5.26
CA ILE A 403 21.31 27.34 -5.86
C ILE A 403 22.12 27.81 -7.09
N TYR A 404 23.45 27.65 -7.10
CA TYR A 404 24.25 27.95 -8.30
C TYR A 404 23.94 26.98 -9.46
N PHE A 405 23.89 25.68 -9.18
CA PHE A 405 23.63 24.65 -10.19
C PHE A 405 22.23 24.77 -10.84
N GLU A 406 21.20 25.03 -10.03
CA GLU A 406 19.82 25.27 -10.51
C GLU A 406 19.74 26.53 -11.40
N ARG A 407 20.58 27.53 -11.11
CA ARG A 407 20.65 28.79 -11.87
C ARG A 407 21.41 28.64 -13.20
N GLU A 408 22.38 27.74 -13.29
CA GLU A 408 23.04 27.40 -14.55
C GLU A 408 22.08 26.59 -15.44
N THR A 409 21.38 25.59 -14.88
CA THR A 409 20.39 24.80 -15.61
C THR A 409 19.25 25.65 -16.18
N THR A 410 18.71 26.59 -15.38
CA THR A 410 17.64 27.50 -15.83
C THR A 410 18.13 28.65 -16.72
N GLY A 411 19.38 29.09 -16.58
CA GLY A 411 20.01 30.06 -17.47
C GLY A 411 20.30 29.49 -18.87
N SER A 412 20.65 28.21 -18.96
CA SER A 412 21.02 27.55 -20.22
C SER A 412 19.89 27.45 -21.25
N VAL A 413 18.62 27.61 -20.85
CA VAL A 413 17.46 27.47 -21.76
C VAL A 413 17.12 28.77 -22.50
N ASN A 414 17.66 29.91 -22.06
CA ASN A 414 17.34 31.26 -22.58
C ASN A 414 18.62 32.04 -22.94
N SER A 415 19.49 31.46 -23.79
CA SER A 415 20.72 32.12 -24.24
C SER A 415 21.05 31.85 -25.72
N SER A 416 20.75 32.84 -26.56
CA SER A 416 21.40 33.05 -27.86
C SER A 416 21.43 34.55 -28.12
N ASP A 417 22.63 35.10 -28.28
CA ASP A 417 22.96 36.52 -28.52
C ASP A 417 22.54 37.48 -27.37
N ASP A 418 23.41 38.33 -26.79
CA ASP A 418 24.58 39.01 -27.35
C ASP A 418 25.69 39.22 -26.28
N GLU A 419 26.93 39.53 -26.69
CA GLU A 419 28.10 39.66 -25.78
C GLU A 419 28.45 41.11 -25.35
N VAL A 420 29.39 41.20 -24.40
CA VAL A 420 30.25 42.36 -24.05
C VAL A 420 29.61 43.60 -23.38
N TYR A 421 29.64 43.66 -22.04
CA TYR A 421 30.67 44.46 -21.31
C TYR A 421 30.53 44.36 -19.78
N SER A 422 31.67 44.35 -19.07
CA SER A 422 31.73 44.25 -17.61
C SER A 422 32.09 45.58 -16.93
N GLN A 423 31.21 46.15 -16.09
CA GLN A 423 31.65 47.01 -14.98
C GLN A 423 30.65 47.20 -13.83
N GLN A 424 31.17 47.05 -12.62
CA GLN A 424 30.79 47.63 -11.31
C GLN A 424 29.35 48.17 -11.15
N GLY A 425 28.53 47.46 -10.36
CA GLY A 425 27.15 47.84 -10.05
C GLY A 425 26.97 48.85 -8.89
N SER A 426 25.70 49.10 -8.56
CA SER A 426 25.27 49.81 -7.34
C SER A 426 23.94 49.25 -6.83
N LEU A 427 23.60 49.57 -5.59
CA LEU A 427 22.39 49.12 -4.89
C LEU A 427 21.14 49.85 -5.42
N LEU A 428 20.03 49.13 -5.60
CA LEU A 428 18.70 49.72 -5.69
C LEU A 428 17.87 49.37 -4.45
N SER A 429 17.62 50.38 -3.62
CA SER A 429 16.63 50.34 -2.55
C SER A 429 15.35 50.99 -3.05
N SER A 430 14.24 50.25 -3.04
CA SER A 430 12.94 50.74 -3.47
C SER A 430 12.23 51.50 -2.33
N SER A 431 12.09 52.81 -2.48
CA SER A 431 11.23 53.65 -1.63
C SER A 431 10.40 54.58 -2.52
N PRO A 432 9.06 54.54 -2.47
CA PRO A 432 8.23 55.35 -3.35
C PRO A 432 8.06 56.78 -2.81
N GLN A 433 8.55 57.77 -3.55
CA GLN A 433 8.14 59.17 -3.35
C GLN A 433 7.12 59.62 -4.39
N ARG A 434 6.18 60.46 -3.95
CA ARG A 434 5.14 61.06 -4.80
C ARG A 434 5.70 62.25 -5.58
N SER A 435 5.30 62.38 -6.84
CA SER A 435 5.30 63.67 -7.54
C SER A 435 4.04 63.77 -8.41
N SER A 436 3.22 64.78 -8.16
CA SER A 436 1.96 65.03 -8.86
C SER A 436 1.97 66.41 -9.51
N LEU A 437 1.78 66.48 -10.82
CA LEU A 437 1.13 67.60 -11.50
C LEU A 437 0.57 67.10 -12.84
N GLY A 438 -0.58 67.64 -13.26
CA GLY A 438 -1.46 66.94 -14.20
C GLY A 438 -1.41 67.40 -15.65
N SER A 439 -2.16 66.67 -16.47
CA SER A 439 -2.92 67.22 -17.60
C SER A 439 -4.20 66.40 -17.74
N GLU A 440 -5.31 67.04 -18.10
CA GLU A 440 -6.60 66.37 -18.34
C GLU A 440 -6.66 65.79 -19.76
N GLY A 441 -7.41 64.70 -19.95
CA GLY A 441 -7.60 64.07 -21.26
C GLY A 441 -8.48 62.83 -21.16
N SER A 442 -9.77 62.98 -21.46
CA SER A 442 -10.75 61.90 -21.31
C SER A 442 -10.82 60.97 -22.52
N SER A 443 -10.57 59.67 -22.29
CA SER A 443 -11.16 58.59 -23.08
C SER A 443 -11.30 57.36 -22.20
N GLU A 444 -12.50 56.80 -22.14
CA GLU A 444 -12.66 55.38 -21.84
C GLU A 444 -12.10 54.58 -23.03
N GLY A 445 -11.61 53.37 -22.77
CA GLY A 445 -10.97 52.55 -23.80
C GLY A 445 -10.50 51.22 -23.22
N GLU A 446 -10.95 50.13 -23.82
CA GLU A 446 -10.65 48.76 -23.39
C GLU A 446 -9.16 48.46 -23.56
N ARG A 447 -8.51 47.94 -22.52
CA ARG A 447 -7.11 47.50 -22.62
C ARG A 447 -7.03 46.12 -23.27
N GLN A 448 -6.93 46.14 -24.59
CA GLN A 448 -6.62 44.97 -25.41
C GLN A 448 -5.32 44.29 -24.91
N PHE A 449 -5.36 42.97 -24.70
CA PHE A 449 -4.18 42.18 -24.35
C PHE A 449 -3.25 42.03 -25.57
N ASN A 450 -1.94 42.15 -25.36
CA ASN A 450 -0.96 41.81 -26.39
C ASN A 450 -0.78 40.29 -26.45
N LEU A 451 -0.81 39.72 -27.66
CA LEU A 451 -0.79 38.29 -27.94
C LEU A 451 0.56 37.82 -28.55
N ASN A 452 1.67 38.42 -28.10
CA ASN A 452 2.97 38.30 -28.76
C ASN A 452 4.09 37.64 -27.92
N ASP A 453 3.79 37.22 -26.68
CA ASP A 453 4.66 36.34 -25.90
C ASP A 453 4.08 34.92 -25.92
N ASN A 454 4.94 33.90 -26.09
CA ASN A 454 4.50 32.49 -26.17
C ASN A 454 4.16 31.86 -24.80
N SER A 455 4.36 32.59 -23.69
CA SER A 455 4.02 32.14 -22.33
C SER A 455 2.50 32.03 -22.11
N VAL A 456 2.05 31.03 -21.35
CA VAL A 456 0.62 30.87 -21.00
C VAL A 456 0.11 32.10 -20.23
N PRO A 457 -1.00 32.75 -20.63
CA PRO A 457 -1.47 33.99 -19.99
C PRO A 457 -2.05 33.73 -18.58
N THR A 458 -1.18 33.84 -17.57
CA THR A 458 -1.50 33.71 -16.13
C THR A 458 -1.89 35.05 -15.48
N ALA A 459 -2.65 35.01 -14.39
CA ALA A 459 -3.10 36.18 -13.66
C ALA A 459 -1.98 36.76 -12.78
N THR A 460 -1.24 37.73 -13.34
CA THR A 460 -0.09 38.41 -12.71
C THR A 460 -0.45 39.33 -11.52
N GLN A 461 -1.73 39.50 -11.20
CA GLN A 461 -2.22 40.24 -10.03
C GLN A 461 -3.39 39.48 -9.39
N ALA A 462 -3.54 39.59 -8.07
CA ALA A 462 -4.65 39.00 -7.33
C ALA A 462 -6.00 39.54 -7.84
N LEU A 463 -7.00 38.67 -8.04
CA LEU A 463 -8.22 39.01 -8.77
C LEU A 463 -9.00 40.16 -8.10
N MET A 464 -8.95 40.30 -6.78
CA MET A 464 -9.63 41.39 -6.08
C MET A 464 -9.05 42.78 -6.37
N THR A 465 -7.83 42.85 -6.90
CA THR A 465 -7.23 44.10 -7.41
C THR A 465 -7.82 44.49 -8.76
N MET A 466 -8.19 43.51 -9.60
CA MET A 466 -8.74 43.75 -10.95
C MET A 466 -10.22 44.15 -10.93
N TYR A 467 -11.05 43.47 -10.14
CA TYR A 467 -12.52 43.61 -10.20
C TYR A 467 -13.12 44.71 -9.30
N ARG A 468 -12.28 45.43 -8.54
CA ARG A 468 -12.74 46.44 -7.57
C ARG A 468 -13.14 47.75 -8.25
N ARG A 469 -14.45 47.92 -8.52
CA ARG A 469 -15.03 49.21 -8.90
C ARG A 469 -14.73 50.28 -7.84
N ARG A 470 -13.82 51.20 -8.14
CA ARG A 470 -13.59 52.40 -7.33
C ARG A 470 -14.67 53.44 -7.69
N SER A 471 -15.64 53.65 -6.80
CA SER A 471 -16.42 54.89 -6.83
C SER A 471 -15.53 56.07 -6.39
N PRO A 472 -15.69 57.28 -6.94
CA PRO A 472 -14.89 58.43 -6.52
C PRO A 472 -15.22 58.90 -5.10
N GLU A 473 -14.17 59.14 -4.31
CA GLU A 473 -14.02 60.31 -3.43
C GLU A 473 -15.15 60.65 -2.43
N GLU A 474 -15.59 59.68 -1.63
CA GLU A 474 -16.21 59.96 -0.31
C GLU A 474 -15.39 59.39 0.86
N PHE A 475 -15.37 60.11 1.99
CA PHE A 475 -14.53 59.81 3.16
C PHE A 475 -15.12 58.66 4.00
N ASN A 476 -15.03 57.43 3.48
CA ASN A 476 -15.61 56.25 4.10
C ASN A 476 -14.85 55.81 5.39
N PRO A 477 -15.49 55.76 6.57
CA PRO A 477 -14.86 55.31 7.82
C PRO A 477 -14.26 53.89 7.75
N LYS A 478 -14.77 53.01 6.88
CA LYS A 478 -14.22 51.66 6.67
C LYS A 478 -12.82 51.70 6.04
N LEU A 479 -12.58 52.61 5.08
CA LEU A 479 -11.24 52.83 4.51
C LEU A 479 -10.25 53.36 5.54
N ALA A 480 -10.71 54.19 6.49
CA ALA A 480 -9.89 54.65 7.60
C ALA A 480 -9.51 53.50 8.55
N LYS A 481 -10.40 52.52 8.78
CA LYS A 481 -10.07 51.32 9.57
C LYS A 481 -9.02 50.45 8.87
N GLU A 482 -9.16 50.16 7.58
CA GLU A 482 -8.14 49.39 6.83
C GLU A 482 -6.77 50.10 6.84
N PHE A 483 -6.73 51.42 6.66
CA PHE A 483 -5.48 52.18 6.80
C PHE A 483 -4.87 52.08 8.21
N LEU A 484 -5.68 52.07 9.28
CA LEU A 484 -5.19 51.86 10.64
C LEU A 484 -4.62 50.44 10.85
N LYS A 485 -5.24 49.41 10.24
CA LYS A 485 -4.68 48.05 10.23
C LYS A 485 -3.34 48.00 9.49
N GLU A 486 -3.25 48.60 8.30
CA GLU A 486 -1.98 48.70 7.57
C GLU A 486 -0.87 49.34 8.41
N GLN A 487 -1.15 50.46 9.09
CA GLN A 487 -0.16 51.15 9.92
C GLN A 487 0.26 50.30 11.13
N ALA A 488 -0.68 49.56 11.75
CA ALA A 488 -0.35 48.63 12.82
C ALA A 488 0.59 47.51 12.35
N TRP A 489 0.34 46.92 11.18
CA TRP A 489 1.22 45.91 10.57
C TRP A 489 2.58 46.48 10.13
N LYS A 490 2.63 47.69 9.55
CA LYS A 490 3.89 48.38 9.18
C LYS A 490 4.76 48.70 10.40
N ASN A 491 4.15 49.14 11.50
CA ASN A 491 4.83 49.31 12.78
C ASN A 491 5.35 47.98 13.33
N HIS A 492 4.54 46.91 13.26
CA HIS A 492 4.96 45.57 13.70
C HIS A 492 6.15 45.03 12.91
N ILE A 493 6.11 45.11 11.58
CA ILE A 493 7.21 44.70 10.70
C ILE A 493 8.50 45.52 11.00
N THR A 494 8.36 46.78 11.38
CA THR A 494 9.51 47.63 11.78
C THR A 494 10.10 47.23 13.14
N GLU A 495 9.28 46.75 14.09
CA GLU A 495 9.71 46.31 15.43
C GLU A 495 10.17 44.84 15.48
N TYR A 496 9.59 43.96 14.65
CA TYR A 496 9.75 42.49 14.69
C TYR A 496 10.41 41.90 13.42
N GLY A 497 10.78 42.73 12.44
CA GLY A 497 11.42 42.32 11.19
C GLY A 497 10.43 41.97 10.07
N GLN A 498 10.97 41.77 8.87
CA GLN A 498 10.16 41.54 7.65
C GLN A 498 10.43 40.16 7.03
N GLY A 499 9.37 39.57 6.47
CA GLY A 499 9.43 38.34 5.67
C GLY A 499 9.67 37.08 6.51
N VAL A 500 10.29 36.08 5.90
CA VAL A 500 10.46 34.73 6.47
C VAL A 500 11.13 34.69 7.85
N CYS A 501 12.04 35.63 8.13
CA CYS A 501 12.78 35.74 9.39
C CYS A 501 12.14 36.69 10.43
N MET A 502 10.87 37.10 10.25
CA MET A 502 10.14 37.91 11.24
C MET A 502 9.97 37.13 12.56
N TYR A 503 10.21 37.80 13.69
CA TYR A 503 9.96 37.24 15.02
C TYR A 503 8.44 37.11 15.26
N ARG A 504 7.91 35.88 15.29
CA ARG A 504 6.49 35.62 15.59
C ARG A 504 6.28 35.64 17.11
N THR A 505 5.30 36.42 17.57
CA THR A 505 5.04 36.66 19.00
C THR A 505 3.55 36.78 19.30
N GLU A 506 3.19 36.90 20.58
CA GLU A 506 1.82 37.25 20.98
C GLU A 506 1.32 38.54 20.31
N LYS A 507 2.15 39.60 20.15
CA LYS A 507 1.75 40.80 19.37
C LYS A 507 1.37 40.48 17.92
N THR A 508 2.04 39.50 17.30
CA THR A 508 1.73 39.06 15.92
C THR A 508 0.35 38.41 15.86
N LYS A 509 0.05 37.50 16.81
CA LYS A 509 -1.29 36.91 17.00
C LYS A 509 -2.34 38.00 17.20
N ASP A 510 -2.03 38.96 18.07
CA ASP A 510 -2.92 40.03 18.48
C ASP A 510 -3.27 40.99 17.32
N LEU A 511 -2.49 41.02 16.25
CA LEU A 511 -2.81 41.74 15.01
C LEU A 511 -3.67 40.91 14.05
N VAL A 512 -3.43 39.61 13.94
CA VAL A 512 -4.30 38.69 13.15
C VAL A 512 -5.72 38.66 13.74
N LEU A 513 -5.85 38.64 15.07
CA LEU A 513 -7.15 38.72 15.78
C LEU A 513 -7.86 40.08 15.66
N LYS A 514 -7.22 41.08 15.01
CA LYS A 514 -7.81 42.38 14.65
C LYS A 514 -8.03 42.51 13.12
N GLY A 515 -7.82 41.41 12.38
CA GLY A 515 -7.95 41.32 10.93
C GLY A 515 -6.69 41.73 10.18
N ILE A 516 -6.35 40.97 9.14
CA ILE A 516 -5.26 41.34 8.22
C ILE A 516 -5.80 42.37 7.20
N PRO A 517 -5.06 43.44 6.86
CA PRO A 517 -5.42 44.35 5.78
C PRO A 517 -5.63 43.62 4.47
N GLU A 518 -6.68 43.97 3.72
CA GLU A 518 -7.05 43.29 2.47
C GLU A 518 -5.87 43.11 1.48
N ASN A 519 -5.01 44.13 1.38
CA ASN A 519 -3.85 44.15 0.48
C ASN A 519 -2.58 43.46 1.02
N MET A 520 -2.59 43.00 2.28
CA MET A 520 -1.47 42.26 2.89
C MET A 520 -1.78 40.77 3.07
N ARG A 521 -3.00 40.31 2.78
CA ARG A 521 -3.42 38.90 2.98
C ARG A 521 -2.55 37.91 2.22
N GLY A 522 -2.35 38.07 0.90
CA GLY A 522 -1.52 37.15 0.11
C GLY A 522 -0.11 36.96 0.68
N GLU A 523 0.62 38.05 0.95
CA GLU A 523 1.98 38.00 1.53
C GLU A 523 1.99 37.33 2.92
N LEU A 524 1.05 37.69 3.80
CA LEU A 524 1.01 37.17 5.16
C LEU A 524 0.50 35.73 5.23
N TRP A 525 -0.42 35.32 4.37
CA TRP A 525 -0.85 33.92 4.22
C TRP A 525 0.30 33.06 3.71
N LEU A 526 1.06 33.51 2.70
CA LEU A 526 2.26 32.84 2.18
C LEU A 526 3.34 32.70 3.26
N LEU A 527 3.52 33.73 4.08
CA LEU A 527 4.45 33.75 5.21
C LEU A 527 4.03 32.80 6.34
N PHE A 528 2.76 32.84 6.76
CA PHE A 528 2.31 32.08 7.93
C PHE A 528 2.08 30.59 7.64
N SER A 529 1.59 30.24 6.44
CA SER A 529 1.58 28.85 5.94
C SER A 529 3.00 28.29 5.75
N GLY A 530 3.96 29.14 5.39
CA GLY A 530 5.29 28.74 4.95
C GLY A 530 5.35 28.36 3.46
N ALA A 531 4.28 28.58 2.68
CA ALA A 531 4.26 28.39 1.22
C ALA A 531 5.34 29.22 0.51
N ILE A 532 5.63 30.42 1.01
CA ILE A 532 6.71 31.31 0.53
C ILE A 532 8.08 30.61 0.44
N ASN A 533 8.32 29.58 1.26
CA ASN A 533 9.59 28.88 1.28
C ASN A 533 9.74 27.84 0.17
N GLU A 534 8.64 27.18 -0.22
CA GLU A 534 8.60 26.21 -1.32
C GLU A 534 8.61 26.93 -2.67
N MET A 535 7.80 27.98 -2.83
CA MET A 535 7.81 28.83 -4.03
C MET A 535 9.21 29.39 -4.32
N ALA A 536 9.91 29.89 -3.30
CA ALA A 536 11.26 30.44 -3.42
C ALA A 536 12.37 29.38 -3.65
N THR A 537 12.06 28.08 -3.70
CA THR A 537 13.00 27.01 -4.05
C THR A 537 12.56 26.18 -5.27
N HIS A 538 11.47 26.58 -5.95
CA HIS A 538 10.96 25.91 -7.14
C HIS A 538 10.56 26.94 -8.24
N PRO A 539 11.49 27.82 -8.68
CA PRO A 539 11.18 28.83 -9.70
C PRO A 539 10.74 28.17 -11.02
N GLY A 540 9.70 28.71 -11.66
CA GLY A 540 9.12 28.19 -12.92
C GLY A 540 8.24 26.94 -12.76
N TYR A 541 8.30 26.24 -11.64
CA TYR A 541 7.64 24.95 -11.43
C TYR A 541 6.10 24.99 -11.61
N TYR A 542 5.44 26.10 -11.31
CA TYR A 542 4.01 26.24 -11.57
C TYR A 542 3.67 26.34 -13.07
N GLU A 543 4.45 27.11 -13.84
CA GLU A 543 4.28 27.27 -15.30
C GLU A 543 4.52 25.92 -16.00
N ASP A 544 5.61 25.24 -15.62
CA ASP A 544 5.94 23.86 -15.97
C ASP A 544 4.77 22.89 -15.78
N LEU A 545 4.07 22.96 -14.64
CA LEU A 545 2.91 22.11 -14.34
C LEU A 545 1.67 22.49 -15.14
N VAL A 546 1.43 23.78 -15.38
CA VAL A 546 0.31 24.24 -16.20
C VAL A 546 0.47 23.71 -17.63
N GLU A 547 1.63 23.89 -18.25
CA GLU A 547 1.90 23.34 -19.59
C GLU A 547 1.76 21.81 -19.63
N LYS A 548 2.30 21.10 -18.63
CA LYS A 548 2.26 19.63 -18.55
C LYS A 548 0.88 19.07 -18.20
N SER A 549 -0.07 19.88 -17.74
CA SER A 549 -1.41 19.43 -17.33
C SER A 549 -2.54 19.91 -18.25
N MET A 550 -2.37 21.03 -18.97
CA MET A 550 -3.34 21.50 -19.95
C MET A 550 -3.61 20.46 -21.04
N GLY A 551 -4.89 20.27 -21.37
CA GLY A 551 -5.35 19.35 -22.42
C GLY A 551 -5.34 17.86 -22.03
N LYS A 552 -4.88 17.49 -20.83
CA LYS A 552 -5.08 16.13 -20.30
C LYS A 552 -6.51 15.96 -19.78
N TYR A 553 -7.02 14.73 -19.90
CA TYR A 553 -8.37 14.36 -19.49
C TYR A 553 -8.30 13.17 -18.52
N ASN A 554 -8.87 13.35 -17.34
CA ASN A 554 -9.05 12.34 -16.30
C ASN A 554 -10.22 12.73 -15.38
N LEU A 555 -10.61 11.82 -14.47
CA LEU A 555 -11.71 12.04 -13.52
C LEU A 555 -11.59 13.38 -12.76
N ALA A 556 -10.41 13.71 -12.23
CA ALA A 556 -10.19 14.96 -11.51
C ALA A 556 -10.45 16.21 -12.38
N THR A 557 -10.08 16.20 -13.67
CA THR A 557 -10.40 17.31 -14.58
C THR A 557 -11.90 17.42 -14.89
N GLU A 558 -12.62 16.30 -15.01
CA GLU A 558 -14.09 16.32 -15.19
C GLU A 558 -14.80 16.91 -13.96
N GLU A 559 -14.36 16.52 -12.77
CA GLU A 559 -14.89 17.03 -11.51
C GLU A 559 -14.57 18.51 -11.29
N ILE A 560 -13.39 18.98 -11.73
CA ILE A 560 -13.04 20.40 -11.74
C ILE A 560 -14.00 21.17 -12.65
N GLU A 561 -14.19 20.80 -13.93
CA GLU A 561 -15.04 21.56 -14.86
C GLU A 561 -16.49 21.70 -14.38
N ARG A 562 -17.03 20.63 -13.77
CA ARG A 562 -18.35 20.61 -13.12
C ARG A 562 -18.44 21.59 -11.94
N ASP A 563 -17.32 21.85 -11.27
CA ASP A 563 -17.26 22.59 -10.02
C ASP A 563 -16.88 24.07 -10.19
N LEU A 564 -16.14 24.43 -11.25
CA LEU A 564 -15.72 25.81 -11.54
C LEU A 564 -16.88 26.81 -11.43
N HIS A 565 -17.97 26.55 -12.14
CA HIS A 565 -19.11 27.46 -12.25
C HIS A 565 -19.98 27.57 -10.97
N ARG A 566 -19.77 26.68 -9.99
CA ARG A 566 -20.39 26.75 -8.65
C ARG A 566 -19.45 27.31 -7.56
N SER A 567 -18.33 27.91 -7.95
CA SER A 567 -17.30 28.43 -7.04
C SER A 567 -17.43 29.93 -6.80
N LEU A 568 -17.95 30.33 -5.62
CA LEU A 568 -18.33 31.72 -5.29
C LEU A 568 -19.07 32.44 -6.45
N PRO A 569 -20.19 31.89 -6.96
CA PRO A 569 -20.86 32.39 -8.17
C PRO A 569 -21.41 33.82 -8.02
N GLU A 570 -21.63 34.28 -6.78
CA GLU A 570 -22.06 35.63 -6.43
C GLU A 570 -20.93 36.68 -6.61
N HIS A 571 -19.66 36.25 -6.67
CA HIS A 571 -18.51 37.15 -6.69
C HIS A 571 -18.08 37.53 -8.12
N PRO A 572 -17.95 38.83 -8.48
CA PRO A 572 -17.70 39.27 -9.86
C PRO A 572 -16.48 38.68 -10.56
N ALA A 573 -15.45 38.27 -9.81
CA ALA A 573 -14.25 37.67 -10.39
C ALA A 573 -14.51 36.29 -11.04
N PHE A 574 -15.48 35.52 -10.53
CA PHE A 574 -15.82 34.18 -11.03
C PHE A 574 -17.04 34.18 -11.97
N GLN A 575 -17.65 35.36 -12.16
CA GLN A 575 -18.59 35.63 -13.26
C GLN A 575 -17.86 35.99 -14.58
N ASN A 576 -16.52 35.91 -14.59
CA ASN A 576 -15.66 36.23 -15.73
C ASN A 576 -14.76 35.03 -16.08
N GLU A 577 -14.62 34.75 -17.37
CA GLU A 577 -13.80 33.66 -17.92
C GLU A 577 -12.34 33.72 -17.43
N MET A 578 -11.77 34.91 -17.21
CA MET A 578 -10.42 35.09 -16.64
C MET A 578 -10.26 34.43 -15.26
N GLY A 579 -11.23 34.62 -14.35
CA GLY A 579 -11.16 34.06 -13.00
C GLY A 579 -11.43 32.56 -12.99
N ILE A 580 -12.36 32.11 -13.83
CA ILE A 580 -12.64 30.68 -14.05
C ILE A 580 -11.43 29.96 -14.67
N ALA A 581 -10.72 30.60 -15.61
CA ALA A 581 -9.51 30.04 -16.22
C ALA A 581 -8.33 29.95 -15.23
N ALA A 582 -8.13 30.97 -14.38
CA ALA A 582 -7.13 30.91 -13.31
C ALA A 582 -7.46 29.80 -12.29
N LEU A 583 -8.73 29.69 -11.88
CA LEU A 583 -9.20 28.63 -10.98
C LEU A 583 -8.98 27.23 -11.57
N ARG A 584 -9.33 27.04 -12.85
CA ARG A 584 -9.06 25.82 -13.62
C ARG A 584 -7.58 25.47 -13.60
N ARG A 585 -6.70 26.38 -14.00
CA ARG A 585 -5.25 26.13 -14.07
C ARG A 585 -4.64 25.79 -12.71
N VAL A 586 -5.01 26.48 -11.62
CA VAL A 586 -4.51 26.16 -10.28
C VAL A 586 -4.96 24.78 -9.81
N LEU A 587 -6.25 24.44 -9.95
CA LEU A 587 -6.78 23.14 -9.55
C LEU A 587 -6.20 22.00 -10.39
N THR A 588 -6.12 22.15 -11.71
CA THR A 588 -5.59 21.13 -12.63
C THR A 588 -4.08 20.92 -12.45
N ALA A 589 -3.31 21.99 -12.26
CA ALA A 589 -1.87 21.88 -11.96
C ALA A 589 -1.62 21.21 -10.59
N TYR A 590 -2.47 21.46 -9.59
CA TYR A 590 -2.38 20.76 -8.30
C TYR A 590 -2.73 19.27 -8.42
N ALA A 591 -3.85 18.93 -9.07
CA ALA A 591 -4.25 17.54 -9.27
C ALA A 591 -3.21 16.75 -10.09
N PHE A 592 -2.53 17.40 -11.04
CA PHE A 592 -1.42 16.80 -11.78
C PHE A 592 -0.12 16.70 -10.97
N ARG A 593 0.15 17.65 -10.05
CA ARG A 593 1.29 17.57 -9.11
C ARG A 593 1.19 16.38 -8.16
N ASN A 594 0.01 16.11 -7.63
CA ASN A 594 -0.18 15.11 -6.57
C ASN A 594 -1.40 14.23 -6.86
N PRO A 595 -1.28 13.20 -7.72
CA PRO A 595 -2.39 12.33 -8.11
C PRO A 595 -3.05 11.60 -6.94
N ASN A 596 -2.28 11.25 -5.89
CA ASN A 596 -2.79 10.56 -4.69
C ASN A 596 -3.81 11.41 -3.89
N ILE A 597 -3.77 12.74 -4.05
CA ILE A 597 -4.79 13.67 -3.53
C ILE A 597 -5.76 14.05 -4.66
N GLY A 598 -5.26 14.34 -5.86
CA GLY A 598 -6.04 14.63 -7.05
C GLY A 598 -6.84 15.93 -6.89
N TYR A 599 -8.17 15.82 -7.07
CA TYR A 599 -9.13 16.87 -6.76
C TYR A 599 -10.18 16.33 -5.79
N CYS A 600 -10.54 17.14 -4.80
CA CYS A 600 -11.64 16.89 -3.88
C CYS A 600 -12.60 18.09 -3.92
N GLN A 601 -13.90 17.81 -3.96
CA GLN A 601 -14.94 18.82 -3.81
C GLN A 601 -14.68 19.67 -2.54
N ALA A 602 -14.93 20.98 -2.62
CA ALA A 602 -14.53 22.05 -1.68
C ALA A 602 -13.13 22.66 -1.92
N MET A 603 -12.18 21.98 -2.58
CA MET A 603 -10.91 22.63 -2.98
C MET A 603 -11.16 23.82 -3.90
N ASN A 604 -12.17 23.76 -4.75
CA ASN A 604 -12.62 24.85 -5.61
C ASN A 604 -13.04 26.10 -4.82
N ILE A 605 -13.74 25.94 -3.69
CA ILE A 605 -14.19 27.05 -2.83
C ILE A 605 -12.98 27.72 -2.17
N VAL A 606 -12.07 26.93 -1.57
CA VAL A 606 -10.87 27.47 -0.92
C VAL A 606 -9.97 28.17 -1.94
N THR A 607 -9.66 27.51 -3.06
CA THR A 607 -8.78 28.04 -4.12
C THR A 607 -9.31 29.33 -4.73
N SER A 608 -10.63 29.44 -4.90
CA SER A 608 -11.27 30.69 -5.35
C SER A 608 -10.97 31.85 -4.40
N VAL A 609 -11.04 31.64 -3.09
CA VAL A 609 -10.70 32.68 -2.10
C VAL A 609 -9.20 32.99 -2.08
N LEU A 610 -8.33 32.01 -2.30
CA LEU A 610 -6.89 32.25 -2.44
C LEU A 610 -6.60 33.18 -3.64
N LEU A 611 -7.21 32.92 -4.79
CA LEU A 611 -7.06 33.73 -6.03
C LEU A 611 -7.60 35.17 -5.91
N LEU A 612 -8.46 35.47 -4.93
CA LEU A 612 -8.87 36.85 -4.67
C LEU A 612 -7.74 37.68 -4.04
N TYR A 613 -6.94 37.08 -3.16
CA TYR A 613 -5.95 37.79 -2.32
C TYR A 613 -4.48 37.53 -2.68
N ALA A 614 -4.20 36.55 -3.53
CA ALA A 614 -2.86 36.17 -4.00
C ALA A 614 -2.83 36.10 -5.55
N LYS A 615 -1.64 36.17 -6.17
CA LYS A 615 -1.47 35.87 -7.60
C LYS A 615 -1.75 34.39 -7.90
N GLU A 616 -1.80 34.02 -9.18
CA GLU A 616 -2.12 32.65 -9.59
C GLU A 616 -1.15 31.58 -9.05
N GLU A 617 0.16 31.76 -9.23
CA GLU A 617 1.19 30.88 -8.65
C GLU A 617 1.16 30.92 -7.10
N GLU A 618 0.96 32.09 -6.51
CA GLU A 618 0.91 32.24 -5.05
C GLU A 618 -0.28 31.49 -4.44
N ALA A 619 -1.44 31.50 -5.12
CA ALA A 619 -2.62 30.72 -4.76
C ALA A 619 -2.38 29.21 -4.91
N PHE A 620 -1.65 28.78 -5.94
CA PHE A 620 -1.20 27.39 -6.09
C PHE A 620 -0.31 26.94 -4.92
N TRP A 621 0.71 27.71 -4.55
CA TRP A 621 1.58 27.34 -3.41
C TRP A 621 0.86 27.42 -2.05
N LEU A 622 -0.14 28.30 -1.91
CA LEU A 622 -1.05 28.30 -0.75
C LEU A 622 -1.92 27.03 -0.71
N LEU A 623 -2.44 26.56 -1.86
CA LEU A 623 -3.19 25.30 -1.96
C LEU A 623 -2.30 24.08 -1.64
N VAL A 624 -1.04 24.07 -2.12
CA VAL A 624 -0.04 23.05 -1.75
C VAL A 624 0.18 23.03 -0.24
N ALA A 625 0.44 24.18 0.38
CA ALA A 625 0.63 24.25 1.84
C ALA A 625 -0.65 23.88 2.62
N LEU A 626 -1.84 24.21 2.10
CA LEU A 626 -3.13 23.84 2.67
C LEU A 626 -3.28 22.31 2.70
N CYS A 627 -3.34 21.67 1.53
CA CYS A 627 -3.66 20.25 1.37
C CYS A 627 -2.52 19.32 1.84
N GLU A 628 -1.25 19.70 1.64
CA GLU A 628 -0.13 18.80 1.95
C GLU A 628 0.44 18.94 3.36
N ARG A 629 0.18 20.07 4.06
CA ARG A 629 0.95 20.46 5.26
C ARG A 629 0.09 20.94 6.43
N MET A 630 -0.92 21.77 6.17
CA MET A 630 -1.79 22.32 7.21
C MET A 630 -3.01 21.44 7.51
N LEU A 631 -3.55 20.80 6.47
CA LEU A 631 -4.71 19.91 6.50
C LEU A 631 -4.36 18.57 5.81
N PRO A 632 -3.39 17.80 6.33
CA PRO A 632 -3.05 16.50 5.76
C PRO A 632 -4.27 15.56 5.78
N ASP A 633 -4.37 14.72 4.76
CA ASP A 633 -5.42 13.70 4.58
C ASP A 633 -6.85 14.28 4.41
N TYR A 634 -7.06 15.61 4.43
CA TYR A 634 -8.40 16.23 4.30
C TYR A 634 -9.01 16.10 2.91
N TYR A 635 -8.20 16.29 1.87
CA TYR A 635 -8.65 16.48 0.49
C TYR A 635 -8.31 15.29 -0.42
N ASN A 636 -8.05 14.11 0.15
CA ASN A 636 -7.96 12.87 -0.63
C ASN A 636 -9.37 12.30 -0.91
N THR A 637 -9.47 11.30 -1.79
CA THR A 637 -10.75 10.72 -2.25
C THR A 637 -11.65 10.22 -1.11
N ARG A 638 -11.07 9.83 0.03
CA ARG A 638 -11.78 9.31 1.22
C ARG A 638 -11.96 10.35 2.34
N VAL A 639 -11.53 11.60 2.13
CA VAL A 639 -11.55 12.75 3.08
C VAL A 639 -11.15 12.42 4.51
N VAL A 640 -10.17 11.51 4.68
CA VAL A 640 -9.90 10.82 5.96
C VAL A 640 -9.55 11.79 7.08
N GLY A 641 -8.71 12.78 6.81
CA GLY A 641 -8.30 13.78 7.80
C GLY A 641 -9.45 14.64 8.31
N ALA A 642 -10.41 14.96 7.43
CA ALA A 642 -11.60 15.72 7.80
C ALA A 642 -12.57 14.88 8.64
N LEU A 643 -12.75 13.59 8.32
CA LEU A 643 -13.53 12.65 9.13
C LEU A 643 -12.89 12.39 10.51
N VAL A 644 -11.55 12.36 10.57
CA VAL A 644 -10.81 12.26 11.85
C VAL A 644 -11.06 13.49 12.70
N ASP A 645 -10.94 14.70 12.14
CA ASP A 645 -11.16 15.93 12.91
C ASP A 645 -12.64 16.20 13.22
N GLN A 646 -13.58 15.68 12.43
CA GLN A 646 -14.98 15.54 12.85
C GLN A 646 -15.11 14.69 14.12
N GLY A 647 -14.47 13.50 14.18
CA GLY A 647 -14.47 12.65 15.37
C GLY A 647 -13.79 13.31 16.58
N VAL A 648 -12.78 14.15 16.36
CA VAL A 648 -12.18 15.01 17.40
C VAL A 648 -13.15 16.10 17.84
N PHE A 649 -13.90 16.71 16.92
CA PHE A 649 -14.89 17.73 17.22
C PHE A 649 -16.09 17.17 18.00
N GLU A 650 -16.55 15.97 17.68
CA GLU A 650 -17.56 15.23 18.46
C GLU A 650 -17.07 14.94 19.89
N GLU A 651 -15.79 14.56 20.06
CA GLU A 651 -15.21 14.33 21.39
C GLU A 651 -15.02 15.62 22.21
N LEU A 652 -14.60 16.72 21.57
CA LEU A 652 -14.54 18.04 22.18
C LEU A 652 -15.93 18.63 22.48
N ALA A 653 -16.93 18.41 21.64
CA ALA A 653 -18.30 18.84 21.89
C ALA A 653 -18.88 18.14 23.13
N ARG A 654 -18.60 16.83 23.29
CA ARG A 654 -18.96 16.07 24.50
C ARG A 654 -18.26 16.56 25.76
N GLU A 655 -17.01 17.04 25.67
CA GLU A 655 -16.27 17.60 26.81
C GLU A 655 -16.74 19.02 27.19
N TYR A 656 -16.96 19.89 26.20
CA TYR A 656 -17.17 21.33 26.42
C TYR A 656 -18.63 21.81 26.33
N VAL A 657 -19.53 21.07 25.69
CA VAL A 657 -20.98 21.36 25.60
C VAL A 657 -21.85 20.08 25.75
N PRO A 658 -21.66 19.27 26.82
CA PRO A 658 -22.26 17.93 26.96
C PRO A 658 -23.78 17.88 26.79
N GLU A 659 -24.52 18.80 27.44
CA GLU A 659 -26.00 18.86 27.36
C GLU A 659 -26.50 18.99 25.92
N LEU A 660 -25.76 19.74 25.09
CA LEU A 660 -26.05 19.92 23.68
C LEU A 660 -25.54 18.76 22.83
N TYR A 661 -24.39 18.17 23.19
CA TYR A 661 -23.83 17.02 22.49
C TYR A 661 -24.79 15.85 22.47
N ASP A 662 -25.33 15.44 23.63
CA ASP A 662 -26.23 14.29 23.73
C ASP A 662 -27.49 14.49 22.85
N CYS A 663 -28.09 15.68 22.92
CA CYS A 663 -29.27 16.05 22.12
C CYS A 663 -29.00 16.12 20.60
N MET A 664 -27.87 16.70 20.18
CA MET A 664 -27.53 16.84 18.75
C MET A 664 -26.92 15.57 18.14
N GLN A 665 -26.42 14.65 18.97
CA GLN A 665 -25.88 13.36 18.52
C GLN A 665 -26.99 12.38 18.12
N ASP A 666 -28.09 12.34 18.87
CA ASP A 666 -29.29 11.55 18.54
C ASP A 666 -29.92 12.01 17.20
N LEU A 667 -29.79 13.29 16.87
CA LEU A 667 -30.23 13.87 15.58
C LEU A 667 -29.17 13.77 14.46
N GLY A 668 -27.96 13.28 14.73
CA GLY A 668 -26.86 13.20 13.75
C GLY A 668 -26.33 14.56 13.23
N VAL A 669 -26.73 15.67 13.84
CA VAL A 669 -26.47 17.03 13.34
C VAL A 669 -24.99 17.39 13.38
N ILE A 670 -24.28 17.04 14.46
CA ILE A 670 -22.85 17.37 14.64
C ILE A 670 -22.00 16.75 13.52
N SER A 671 -22.26 15.49 13.19
CA SER A 671 -21.59 14.75 12.12
C SER A 671 -21.88 15.35 10.74
N THR A 672 -23.10 15.87 10.53
CA THR A 672 -23.53 16.47 9.25
C THR A 672 -22.94 17.88 9.02
N ILE A 673 -22.90 18.75 10.03
CA ILE A 673 -22.39 20.12 9.89
C ILE A 673 -20.86 20.19 9.79
N SER A 674 -20.17 19.35 10.58
CA SER A 674 -18.73 19.51 10.82
C SER A 674 -17.90 19.25 9.57
N LEU A 675 -18.21 18.22 8.78
CA LEU A 675 -17.50 17.93 7.53
C LEU A 675 -17.50 19.13 6.57
N SER A 676 -18.64 19.82 6.43
CA SER A 676 -18.77 21.04 5.61
C SER A 676 -17.95 22.21 6.18
N TRP A 677 -18.08 22.48 7.49
CA TRP A 677 -17.35 23.56 8.16
C TRP A 677 -15.83 23.38 8.08
N PHE A 678 -15.35 22.14 8.19
CA PHE A 678 -13.92 21.81 8.24
C PHE A 678 -13.30 21.74 6.84
N LEU A 679 -13.95 21.12 5.84
CA LEU A 679 -13.44 21.08 4.46
C LEU A 679 -13.38 22.46 3.80
N THR A 680 -14.31 23.36 4.14
CA THR A 680 -14.38 24.71 3.54
C THR A 680 -13.76 25.81 4.40
N LEU A 681 -13.28 25.51 5.61
CA LEU A 681 -12.84 26.53 6.60
C LEU A 681 -13.91 27.61 6.84
N PHE A 682 -15.17 27.18 7.00
CA PHE A 682 -16.39 28.00 7.07
C PHE A 682 -16.75 28.83 5.81
N LEU A 683 -15.97 28.79 4.72
CA LEU A 683 -16.19 29.63 3.52
C LEU A 683 -17.55 29.40 2.81
N SER A 684 -18.22 28.27 3.02
CA SER A 684 -19.51 27.95 2.37
C SER A 684 -20.73 28.05 3.31
N VAL A 685 -20.57 28.59 4.52
CA VAL A 685 -21.64 28.59 5.54
C VAL A 685 -21.80 29.91 6.32
N MET A 686 -20.96 30.91 6.06
CA MET A 686 -21.11 32.26 6.63
C MET A 686 -20.73 33.33 5.59
N PRO A 687 -21.15 34.60 5.75
CA PRO A 687 -20.82 35.66 4.80
C PRO A 687 -19.32 35.76 4.52
N PHE A 688 -18.95 35.87 3.24
CA PHE A 688 -17.56 35.84 2.76
C PHE A 688 -16.61 36.77 3.54
N GLU A 689 -17.05 38.00 3.83
CA GLU A 689 -16.29 39.00 4.58
C GLU A 689 -15.96 38.58 6.02
N SER A 690 -16.76 37.71 6.62
CA SER A 690 -16.53 37.11 7.93
C SER A 690 -15.66 35.86 7.80
N ALA A 691 -15.93 35.03 6.79
CA ALA A 691 -15.18 33.79 6.54
C ALA A 691 -13.69 34.05 6.25
N VAL A 692 -13.36 35.13 5.53
CA VAL A 692 -11.96 35.54 5.27
C VAL A 692 -11.20 35.89 6.56
N VAL A 693 -11.88 36.38 7.61
CA VAL A 693 -11.25 36.61 8.93
C VAL A 693 -10.98 35.29 9.66
N VAL A 694 -11.79 34.25 9.43
CA VAL A 694 -11.50 32.89 9.90
C VAL A 694 -10.28 32.33 9.18
N VAL A 695 -10.15 32.56 7.87
CA VAL A 695 -8.98 32.17 7.06
C VAL A 695 -7.70 32.92 7.47
N ASP A 696 -7.77 34.22 7.77
CA ASP A 696 -6.66 34.99 8.37
C ASP A 696 -6.14 34.31 9.66
N CYS A 697 -7.07 33.91 10.54
CA CYS A 697 -6.73 33.24 11.80
C CYS A 697 -6.20 31.81 11.58
N PHE A 698 -6.77 31.07 10.63
CA PHE A 698 -6.34 29.72 10.27
C PHE A 698 -4.92 29.72 9.71
N PHE A 699 -4.57 30.64 8.81
CA PHE A 699 -3.20 30.71 8.29
C PHE A 699 -2.19 31.03 9.39
N TYR A 700 -2.57 31.75 10.45
CA TYR A 700 -1.69 32.01 11.59
C TYR A 700 -1.62 30.85 12.60
N GLU A 701 -2.75 30.35 13.13
CA GLU A 701 -2.79 29.36 14.24
C GLU A 701 -3.10 27.91 13.81
N GLY A 702 -3.47 27.68 12.56
CA GLY A 702 -3.86 26.36 12.02
C GLY A 702 -5.27 25.92 12.45
N ILE A 703 -5.57 24.64 12.21
CA ILE A 703 -6.91 24.04 12.42
C ILE A 703 -7.51 24.26 13.82
N LYS A 704 -6.67 24.46 14.85
CA LYS A 704 -7.08 24.75 16.23
C LYS A 704 -8.15 25.85 16.33
N VAL A 705 -8.07 26.91 15.53
CA VAL A 705 -9.05 27.99 15.56
C VAL A 705 -10.41 27.57 14.99
N ILE A 706 -10.45 26.63 14.05
CA ILE A 706 -11.68 26.08 13.45
C ILE A 706 -12.46 25.27 14.50
N PHE A 707 -11.78 24.42 15.28
CA PHE A 707 -12.35 23.74 16.44
C PHE A 707 -12.92 24.73 17.47
N GLN A 708 -12.12 25.72 17.88
CA GLN A 708 -12.54 26.72 18.87
C GLN A 708 -13.75 27.53 18.39
N LEU A 709 -13.77 27.92 17.11
CA LEU A 709 -14.89 28.64 16.49
C LEU A 709 -16.15 27.78 16.42
N ALA A 710 -16.04 26.53 15.96
CA ALA A 710 -17.15 25.58 15.87
C ALA A 710 -17.80 25.31 17.24
N LEU A 711 -16.99 25.12 18.29
CA LEU A 711 -17.49 25.00 19.67
C LEU A 711 -18.20 26.27 20.14
N ASN A 712 -17.73 27.46 19.75
CA ASN A 712 -18.38 28.72 20.12
C ASN A 712 -19.70 28.95 19.37
N VAL A 713 -19.80 28.52 18.11
CA VAL A 713 -21.06 28.53 17.34
C VAL A 713 -22.10 27.61 17.98
N LEU A 714 -21.72 26.39 18.37
CA LEU A 714 -22.61 25.48 19.12
C LEU A 714 -23.03 26.08 20.47
N HIS A 715 -22.06 26.54 21.28
CA HIS A 715 -22.34 27.15 22.58
C HIS A 715 -23.22 28.41 22.45
N ALA A 716 -23.06 29.23 21.41
CA ALA A 716 -23.88 30.43 21.22
C ALA A 716 -25.37 30.11 20.98
N ASN A 717 -25.67 28.94 20.41
CA ASN A 717 -27.02 28.54 20.00
C ASN A 717 -27.66 27.47 20.91
N ILE A 718 -26.98 27.06 21.99
CA ILE A 718 -27.39 25.96 22.88
C ILE A 718 -28.87 25.97 23.27
N HIS A 719 -29.43 27.11 23.67
CA HIS A 719 -30.85 27.21 24.07
C HIS A 719 -31.85 27.07 22.92
N GLN A 720 -31.46 27.39 21.68
CA GLN A 720 -32.29 27.19 20.49
C GLN A 720 -32.20 25.74 20.02
N LEU A 721 -30.99 25.18 20.00
CA LEU A 721 -30.73 23.80 19.56
C LEU A 721 -31.31 22.75 20.51
N LEU A 722 -31.27 22.96 21.83
CA LEU A 722 -31.97 22.10 22.81
C LEU A 722 -33.51 22.15 22.68
N GLY A 723 -34.05 23.06 21.88
CA GLY A 723 -35.48 23.11 21.53
C GLY A 723 -35.83 22.47 20.19
N ALA A 724 -34.83 22.07 19.39
CA ALA A 724 -35.04 21.47 18.07
C ALA A 724 -35.52 20.01 18.18
N LYS A 725 -36.45 19.63 17.31
CA LYS A 725 -37.09 18.30 17.31
C LYS A 725 -36.57 17.35 16.24
N ASP A 726 -35.96 17.92 15.21
CA ASP A 726 -35.40 17.22 14.06
C ASP A 726 -34.12 17.94 13.60
N ASP A 727 -33.37 17.27 12.71
CA ASP A 727 -32.13 17.77 12.12
C ASP A 727 -32.38 19.03 11.29
N GLY A 728 -33.50 19.12 10.56
CA GLY A 728 -33.90 20.30 9.77
C GLY A 728 -34.07 21.57 10.61
N GLU A 729 -34.73 21.49 11.77
CA GLU A 729 -34.90 22.59 12.71
C GLU A 729 -33.53 23.05 13.26
N ALA A 730 -32.66 22.10 13.65
CA ALA A 730 -31.31 22.41 14.15
C ALA A 730 -30.38 23.02 13.07
N MET A 731 -30.41 22.48 11.85
CA MET A 731 -29.69 23.02 10.69
C MET A 731 -30.15 24.45 10.36
N THR A 732 -31.45 24.72 10.44
CA THR A 732 -32.03 26.05 10.19
C THR A 732 -31.60 27.07 11.25
N VAL A 733 -31.51 26.67 12.52
CA VAL A 733 -30.97 27.51 13.61
C VAL A 733 -29.50 27.86 13.35
N LEU A 734 -28.67 26.88 12.99
CA LEU A 734 -27.25 27.10 12.72
C LEU A 734 -27.01 27.96 11.47
N GLY A 735 -27.77 27.74 10.39
CA GLY A 735 -27.70 28.54 9.17
C GLY A 735 -28.01 30.01 9.45
N ARG A 736 -29.18 30.30 10.05
CA ARG A 736 -29.59 31.67 10.42
C ARG A 736 -28.59 32.35 11.36
N TYR A 737 -27.98 31.62 12.28
CA TYR A 737 -26.94 32.18 13.15
C TYR A 737 -25.69 32.57 12.35
N LEU A 738 -25.19 31.67 11.49
CA LEU A 738 -23.97 31.90 10.71
C LEU A 738 -24.16 32.99 9.63
N ASP A 739 -25.32 33.04 8.97
CA ASP A 739 -25.69 34.14 8.06
C ASP A 739 -25.73 35.51 8.79
N SER A 740 -26.04 35.54 10.10
CA SER A 740 -26.00 36.76 10.91
C SER A 740 -24.60 37.21 11.37
N VAL A 741 -23.54 36.42 11.07
CA VAL A 741 -22.15 36.76 11.42
C VAL A 741 -21.57 37.76 10.42
N THR A 742 -21.50 39.03 10.81
CA THR A 742 -21.11 40.15 9.94
C THR A 742 -19.72 40.73 10.29
N ASN A 743 -19.01 41.18 9.26
CA ASN A 743 -17.75 41.92 9.41
C ASN A 743 -18.03 43.43 9.35
N LYS A 744 -18.04 44.09 10.51
CA LYS A 744 -18.37 45.52 10.66
C LYS A 744 -17.23 46.48 10.25
N ASP A 745 -16.11 45.92 9.78
CA ASP A 745 -14.95 46.65 9.26
C ASP A 745 -14.83 46.56 7.74
N SER A 746 -15.37 45.51 7.10
CA SER A 746 -15.19 45.26 5.66
C SER A 746 -15.58 46.47 4.81
N THR A 747 -14.75 46.80 3.82
CA THR A 747 -14.99 47.90 2.89
C THR A 747 -15.93 47.54 1.75
N LEU A 748 -16.25 46.26 1.59
CA LEU A 748 -16.97 45.70 0.45
C LEU A 748 -18.50 45.73 0.66
N PRO A 749 -19.30 45.72 -0.41
CA PRO A 749 -20.75 45.57 -0.29
C PRO A 749 -21.07 44.18 0.26
N PRO A 750 -22.08 44.02 1.13
CA PRO A 750 -22.50 42.70 1.59
C PRO A 750 -23.01 41.89 0.39
N ILE A 751 -22.36 40.76 0.14
CA ILE A 751 -22.81 39.79 -0.86
C ILE A 751 -23.84 38.88 -0.17
N PRO A 752 -25.11 38.86 -0.62
CA PRO A 752 -26.18 38.12 0.06
C PRO A 752 -26.09 36.63 -0.27
N HIS A 753 -25.61 35.86 0.71
CA HIS A 753 -25.41 34.41 0.61
C HIS A 753 -26.69 33.67 0.20
N LEU A 754 -26.57 32.75 -0.77
CA LEU A 754 -27.67 31.98 -1.35
C LEU A 754 -28.65 31.34 -0.34
N HIS A 755 -28.19 30.94 0.85
CA HIS A 755 -29.07 30.36 1.89
C HIS A 755 -30.01 31.40 2.52
N SER A 756 -29.53 32.62 2.76
CA SER A 756 -30.33 33.73 3.32
C SER A 756 -31.50 34.12 2.41
N LEU A 757 -31.44 33.85 1.11
CA LEU A 757 -32.51 34.10 0.14
C LEU A 757 -33.64 33.05 0.19
N LEU A 758 -33.47 31.97 0.97
CA LEU A 758 -34.41 30.84 1.07
C LEU A 758 -35.14 30.77 2.42
N THR A 759 -34.83 31.68 3.37
CA THR A 759 -35.28 31.61 4.76
C THR A 759 -36.02 32.86 5.28
N ASP A 760 -36.38 33.79 4.39
CA ASP A 760 -36.77 35.20 4.65
C ASP A 760 -38.20 35.42 5.20
N ASP A 761 -38.71 34.50 6.03
CA ASP A 761 -40.06 34.49 6.60
C ASP A 761 -40.08 34.75 8.13
N GLY A 762 -39.11 35.51 8.68
CA GLY A 762 -38.98 35.70 10.13
C GLY A 762 -38.28 36.98 10.60
N ASP A 763 -38.41 37.28 11.90
CA ASP A 763 -37.77 38.44 12.54
C ASP A 763 -36.24 38.40 12.40
N PRO A 764 -35.58 39.56 12.17
CA PRO A 764 -34.15 39.63 11.91
C PRO A 764 -33.31 39.22 13.13
N HIS A 765 -32.44 38.22 12.94
CA HIS A 765 -31.51 37.76 13.98
C HIS A 765 -30.49 38.85 14.32
N PRO A 766 -30.09 39.01 15.61
CA PRO A 766 -29.18 40.07 16.03
C PRO A 766 -27.75 39.87 15.49
N GLU A 767 -27.27 40.80 14.68
CA GLU A 767 -25.93 40.77 14.04
C GLU A 767 -24.79 40.41 15.01
N VAL A 768 -24.07 39.33 14.71
CA VAL A 768 -22.88 38.90 15.45
C VAL A 768 -21.63 39.45 14.76
N ASP A 769 -20.85 40.29 15.46
CA ASP A 769 -19.54 40.74 14.95
C ASP A 769 -18.51 39.59 14.94
N ILE A 770 -17.94 39.29 13.78
CA ILE A 770 -16.94 38.22 13.62
C ILE A 770 -15.74 38.37 14.56
N PHE A 771 -15.25 39.60 14.80
CA PHE A 771 -14.10 39.81 15.69
C PHE A 771 -14.44 39.53 17.16
N LYS A 772 -15.71 39.74 17.56
CA LYS A 772 -16.22 39.32 18.87
C LYS A 772 -16.40 37.80 18.94
N LEU A 773 -16.91 37.15 17.89
CA LEU A 773 -17.11 35.70 17.83
C LEU A 773 -15.76 34.94 17.94
N VAL A 774 -14.76 35.36 17.15
CA VAL A 774 -13.40 34.81 17.20
C VAL A 774 -12.76 35.07 18.57
N ARG A 775 -12.80 36.29 19.11
CA ARG A 775 -12.23 36.57 20.44
C ARG A 775 -12.87 35.71 21.53
N SER A 776 -14.20 35.59 21.52
CA SER A 776 -14.93 34.74 22.46
C SER A 776 -14.59 33.25 22.33
N SER A 777 -14.13 32.78 21.17
CA SER A 777 -13.68 31.38 21.01
C SER A 777 -12.33 31.14 21.68
N TYR A 778 -11.38 32.09 21.59
CA TYR A 778 -10.12 32.04 22.33
C TYR A 778 -10.32 32.21 23.84
N GLU A 779 -11.25 33.07 24.27
CA GLU A 779 -11.56 33.29 25.69
C GLU A 779 -12.18 32.06 26.36
N LYS A 780 -13.10 31.35 25.69
CA LYS A 780 -13.77 30.15 26.24
C LYS A 780 -12.96 28.87 26.07
N PHE A 781 -12.36 28.66 24.90
CA PHE A 781 -11.77 27.39 24.48
C PHE A 781 -10.24 27.46 24.32
N GLY A 782 -9.60 28.49 24.88
CA GLY A 782 -8.15 28.67 24.90
C GLY A 782 -7.37 27.58 25.62
N SER A 783 -8.03 26.71 26.39
CA SER A 783 -7.49 25.49 26.99
C SER A 783 -7.10 24.42 25.96
N ILE A 784 -7.70 24.44 24.76
CA ILE A 784 -7.45 23.45 23.72
C ILE A 784 -6.07 23.70 23.08
N ARG A 785 -5.11 22.83 23.39
CA ARG A 785 -3.74 22.89 22.87
C ARG A 785 -3.56 21.96 21.67
N ALA A 786 -2.63 22.31 20.77
CA ALA A 786 -2.42 21.55 19.53
C ALA A 786 -1.95 20.10 19.78
N ASP A 787 -1.15 19.86 20.81
CA ASP A 787 -0.73 18.51 21.19
C ASP A 787 -1.87 17.64 21.77
N VAL A 788 -2.96 18.24 22.25
CA VAL A 788 -4.18 17.51 22.66
C VAL A 788 -4.98 17.10 21.41
N ILE A 789 -5.11 18.01 20.44
CA ILE A 789 -5.73 17.71 19.14
C ILE A 789 -4.99 16.55 18.44
N GLU A 790 -3.66 16.56 18.40
CA GLU A 790 -2.86 15.45 17.82
C GLU A 790 -3.09 14.10 18.54
N GLN A 791 -3.26 14.10 19.87
CA GLN A 791 -3.56 12.88 20.63
C GLN A 791 -4.98 12.35 20.34
N MET A 792 -5.96 13.24 20.22
CA MET A 792 -7.32 12.87 19.81
C MET A 792 -7.36 12.38 18.34
N ARG A 793 -6.63 13.04 17.43
CA ARG A 793 -6.46 12.64 16.03
C ARG A 793 -5.98 11.20 15.89
N PHE A 794 -4.97 10.77 16.65
CA PHE A 794 -4.51 9.38 16.62
C PHE A 794 -5.63 8.38 17.01
N LYS A 795 -6.31 8.64 18.13
CA LYS A 795 -7.42 7.82 18.64
C LYS A 795 -8.58 7.72 17.64
N GLN A 796 -8.91 8.83 16.97
CA GLN A 796 -10.01 8.89 16.02
C GLN A 796 -9.63 8.34 14.64
N ARG A 797 -8.35 8.45 14.20
CA ARG A 797 -7.85 7.81 12.96
C ARG A 797 -8.05 6.29 12.95
N LEU A 798 -7.77 5.61 14.07
CA LEU A 798 -8.07 4.17 14.22
C LEU A 798 -9.55 3.86 13.96
N ARG A 799 -10.47 4.67 14.53
CA ARG A 799 -11.91 4.47 14.41
C ARG A 799 -12.43 4.77 13.00
N VAL A 800 -12.00 5.89 12.42
CA VAL A 800 -12.43 6.33 11.09
C VAL A 800 -12.02 5.31 10.03
N ILE A 801 -10.78 4.82 10.07
CA ILE A 801 -10.29 3.86 9.07
C ILE A 801 -11.03 2.51 9.19
N GLN A 802 -11.22 1.99 10.41
CA GLN A 802 -12.02 0.77 10.62
C GLN A 802 -13.48 0.96 10.18
N THR A 803 -14.05 2.18 10.32
CA THR A 803 -15.42 2.52 9.88
C THR A 803 -15.54 2.62 8.36
N ILE A 804 -14.53 3.20 7.68
CA ILE A 804 -14.41 3.21 6.22
C ILE A 804 -14.36 1.76 5.73
N GLU A 805 -13.51 0.93 6.32
CA GLU A 805 -13.33 -0.47 5.91
C GLU A 805 -14.58 -1.34 6.15
N ASP A 806 -15.31 -1.15 7.25
CA ASP A 806 -16.61 -1.80 7.45
C ASP A 806 -17.67 -1.30 6.46
N THR A 807 -17.58 -0.06 5.99
CA THR A 807 -18.49 0.48 4.96
C THR A 807 -18.15 -0.07 3.59
N THR A 808 -16.86 -0.15 3.23
CA THR A 808 -16.35 -0.83 2.03
C THR A 808 -16.81 -2.29 2.01
N LYS A 809 -16.54 -3.07 3.08
CA LYS A 809 -16.97 -4.48 3.20
C LYS A 809 -18.48 -4.64 2.97
N ARG A 810 -19.31 -3.87 3.67
CA ARG A 810 -20.78 -3.95 3.54
C ARG A 810 -21.28 -3.56 2.14
N ASN A 811 -20.59 -2.67 1.43
CA ASN A 811 -20.93 -2.31 0.05
C ASN A 811 -20.51 -3.39 -0.95
N VAL A 812 -19.31 -3.99 -0.77
CA VAL A 812 -18.85 -5.17 -1.53
C VAL A 812 -19.84 -6.32 -1.37
N VAL A 813 -20.14 -6.73 -0.13
CA VAL A 813 -21.02 -7.86 0.17
C VAL A 813 -22.45 -7.62 -0.29
N ARG A 814 -23.01 -6.40 -0.11
CA ARG A 814 -24.34 -6.05 -0.63
C ARG A 814 -24.47 -6.21 -2.15
N THR A 815 -23.37 -6.03 -2.89
CA THR A 815 -23.37 -6.11 -4.36
C THR A 815 -23.19 -7.55 -4.86
N ILE A 816 -22.41 -8.36 -4.14
CA ILE A 816 -22.11 -9.76 -4.52
C ILE A 816 -23.18 -10.76 -4.03
N VAL A 817 -23.90 -10.45 -2.93
CA VAL A 817 -24.96 -11.34 -2.40
C VAL A 817 -26.16 -11.50 -3.35
N THR A 818 -26.34 -10.58 -4.30
CA THR A 818 -27.36 -10.72 -5.36
C THR A 818 -26.91 -11.57 -6.55
N GLU A 819 -25.63 -11.96 -6.60
CA GLU A 819 -25.01 -12.69 -7.73
C GLU A 819 -24.53 -14.10 -7.32
N THR A 820 -24.65 -14.47 -6.05
CA THR A 820 -24.01 -15.67 -5.46
C THR A 820 -24.92 -16.37 -4.47
N ALA A 821 -24.66 -17.66 -4.20
CA ALA A 821 -25.48 -18.47 -3.30
C ALA A 821 -25.08 -18.41 -1.80
N PHE A 822 -24.01 -17.69 -1.47
CA PHE A 822 -23.50 -17.56 -0.10
C PHE A 822 -24.38 -16.64 0.77
N SER A 823 -24.42 -16.91 2.08
CA SER A 823 -25.02 -15.98 3.04
C SER A 823 -24.18 -14.72 3.24
N ILE A 824 -24.78 -13.66 3.79
CA ILE A 824 -24.08 -12.40 4.12
C ILE A 824 -22.91 -12.66 5.08
N ASP A 825 -23.12 -13.53 6.09
CA ASP A 825 -22.11 -13.83 7.11
C ASP A 825 -20.91 -14.60 6.49
N GLU A 826 -21.17 -15.55 5.57
CA GLU A 826 -20.11 -16.24 4.84
C GLU A 826 -19.34 -15.29 3.91
N LEU A 827 -20.03 -14.40 3.20
CA LEU A 827 -19.39 -13.39 2.35
C LEU A 827 -18.54 -12.39 3.14
N GLU A 828 -18.99 -11.93 4.31
CA GLU A 828 -18.18 -11.06 5.18
C GLU A 828 -16.92 -11.77 5.68
N GLU A 829 -17.00 -13.06 6.00
CA GLU A 829 -15.88 -13.84 6.54
C GLU A 829 -14.88 -14.29 5.45
N LEU A 830 -15.37 -14.60 4.24
CA LEU A 830 -14.53 -14.80 3.05
C LEU A 830 -13.84 -13.51 2.62
N TYR A 831 -14.52 -12.35 2.72
CA TYR A 831 -13.92 -11.04 2.45
C TYR A 831 -12.77 -10.72 3.42
N VAL A 832 -12.92 -11.06 4.70
CA VAL A 832 -11.81 -10.95 5.66
C VAL A 832 -10.64 -11.82 5.21
N LEU A 833 -10.83 -13.12 4.97
CA LEU A 833 -9.75 -14.03 4.55
C LEU A 833 -9.04 -13.57 3.26
N PHE A 834 -9.80 -13.05 2.29
CA PHE A 834 -9.27 -12.49 1.04
C PHE A 834 -8.44 -11.22 1.28
N LYS A 835 -8.95 -10.28 2.07
CA LYS A 835 -8.23 -9.05 2.43
C LYS A 835 -6.95 -9.34 3.24
N GLU A 836 -6.96 -10.34 4.12
CA GLU A 836 -5.77 -10.78 4.83
C GLU A 836 -4.67 -11.25 3.87
N GLU A 837 -5.05 -11.96 2.80
CA GLU A 837 -4.09 -12.40 1.78
C GLU A 837 -3.54 -11.22 0.99
N HIS A 838 -4.41 -10.29 0.56
CA HIS A 838 -3.99 -9.05 -0.10
C HIS A 838 -2.91 -8.32 0.72
N LEU A 839 -3.18 -8.06 2.00
CA LEU A 839 -2.26 -7.37 2.89
C LEU A 839 -0.94 -8.12 3.14
N THR A 840 -0.93 -9.44 2.98
CA THR A 840 0.30 -10.25 3.10
C THR A 840 1.36 -9.84 2.07
N SER A 841 0.96 -9.51 0.85
CA SER A 841 1.86 -8.90 -0.16
C SER A 841 2.29 -7.47 0.20
N CYS A 842 1.41 -6.67 0.82
CA CYS A 842 1.73 -5.31 1.24
C CYS A 842 2.74 -5.28 2.41
N TYR A 843 2.81 -6.35 3.21
CA TYR A 843 3.77 -6.50 4.31
C TYR A 843 5.12 -7.07 3.86
N TRP A 844 5.13 -8.05 2.95
CA TRP A 844 6.31 -8.88 2.65
C TRP A 844 6.54 -9.09 1.14
N GLY A 845 6.07 -8.18 0.30
CA GLY A 845 6.04 -8.29 -1.17
C GLY A 845 7.31 -8.90 -1.78
N GLY A 846 7.10 -9.98 -2.53
CA GLY A 846 8.16 -10.89 -2.96
C GLY A 846 9.16 -10.28 -3.96
N THR A 847 10.22 -11.04 -4.23
CA THR A 847 11.30 -10.70 -5.17
C THR A 847 10.88 -10.58 -6.65
N GLY A 848 9.58 -10.67 -6.96
CA GLY A 848 8.97 -10.68 -8.29
C GLY A 848 8.76 -9.32 -8.98
N GLY A 849 9.64 -8.35 -8.74
CA GLY A 849 9.85 -7.21 -9.66
C GLY A 849 8.75 -6.15 -9.84
N SER A 850 7.59 -6.25 -9.20
CA SER A 850 6.47 -5.29 -9.31
C SER A 850 6.08 -4.68 -7.96
N ASN A 851 6.10 -3.35 -7.84
CA ASN A 851 5.68 -2.66 -6.61
C ASN A 851 4.15 -2.75 -6.41
N PRO A 852 3.63 -3.11 -5.21
CA PRO A 852 2.20 -3.04 -4.91
C PRO A 852 1.62 -1.62 -5.07
N THR A 853 2.43 -0.59 -4.84
CA THR A 853 2.08 0.83 -5.00
C THR A 853 1.87 1.28 -6.45
N GLU A 854 2.38 0.54 -7.45
CA GLU A 854 2.10 0.79 -8.86
C GLU A 854 0.78 0.16 -9.33
N ARG A 855 0.15 -0.66 -8.48
CA ARG A 855 -1.08 -1.43 -8.77
C ARG A 855 -2.33 -0.89 -8.06
N HIS A 856 -2.20 0.11 -7.17
CA HIS A 856 -3.30 0.64 -6.36
C HIS A 856 -3.70 2.05 -6.81
N ASP A 857 -4.89 2.18 -7.41
CA ASP A 857 -5.54 3.46 -7.66
C ASP A 857 -6.69 3.65 -6.64
N PRO A 858 -6.56 4.57 -5.67
CA PRO A 858 -7.56 4.81 -4.62
C PRO A 858 -8.80 5.58 -5.11
N SER A 859 -8.95 5.80 -6.43
CA SER A 859 -10.19 6.29 -7.07
C SER A 859 -11.06 5.18 -7.66
N LEU A 860 -10.57 3.93 -7.71
CA LEU A 860 -11.33 2.78 -8.23
C LEU A 860 -12.55 2.41 -7.36
N PRO A 861 -13.56 1.73 -7.93
CA PRO A 861 -14.72 1.25 -7.18
C PRO A 861 -14.34 0.32 -6.01
N TYR A 862 -15.19 0.29 -4.98
CA TYR A 862 -14.99 -0.52 -3.76
C TYR A 862 -14.82 -2.04 -4.00
N LEU A 863 -15.27 -2.57 -5.15
CA LEU A 863 -15.03 -3.97 -5.56
C LEU A 863 -13.58 -4.24 -5.98
N GLU A 864 -12.85 -3.21 -6.40
CA GLU A 864 -11.52 -3.29 -7.01
C GLU A 864 -10.40 -2.79 -6.09
N GLN A 865 -10.72 -2.23 -4.92
CA GLN A 865 -9.75 -1.74 -3.93
C GLN A 865 -8.80 -2.85 -3.44
N TYR A 866 -9.30 -4.09 -3.34
CA TYR A 866 -8.52 -5.25 -2.92
C TYR A 866 -8.46 -6.28 -4.05
N ARG A 867 -7.24 -6.61 -4.45
CA ARG A 867 -6.93 -7.55 -5.53
C ARG A 867 -5.76 -8.44 -5.12
N ILE A 868 -5.76 -9.70 -5.55
CA ILE A 868 -4.70 -10.66 -5.25
C ILE A 868 -4.01 -11.15 -6.53
N ASP A 869 -2.71 -11.41 -6.45
CA ASP A 869 -1.94 -12.06 -7.51
C ASP A 869 -2.03 -13.60 -7.44
N LEU A 870 -1.30 -14.27 -8.34
CA LEU A 870 -1.28 -15.73 -8.45
C LEU A 870 -0.74 -16.45 -7.21
N GLU A 871 0.26 -15.88 -6.52
CA GLU A 871 0.90 -16.53 -5.36
C GLU A 871 -0.04 -16.46 -4.15
N GLN A 872 -0.67 -15.30 -3.94
CA GLN A 872 -1.74 -15.08 -2.97
C GLN A 872 -2.97 -15.96 -3.28
N PHE A 873 -3.37 -16.04 -4.55
CA PHE A 873 -4.49 -16.90 -4.96
C PHE A 873 -4.21 -18.37 -4.67
N ARG A 874 -2.99 -18.88 -4.88
CA ARG A 874 -2.60 -20.25 -4.51
C ARG A 874 -2.78 -20.51 -3.02
N GLY A 875 -2.36 -19.59 -2.15
CA GLY A 875 -2.53 -19.68 -0.70
C GLY A 875 -4.00 -19.79 -0.27
N LEU A 876 -4.89 -18.98 -0.87
CA LEU A 876 -6.34 -19.06 -0.63
C LEU A 876 -6.97 -20.31 -1.26
N PHE A 877 -6.52 -20.72 -2.45
CA PHE A 877 -7.00 -21.89 -3.16
C PHE A 877 -6.80 -23.15 -2.32
N SER A 878 -5.60 -23.37 -1.78
CA SER A 878 -5.29 -24.53 -0.93
C SER A 878 -6.14 -24.64 0.34
N LEU A 879 -6.63 -23.51 0.87
CA LEU A 879 -7.40 -23.47 2.12
C LEU A 879 -8.92 -23.56 1.90
N LEU A 880 -9.42 -23.00 0.81
CA LEU A 880 -10.86 -22.77 0.61
C LEU A 880 -11.48 -23.61 -0.51
N PHE A 881 -10.74 -23.97 -1.55
CA PHE A 881 -11.33 -24.55 -2.76
C PHE A 881 -11.56 -26.07 -2.62
N PRO A 882 -12.77 -26.59 -2.95
CA PRO A 882 -13.09 -28.01 -2.82
C PRO A 882 -12.11 -28.97 -3.49
N TRP A 883 -11.61 -28.60 -4.68
CA TRP A 883 -10.74 -29.42 -5.52
C TRP A 883 -9.23 -29.16 -5.33
N ALA A 884 -8.83 -28.44 -4.28
CA ALA A 884 -7.41 -28.27 -3.99
C ALA A 884 -6.82 -29.59 -3.45
N PRO A 885 -5.80 -30.19 -4.10
CA PRO A 885 -5.14 -31.40 -3.60
C PRO A 885 -4.44 -31.13 -2.27
N VAL A 886 -4.46 -32.11 -1.36
CA VAL A 886 -3.92 -31.96 0.00
C VAL A 886 -2.40 -31.74 0.00
N ASN A 887 -1.66 -32.38 -0.93
CA ASN A 887 -0.29 -32.04 -1.30
C ASN A 887 0.00 -32.48 -2.76
N GLY A 888 0.72 -31.66 -3.54
CA GLY A 888 1.28 -32.10 -4.84
C GLY A 888 1.47 -30.98 -5.86
N ALA A 889 2.43 -31.15 -6.77
CA ALA A 889 2.78 -30.15 -7.80
C ALA A 889 1.63 -29.84 -8.79
N HIS A 890 0.65 -30.74 -8.93
CA HIS A 890 -0.55 -30.49 -9.73
C HIS A 890 -1.48 -29.43 -9.12
N ALA A 891 -1.40 -29.14 -7.81
CA ALA A 891 -2.15 -28.06 -7.17
C ALA A 891 -1.78 -26.68 -7.73
N ASP A 892 -0.48 -26.44 -7.98
CA ASP A 892 0.04 -25.19 -8.53
C ASP A 892 -0.39 -24.93 -9.98
N LEU A 893 -0.55 -25.99 -10.77
CA LEU A 893 -1.06 -25.95 -12.14
C LEU A 893 -2.58 -25.74 -12.16
N LEU A 894 -3.32 -26.44 -11.30
CA LEU A 894 -4.76 -26.30 -11.17
C LEU A 894 -5.14 -24.88 -10.72
N ALA A 895 -4.44 -24.34 -9.71
CA ALA A 895 -4.61 -22.97 -9.25
C ALA A 895 -4.26 -21.93 -10.33
N LEU A 896 -3.19 -22.15 -11.12
CA LEU A 896 -2.83 -21.27 -12.24
C LEU A 896 -3.92 -21.24 -13.33
N ARG A 897 -4.53 -22.39 -13.65
CA ARG A 897 -5.64 -22.49 -14.61
C ARG A 897 -6.90 -21.82 -14.08
N PHE A 898 -7.19 -22.00 -12.80
CA PHE A 898 -8.31 -21.35 -12.14
C PHE A 898 -8.11 -19.83 -12.11
N PHE A 899 -6.89 -19.37 -11.82
CA PHE A 899 -6.53 -17.96 -11.83
C PHE A 899 -6.81 -17.31 -13.20
N ARG A 900 -6.27 -17.89 -14.27
CA ARG A 900 -6.48 -17.43 -15.66
C ARG A 900 -7.94 -17.49 -16.14
N LEU A 901 -8.80 -18.26 -15.47
CA LEU A 901 -10.24 -18.33 -15.78
C LEU A 901 -11.06 -17.29 -15.00
N LEU A 902 -10.53 -16.77 -13.89
CA LEU A 902 -11.13 -15.72 -13.09
C LEU A 902 -10.64 -14.31 -13.44
N ASP A 903 -9.41 -14.18 -13.95
CA ASP A 903 -8.87 -12.96 -14.55
C ASP A 903 -9.61 -12.64 -15.87
N HIS A 904 -10.77 -11.98 -15.76
CA HIS A 904 -11.64 -11.68 -16.89
C HIS A 904 -11.17 -10.47 -17.72
N ASN A 905 -10.29 -9.63 -17.17
CA ASN A 905 -9.83 -8.40 -17.80
C ASN A 905 -8.39 -8.50 -18.35
N GLY A 906 -7.63 -9.53 -17.95
CA GLY A 906 -6.26 -9.81 -18.37
C GLY A 906 -5.20 -9.02 -17.60
N ASP A 907 -5.52 -8.42 -16.45
CA ASP A 907 -4.57 -7.58 -15.69
C ASP A 907 -3.65 -8.36 -14.73
N SER A 908 -3.77 -9.70 -14.70
CA SER A 908 -2.99 -10.61 -13.87
C SER A 908 -3.18 -10.42 -12.36
N LEU A 909 -4.33 -9.89 -11.97
CA LEU A 909 -4.86 -9.87 -10.59
C LEU A 909 -6.29 -10.43 -10.58
N ILE A 910 -6.77 -10.77 -9.38
CA ILE A 910 -8.17 -11.18 -9.14
C ILE A 910 -8.78 -10.28 -8.08
N ASN A 911 -9.93 -9.69 -8.36
CA ASN A 911 -10.73 -8.97 -7.36
C ASN A 911 -11.66 -9.91 -6.58
N PHE A 912 -12.25 -9.42 -5.48
CA PHE A 912 -13.08 -10.26 -4.60
C PHE A 912 -14.34 -10.82 -5.30
N ARG A 913 -14.91 -10.10 -6.28
CA ARG A 913 -16.09 -10.57 -7.02
C ARG A 913 -15.75 -11.77 -7.91
N GLU A 914 -14.62 -11.70 -8.61
CA GLU A 914 -14.11 -12.81 -9.42
C GLU A 914 -13.78 -14.03 -8.54
N PHE A 915 -13.04 -13.82 -7.45
CA PHE A 915 -12.69 -14.87 -6.47
C PHE A 915 -13.93 -15.62 -5.96
N ILE A 916 -14.96 -14.89 -5.51
CA ILE A 916 -16.20 -15.49 -5.00
C ILE A 916 -17.02 -16.12 -6.13
N SER A 917 -17.04 -15.56 -7.34
CA SER A 917 -17.78 -16.17 -8.47
C SER A 917 -17.30 -17.59 -8.78
N GLY A 918 -15.97 -17.80 -8.78
CA GLY A 918 -15.38 -19.14 -8.95
C GLY A 918 -15.68 -20.08 -7.79
N LEU A 919 -15.54 -19.60 -6.55
CA LEU A 919 -15.82 -20.40 -5.36
C LEU A 919 -17.31 -20.77 -5.23
N SER A 920 -18.23 -19.91 -5.69
CA SER A 920 -19.68 -20.16 -5.64
C SER A 920 -20.09 -21.34 -6.52
N VAL A 921 -19.51 -21.47 -7.72
CA VAL A 921 -19.77 -22.62 -8.61
C VAL A 921 -19.30 -23.93 -7.98
N LEU A 922 -18.16 -23.93 -7.30
CA LEU A 922 -17.65 -25.14 -6.64
C LEU A 922 -18.45 -25.53 -5.40
N CYS A 923 -18.90 -24.57 -4.60
CA CYS A 923 -19.61 -24.83 -3.35
C CYS A 923 -21.11 -25.08 -3.55
N HIS A 924 -21.75 -24.40 -4.50
CA HIS A 924 -23.21 -24.36 -4.65
C HIS A 924 -23.72 -24.59 -6.08
N GLY A 925 -22.85 -24.58 -7.09
CA GLY A 925 -23.25 -24.84 -8.48
C GLY A 925 -23.68 -26.29 -8.70
N ASP A 926 -24.50 -26.50 -9.74
CA ASP A 926 -24.96 -27.84 -10.11
C ASP A 926 -23.87 -28.68 -10.80
N LEU A 927 -24.16 -29.95 -11.04
CA LEU A 927 -23.27 -30.89 -11.73
C LEU A 927 -22.80 -30.37 -13.10
N THR A 928 -23.70 -29.75 -13.87
CA THR A 928 -23.41 -29.19 -15.18
C THR A 928 -22.52 -27.96 -15.06
N GLU A 929 -22.77 -27.07 -14.11
CA GLU A 929 -21.96 -25.88 -13.87
C GLU A 929 -20.53 -26.23 -13.42
N LYS A 930 -20.39 -27.19 -12.51
CA LYS A 930 -19.10 -27.72 -12.07
C LYS A 930 -18.32 -28.37 -13.21
N LEU A 931 -18.95 -29.25 -14.00
CA LEU A 931 -18.30 -29.86 -15.16
C LEU A 931 -17.98 -28.83 -16.26
N LYS A 932 -18.81 -27.80 -16.46
CA LYS A 932 -18.58 -26.70 -17.40
C LYS A 932 -17.39 -25.83 -16.98
N LEU A 933 -17.21 -25.60 -15.68
CA LEU A 933 -16.05 -24.92 -15.10
C LEU A 933 -14.78 -25.74 -15.32
N LEU A 934 -14.77 -27.03 -14.94
CA LEU A 934 -13.64 -27.94 -15.14
C LEU A 934 -13.23 -28.04 -16.62
N TYR A 935 -14.21 -28.12 -17.51
CA TYR A 935 -14.00 -28.11 -18.96
C TYR A 935 -13.39 -26.77 -19.43
N LYS A 936 -13.94 -25.62 -19.02
CA LYS A 936 -13.39 -24.28 -19.35
C LYS A 936 -11.92 -24.13 -18.93
N MET A 937 -11.52 -24.68 -17.77
CA MET A 937 -10.12 -24.63 -17.30
C MET A 937 -9.11 -25.32 -18.23
N HIS A 938 -9.54 -26.34 -18.99
CA HIS A 938 -8.66 -27.12 -19.89
C HIS A 938 -8.73 -26.62 -21.35
N VAL A 939 -9.73 -25.79 -21.70
CA VAL A 939 -9.82 -25.10 -23.00
C VAL A 939 -8.79 -23.97 -23.12
N ILE A 940 -8.38 -23.36 -22.00
CA ILE A 940 -7.38 -22.28 -21.98
C ILE A 940 -6.03 -22.82 -22.51
N PRO A 941 -5.40 -22.19 -23.52
CA PRO A 941 -4.08 -22.60 -24.00
C PRO A 941 -3.00 -22.44 -22.93
N GLU A 942 -2.09 -23.40 -22.85
CA GLU A 942 -0.90 -23.25 -22.03
C GLU A 942 0.07 -22.22 -22.63
N VAL A 943 0.59 -21.35 -21.77
CA VAL A 943 1.81 -20.59 -22.08
C VAL A 943 2.97 -21.58 -21.98
N THR A 944 3.51 -22.01 -23.12
CA THR A 944 4.63 -22.94 -23.19
C THR A 944 5.87 -22.35 -22.53
N HIS A 945 6.22 -22.87 -21.35
CA HIS A 945 7.61 -22.97 -20.96
C HIS A 945 8.29 -24.03 -21.82
N GLU A 946 9.51 -23.78 -22.28
CA GLU A 946 10.23 -24.70 -23.15
C GLU A 946 10.79 -25.89 -22.34
N GLN A 947 10.22 -27.08 -22.60
CA GLN A 947 10.80 -28.41 -22.40
C GLN A 947 11.22 -28.84 -20.97
N GLU A 948 10.35 -29.59 -20.32
CA GLU A 948 10.70 -30.96 -19.88
C GLU A 948 9.62 -31.92 -20.43
N GLU A 949 10.01 -33.07 -20.98
CA GLU A 949 9.07 -34.07 -21.51
C GLU A 949 8.63 -35.03 -20.39
N PRO A 950 7.31 -35.20 -20.13
CA PRO A 950 6.85 -36.11 -19.08
C PRO A 950 6.75 -37.56 -19.59
N ASP A 951 7.75 -38.38 -19.28
CA ASP A 951 7.77 -39.84 -19.44
C ASP A 951 6.72 -40.55 -18.54
N SER A 952 5.43 -40.31 -18.78
CA SER A 952 4.32 -41.09 -18.21
C SER A 952 3.06 -40.94 -19.09
N ALA A 953 3.19 -41.39 -20.35
CA ALA A 953 2.07 -41.64 -21.26
C ALA A 953 1.72 -43.14 -21.36
N PHE A 954 2.70 -44.01 -21.10
CA PHE A 954 2.58 -45.47 -21.20
C PHE A 954 1.89 -46.10 -19.98
N GLU A 955 2.22 -45.59 -18.79
CA GLU A 955 1.79 -46.12 -17.49
C GLU A 955 0.26 -46.02 -17.30
N ALA A 956 -0.33 -44.88 -17.72
CA ALA A 956 -1.78 -44.68 -17.71
C ALA A 956 -2.52 -45.72 -18.57
N THR A 957 -2.05 -45.99 -19.80
CA THR A 957 -2.64 -47.03 -20.68
C THR A 957 -2.54 -48.45 -20.12
N GLN A 958 -1.57 -48.72 -19.24
CA GLN A 958 -1.46 -50.03 -18.59
C GLN A 958 -2.42 -50.15 -17.39
N TYR A 959 -2.71 -49.05 -16.70
CA TYR A 959 -3.69 -48.99 -15.61
C TYR A 959 -5.16 -49.17 -16.08
N PHE A 960 -5.45 -48.88 -17.35
CA PHE A 960 -6.82 -48.84 -17.87
C PHE A 960 -7.48 -50.21 -18.19
N PHE A 961 -6.76 -51.34 -18.12
CA PHE A 961 -7.24 -52.60 -18.73
C PHE A 961 -7.27 -53.89 -17.87
N GLU A 962 -6.87 -53.89 -16.58
CA GLU A 962 -6.88 -55.13 -15.78
C GLU A 962 -8.16 -55.39 -14.95
N ASP A 963 -8.87 -54.35 -14.49
CA ASP A 963 -9.87 -54.48 -13.39
C ASP A 963 -11.34 -54.69 -13.83
N ILE A 964 -11.61 -55.35 -14.98
CA ILE A 964 -12.99 -55.69 -15.44
C ILE A 964 -13.18 -57.18 -15.79
N THR A 965 -13.11 -58.08 -14.80
CA THR A 965 -13.88 -59.35 -14.79
C THR A 965 -14.21 -59.82 -13.35
N PRO A 966 -15.38 -60.45 -13.11
CA PRO A 966 -15.79 -60.88 -11.77
C PRO A 966 -15.28 -62.28 -11.38
N GLU A 967 -15.02 -62.49 -10.07
CA GLU A 967 -14.53 -63.77 -9.53
C GLU A 967 -15.45 -64.97 -9.79
N THR A 968 -14.85 -66.12 -10.15
CA THR A 968 -15.42 -67.48 -9.92
C THR A 968 -14.31 -68.49 -9.60
N SER A 969 -14.66 -69.63 -9.00
CA SER A 969 -13.74 -70.42 -8.16
C SER A 969 -13.26 -71.77 -8.72
N ASN A 970 -12.06 -72.16 -8.27
CA ASN A 970 -11.52 -73.52 -8.14
C ASN A 970 -11.40 -74.45 -9.37
N GLY A 971 -10.15 -74.82 -9.74
CA GLY A 971 -9.80 -76.25 -9.87
C GLY A 971 -8.95 -76.76 -11.05
N LEU A 972 -7.63 -76.89 -10.80
CA LEU A 972 -6.70 -77.94 -11.30
C LEU A 972 -6.36 -78.11 -12.82
N ASP A 973 -5.03 -78.14 -13.07
CA ASP A 973 -4.28 -78.91 -14.10
C ASP A 973 -4.42 -78.60 -15.62
N PRO A 974 -3.37 -78.84 -16.46
CA PRO A 974 -1.92 -78.71 -16.19
C PRO A 974 -1.02 -78.19 -17.36
N LYS A 975 0.07 -77.46 -17.02
CA LYS A 975 1.39 -77.32 -17.74
C LYS A 975 1.41 -76.57 -19.11
N CYS A 976 2.21 -75.49 -19.30
CA CYS A 976 3.69 -75.36 -19.37
C CYS A 976 4.34 -75.99 -20.62
N LYS A 977 5.35 -75.41 -21.31
CA LYS A 977 6.17 -74.16 -21.21
C LYS A 977 6.86 -73.93 -22.61
N SER A 978 7.61 -72.88 -23.01
CA SER A 978 8.12 -71.61 -22.41
C SER A 978 8.76 -70.68 -23.46
N GLU A 979 8.73 -69.35 -23.20
CA GLU A 979 9.84 -68.36 -23.22
C GLU A 979 11.01 -68.46 -24.25
N LYS A 980 11.40 -67.33 -24.87
CA LYS A 980 12.42 -66.40 -24.32
C LYS A 980 12.54 -65.06 -25.11
N ASP A 981 13.45 -64.18 -24.68
CA ASP A 981 13.36 -62.70 -24.75
C ASP A 981 14.73 -61.99 -25.02
N ASP A 982 14.74 -60.64 -24.96
CA ASP A 982 15.87 -59.66 -24.91
C ASP A 982 16.61 -59.26 -26.23
N GLY A 983 17.00 -57.96 -26.38
CA GLY A 983 17.76 -57.53 -27.58
C GLY A 983 18.41 -56.12 -27.78
N PHE A 984 17.92 -55.01 -27.19
CA PHE A 984 18.65 -53.70 -27.00
C PHE A 984 19.05 -52.75 -28.21
N VAL A 985 18.69 -51.43 -28.10
CA VAL A 985 19.25 -50.16 -28.73
C VAL A 985 19.35 -50.02 -30.29
N ARG A 986 19.31 -48.84 -30.96
CA ARG A 986 19.87 -47.48 -30.68
C ARG A 986 19.27 -46.31 -31.51
N VAL A 987 19.41 -45.08 -31.00
CA VAL A 987 18.95 -43.75 -31.51
C VAL A 987 19.90 -43.02 -32.49
N THR A 988 19.40 -42.24 -33.48
CA THR A 988 19.88 -40.85 -33.85
C THR A 988 19.03 -40.10 -34.92
N PHE A 989 19.10 -38.76 -34.94
CA PHE A 989 18.27 -37.79 -35.71
C PHE A 989 18.92 -37.21 -37.00
N LYS A 990 18.11 -36.52 -37.86
CA LYS A 990 18.41 -35.32 -38.73
C LYS A 990 17.13 -34.90 -39.52
N THR A 991 16.45 -33.75 -39.36
CA THR A 991 16.69 -32.30 -39.68
C THR A 991 16.17 -31.73 -41.04
N GLU A 992 15.28 -30.72 -40.92
CA GLU A 992 15.25 -29.39 -41.60
C GLU A 992 14.63 -29.07 -43.01
N LYS A 993 14.06 -27.82 -43.07
CA LYS A 993 13.92 -26.84 -44.21
C LYS A 993 12.76 -27.06 -45.23
N VAL A 994 12.07 -26.04 -45.81
CA VAL A 994 12.28 -24.55 -45.84
C VAL A 994 11.04 -23.66 -46.19
N LYS A 995 10.98 -22.42 -45.63
CA LYS A 995 10.32 -21.12 -46.02
C LYS A 995 8.80 -20.93 -46.34
N LYS A 996 8.13 -20.23 -45.40
CA LYS A 996 7.35 -18.94 -45.47
C LYS A 996 6.84 -18.33 -46.80
N LEU A 997 5.62 -17.79 -46.74
CA LEU A 997 5.26 -16.39 -47.16
C LEU A 997 4.37 -15.72 -46.08
N HIS A 998 3.90 -14.47 -46.25
CA HIS A 998 3.50 -13.55 -45.15
C HIS A 998 2.02 -13.11 -45.13
N THR A 999 1.63 -12.37 -44.08
CA THR A 999 0.26 -12.12 -43.57
C THR A 999 -0.40 -10.84 -44.13
N PRO A 1000 -1.73 -10.72 -44.05
CA PRO A 1000 -2.39 -9.76 -43.13
C PRO A 1000 -3.71 -10.31 -42.50
N ASP A 1001 -4.39 -9.73 -41.50
CA ASP A 1001 -4.18 -8.58 -40.59
C ASP A 1001 -4.77 -8.93 -39.19
N TYR A 1002 -4.04 -8.68 -38.11
CA TYR A 1002 -4.48 -8.91 -36.72
C TYR A 1002 -5.62 -7.97 -36.27
N ARG A 1003 -5.77 -6.80 -36.92
CA ARG A 1003 -6.77 -5.77 -36.55
C ARG A 1003 -8.23 -6.15 -36.85
N HIS A 1004 -8.48 -7.25 -37.56
CA HIS A 1004 -9.85 -7.74 -37.81
C HIS A 1004 -10.44 -8.38 -36.54
N TYR A 1005 -9.71 -9.31 -35.91
CA TYR A 1005 -10.17 -10.03 -34.71
C TYR A 1005 -10.37 -9.12 -33.50
N LEU A 1006 -9.50 -8.12 -33.31
CA LEU A 1006 -9.64 -7.12 -32.24
C LEU A 1006 -10.95 -6.29 -32.31
N ARG A 1007 -11.61 -6.22 -33.48
CA ARG A 1007 -12.92 -5.57 -33.61
C ARG A 1007 -14.10 -6.50 -33.41
N LEU A 1008 -13.93 -7.79 -33.70
CA LEU A 1008 -14.94 -8.82 -33.37
C LEU A 1008 -15.04 -9.03 -31.85
N TRP A 1009 -13.91 -9.04 -31.16
CA TRP A 1009 -13.86 -9.27 -29.71
C TRP A 1009 -14.62 -8.19 -28.92
N ASN A 1010 -14.43 -6.92 -29.26
CA ASN A 1010 -15.00 -5.77 -28.56
C ASN A 1010 -16.48 -5.44 -28.91
N GLN A 1011 -17.23 -6.37 -29.52
CA GLN A 1011 -18.68 -6.23 -29.74
C GLN A 1011 -19.53 -7.42 -29.22
N GLY A 1012 -18.92 -8.35 -28.47
CA GLY A 1012 -19.63 -9.52 -27.90
C GLY A 1012 -20.33 -9.27 -26.55
N THR A 1013 -19.85 -8.34 -25.74
CA THR A 1013 -20.23 -8.20 -24.31
C THR A 1013 -21.55 -7.45 -24.08
N LYS A 1014 -22.67 -8.12 -24.36
CA LYS A 1014 -23.97 -7.84 -23.71
C LYS A 1014 -24.69 -9.12 -23.31
N ASN A 1015 -24.97 -9.23 -22.02
CA ASN A 1015 -25.56 -10.36 -21.30
C ASN A 1015 -26.44 -11.30 -22.15
N LYS A 1016 -25.89 -12.47 -22.46
CA LYS A 1016 -26.64 -13.67 -22.79
C LYS A 1016 -26.19 -14.76 -21.82
N LEU A 1017 -27.12 -15.64 -21.45
CA LEU A 1017 -26.80 -16.84 -20.70
C LEU A 1017 -26.02 -17.78 -21.64
N ASP A 1018 -24.79 -18.18 -21.28
CA ASP A 1018 -23.92 -19.06 -22.09
C ASP A 1018 -24.64 -20.39 -22.39
N ASN A 1019 -25.25 -20.52 -23.58
CA ASN A 1019 -25.80 -21.78 -24.05
C ASN A 1019 -24.67 -22.82 -24.16
N MET A 1020 -24.97 -24.09 -23.87
CA MET A 1020 -23.98 -25.17 -23.85
C MET A 1020 -23.22 -25.35 -25.18
N LYS A 1021 -23.84 -24.94 -26.29
CA LYS A 1021 -23.37 -25.14 -27.67
C LYS A 1021 -22.25 -24.20 -28.14
N ASP A 1022 -21.95 -23.15 -27.37
CA ASP A 1022 -21.03 -22.08 -27.79
C ASP A 1022 -19.60 -22.26 -27.19
N LEU A 1023 -19.31 -23.42 -26.58
CA LEU A 1023 -18.00 -23.73 -25.98
C LEU A 1023 -17.00 -24.28 -27.02
N PRO A 1024 -15.71 -23.88 -26.97
CA PRO A 1024 -14.67 -24.48 -27.80
C PRO A 1024 -14.47 -25.97 -27.48
N LYS A 1025 -14.02 -26.76 -28.47
CA LYS A 1025 -13.68 -28.18 -28.28
C LYS A 1025 -12.36 -28.35 -27.54
N LEU A 1026 -12.24 -29.38 -26.70
CA LEU A 1026 -10.95 -29.84 -26.17
C LEU A 1026 -10.23 -30.67 -27.23
N ASN A 1027 -8.97 -30.37 -27.51
CA ASN A 1027 -8.09 -31.22 -28.32
C ASN A 1027 -7.53 -32.41 -27.50
N GLN A 1028 -6.87 -33.37 -28.15
CA GLN A 1028 -6.40 -34.59 -27.50
C GLN A 1028 -5.45 -34.33 -26.31
N SER A 1029 -4.51 -33.39 -26.45
CA SER A 1029 -3.61 -33.00 -25.36
C SER A 1029 -4.33 -32.37 -24.16
N GLN A 1030 -5.27 -31.45 -24.41
CA GLN A 1030 -6.07 -30.82 -23.35
C GLN A 1030 -6.99 -31.82 -22.64
N PHE A 1031 -7.49 -32.83 -23.37
CA PHE A 1031 -8.32 -33.90 -22.81
C PHE A 1031 -7.50 -34.88 -21.94
N ILE A 1032 -6.34 -35.33 -22.41
CA ILE A 1032 -5.41 -36.16 -21.62
C ILE A 1032 -5.09 -35.47 -20.29
N GLU A 1033 -4.91 -34.15 -20.32
CA GLU A 1033 -4.65 -33.37 -19.13
C GLU A 1033 -5.89 -33.19 -18.22
N LEU A 1034 -7.09 -33.02 -18.78
CA LEU A 1034 -8.33 -33.04 -18.00
C LEU A 1034 -8.48 -34.37 -17.26
N CYS A 1035 -8.16 -35.50 -17.90
CA CYS A 1035 -8.10 -36.80 -17.23
C CYS A 1035 -7.05 -36.80 -16.10
N LYS A 1036 -5.82 -36.31 -16.33
CA LYS A 1036 -4.81 -36.18 -15.26
C LYS A 1036 -5.29 -35.32 -14.09
N THR A 1037 -6.02 -34.23 -14.35
CA THR A 1037 -6.63 -33.40 -13.30
C THR A 1037 -7.68 -34.18 -12.50
N LEU A 1038 -8.55 -34.96 -13.15
CA LEU A 1038 -9.50 -35.84 -12.46
C LEU A 1038 -8.80 -36.84 -11.54
N TYR A 1039 -7.75 -37.53 -12.02
CA TYR A 1039 -6.98 -38.46 -11.19
C TYR A 1039 -6.37 -37.79 -9.94
N ASN A 1040 -5.83 -36.56 -10.08
CA ASN A 1040 -5.29 -35.78 -8.96
C ASN A 1040 -6.36 -35.13 -8.06
N MET A 1041 -7.64 -35.12 -8.45
CA MET A 1041 -8.75 -34.59 -7.64
C MET A 1041 -9.42 -35.65 -6.76
N PHE A 1042 -9.23 -36.94 -7.06
CA PHE A 1042 -9.84 -38.05 -6.31
C PHE A 1042 -8.86 -38.78 -5.37
N SER A 1043 -7.56 -38.49 -5.46
CA SER A 1043 -6.56 -39.01 -4.52
C SER A 1043 -6.89 -38.61 -3.08
N GLU A 1044 -6.82 -39.57 -2.16
CA GLU A 1044 -7.22 -39.46 -0.75
C GLU A 1044 -8.75 -39.36 -0.49
N ASP A 1045 -9.62 -39.49 -1.50
CA ASP A 1045 -11.07 -39.65 -1.26
C ASP A 1045 -11.41 -41.11 -0.87
N ALA A 1046 -12.40 -41.30 0.00
CA ALA A 1046 -12.84 -42.62 0.44
C ALA A 1046 -13.39 -43.53 -0.67
N GLN A 1047 -13.72 -42.98 -1.84
CA GLN A 1047 -14.16 -43.71 -3.04
C GLN A 1047 -13.16 -43.65 -4.21
N GLU A 1048 -11.88 -43.33 -3.95
CA GLU A 1048 -10.81 -43.17 -4.96
C GLU A 1048 -10.81 -44.25 -6.06
N GLN A 1049 -10.84 -45.55 -5.69
CA GLN A 1049 -10.84 -46.65 -6.66
C GLN A 1049 -12.10 -46.70 -7.55
N GLU A 1050 -13.28 -46.40 -6.99
CA GLU A 1050 -14.54 -46.34 -7.77
C GLU A 1050 -14.54 -45.13 -8.73
N LEU A 1051 -13.98 -44.00 -8.29
CA LEU A 1051 -13.84 -42.79 -9.10
C LEU A 1051 -12.80 -42.96 -10.22
N TYR A 1052 -11.72 -43.69 -9.96
CA TYR A 1052 -10.70 -44.05 -10.96
C TYR A 1052 -11.24 -45.02 -12.02
N HIS A 1053 -12.04 -46.02 -11.62
CA HIS A 1053 -12.74 -46.90 -12.57
C HIS A 1053 -13.77 -46.12 -13.41
N ALA A 1054 -14.61 -45.29 -12.78
CA ALA A 1054 -15.56 -44.45 -13.52
C ALA A 1054 -14.87 -43.49 -14.50
N THR A 1055 -13.74 -42.91 -14.12
CA THR A 1055 -12.91 -42.07 -15.00
C THR A 1055 -12.35 -42.87 -16.18
N ALA A 1056 -11.99 -44.14 -15.98
CA ALA A 1056 -11.57 -45.04 -17.05
C ALA A 1056 -12.69 -45.31 -18.07
N THR A 1057 -13.92 -45.61 -17.61
CA THR A 1057 -15.07 -45.82 -18.51
C THR A 1057 -15.35 -44.57 -19.35
N VAL A 1058 -15.43 -43.40 -18.69
CA VAL A 1058 -15.66 -42.10 -19.37
C VAL A 1058 -14.53 -41.77 -20.35
N THR A 1059 -13.28 -41.99 -19.96
CA THR A 1059 -12.12 -41.69 -20.82
C THR A 1059 -12.12 -42.55 -22.07
N SER A 1060 -12.36 -43.86 -21.93
CA SER A 1060 -12.42 -44.81 -23.04
C SER A 1060 -13.54 -44.46 -24.02
N LEU A 1061 -14.75 -44.22 -23.49
CA LEU A 1061 -15.92 -43.81 -24.28
C LEU A 1061 -15.68 -42.51 -25.06
N LEU A 1062 -15.03 -41.52 -24.44
CA LEU A 1062 -14.73 -40.24 -25.10
C LEU A 1062 -13.62 -40.36 -26.16
N LEU A 1063 -12.63 -41.24 -25.95
CA LEU A 1063 -11.63 -41.55 -26.97
C LEU A 1063 -12.29 -42.17 -28.21
N GLU A 1064 -13.12 -43.21 -28.04
CA GLU A 1064 -13.90 -43.83 -29.13
C GLU A 1064 -14.81 -42.81 -29.84
N MET A 1065 -15.57 -42.01 -29.08
CA MET A 1065 -16.45 -40.97 -29.65
C MET A 1065 -15.66 -39.89 -30.42
N GLY A 1066 -14.46 -39.55 -29.98
CA GLY A 1066 -13.57 -38.61 -30.68
C GLY A 1066 -12.96 -39.21 -31.95
N GLU A 1067 -12.63 -40.50 -31.96
CA GLU A 1067 -12.18 -41.21 -33.18
C GLU A 1067 -13.30 -41.36 -34.21
N VAL A 1068 -14.51 -41.72 -33.78
CA VAL A 1068 -15.71 -41.70 -34.65
C VAL A 1068 -15.98 -40.29 -35.17
N GLY A 1069 -15.70 -39.26 -34.37
CA GLY A 1069 -15.79 -37.85 -34.77
C GLY A 1069 -14.92 -37.48 -35.99
N LYS A 1070 -13.73 -38.08 -36.13
CA LYS A 1070 -12.83 -37.86 -37.29
C LYS A 1070 -13.49 -38.28 -38.61
N LEU A 1071 -14.17 -39.42 -38.62
CA LEU A 1071 -14.86 -39.98 -39.79
C LEU A 1071 -15.96 -39.03 -40.32
N PHE A 1072 -16.68 -38.38 -39.41
CA PHE A 1072 -17.71 -37.39 -39.76
C PHE A 1072 -17.15 -36.02 -40.13
N CYS A 1073 -15.97 -35.63 -39.63
CA CYS A 1073 -15.33 -34.38 -40.05
C CYS A 1073 -14.80 -34.47 -41.49
N HIS A 1074 -14.09 -35.56 -41.85
CA HIS A 1074 -13.64 -35.80 -43.23
C HIS A 1074 -14.79 -35.87 -44.26
N SER A 1075 -16.02 -36.14 -43.83
CA SER A 1075 -17.19 -36.22 -44.71
C SER A 1075 -17.73 -34.86 -45.17
N LYS A 1076 -17.29 -33.73 -44.58
CA LYS A 1076 -17.78 -32.38 -44.96
C LYS A 1076 -16.93 -31.65 -46.00
N ASP A 1077 -15.64 -31.95 -46.09
CA ASP A 1077 -14.73 -31.27 -47.01
C ASP A 1077 -14.71 -31.89 -48.42
N GLN A 1078 -15.67 -32.79 -48.74
CA GLN A 1078 -15.76 -33.51 -50.02
C GLN A 1078 -16.99 -33.19 -50.88
N GLU A 1079 -17.94 -32.35 -50.42
CA GLU A 1079 -19.14 -31.99 -51.22
C GLU A 1079 -19.05 -30.61 -51.93
N GLU A 1080 -18.01 -29.81 -51.69
CA GLU A 1080 -17.78 -28.52 -52.37
C GLU A 1080 -16.44 -28.44 -53.13
N GLN A 1081 -16.20 -29.40 -54.03
CA GLN A 1081 -15.21 -29.27 -55.09
C GLN A 1081 -15.65 -29.98 -56.38
N ASP A 1082 -15.39 -29.34 -57.52
CA ASP A 1082 -15.64 -29.77 -58.92
C ASP A 1082 -17.09 -29.73 -59.48
N GLN A 1083 -17.57 -28.52 -59.81
CA GLN A 1083 -18.29 -28.31 -61.08
C GLN A 1083 -18.18 -26.88 -61.66
N ASP A 1084 -17.38 -26.77 -62.72
CA ASP A 1084 -17.23 -25.76 -63.79
C ASP A 1084 -18.03 -24.42 -63.81
N ASP A 1085 -17.27 -23.35 -64.09
CA ASP A 1085 -17.68 -22.10 -64.79
C ASP A 1085 -18.18 -22.38 -66.25
N PRO A 1086 -18.86 -21.44 -66.99
CA PRO A 1086 -19.05 -20.01 -66.71
C PRO A 1086 -20.46 -19.40 -66.98
N GLU A 1087 -20.61 -18.14 -66.53
CA GLU A 1087 -21.34 -16.98 -67.10
C GLU A 1087 -22.79 -17.00 -67.69
N GLU A 1088 -23.40 -15.81 -67.60
CA GLU A 1088 -24.52 -15.24 -68.37
C GLU A 1088 -25.97 -15.79 -68.22
N ALA A 1089 -26.74 -14.97 -67.48
CA ALA A 1089 -27.87 -14.19 -68.03
C ALA A 1089 -29.35 -14.63 -67.82
N LYS A 1090 -30.02 -13.78 -67.02
CA LYS A 1090 -31.30 -13.08 -67.32
C LYS A 1090 -32.67 -13.75 -67.01
N THR A 1091 -33.28 -13.17 -65.98
CA THR A 1091 -34.67 -12.66 -65.94
C THR A 1091 -35.85 -13.63 -66.03
N SER A 1092 -36.37 -14.03 -64.87
CA SER A 1092 -37.80 -13.91 -64.50
C SER A 1092 -37.89 -13.76 -62.97
N GLY A 1093 -38.96 -13.23 -62.34
CA GLY A 1093 -40.22 -12.69 -62.87
C GLY A 1093 -40.87 -11.69 -61.88
N PRO A 1094 -42.06 -11.13 -62.18
CA PRO A 1094 -42.54 -9.87 -61.58
C PRO A 1094 -43.83 -10.01 -60.71
N ALA A 1095 -44.46 -8.86 -60.41
CA ALA A 1095 -45.78 -8.64 -59.73
C ALA A 1095 -45.79 -8.82 -58.20
N GLN A 1096 -46.56 -8.04 -57.39
CA GLN A 1096 -47.45 -6.86 -57.56
C GLN A 1096 -47.33 -6.03 -56.24
N ASP A 1097 -47.34 -4.68 -56.18
CA ASP A 1097 -48.36 -3.67 -56.56
C ASP A 1097 -49.62 -3.72 -55.66
N GLY A 1098 -50.13 -2.66 -55.00
CA GLY A 1098 -49.75 -1.23 -54.89
C GLY A 1098 -50.21 -0.63 -53.53
N GLY A 1099 -50.48 0.66 -53.29
CA GLY A 1099 -50.31 1.89 -54.10
C GLY A 1099 -51.02 3.16 -53.53
N THR A 1100 -50.33 4.31 -53.55
CA THR A 1100 -50.73 5.70 -53.94
C THR A 1100 -52.04 6.44 -53.48
N LYS A 1101 -51.90 7.49 -52.61
CA LYS A 1101 -52.67 8.80 -52.54
C LYS A 1101 -54.21 8.80 -52.23
N PRO A 1102 -54.93 9.95 -51.94
CA PRO A 1102 -54.63 11.41 -52.03
C PRO A 1102 -55.05 12.32 -50.81
N GLU A 1103 -55.47 13.57 -51.07
CA GLU A 1103 -55.53 14.80 -50.22
C GLU A 1103 -56.79 15.02 -49.30
N GLY A 1104 -56.71 15.90 -48.27
CA GLY A 1104 -57.78 16.91 -48.00
C GLY A 1104 -58.31 17.23 -46.56
N VAL A 1105 -58.06 18.47 -46.09
CA VAL A 1105 -58.93 19.37 -45.26
C VAL A 1105 -59.18 19.14 -43.74
N PHE A 1106 -59.15 20.26 -42.99
CA PHE A 1106 -59.54 20.52 -41.57
C PHE A 1106 -60.76 19.74 -41.00
N GLN A 1107 -60.65 19.17 -39.79
CA GLN A 1107 -61.42 19.62 -38.61
C GLN A 1107 -60.97 19.02 -37.25
N GLN A 1108 -61.11 19.78 -36.16
CA GLN A 1108 -60.82 19.34 -34.78
C GLN A 1108 -62.01 18.62 -34.11
N ARG A 1109 -61.85 17.32 -33.80
CA ARG A 1109 -62.23 16.69 -32.50
C ARG A 1109 -61.86 15.20 -32.52
N GLY A 1110 -60.84 14.80 -31.74
CA GLY A 1110 -60.45 13.38 -31.67
C GLY A 1110 -59.09 13.04 -31.02
N GLN A 1111 -58.17 13.99 -30.87
CA GLN A 1111 -56.90 13.88 -30.09
C GLN A 1111 -56.07 12.57 -30.32
N GLY A 1112 -55.16 12.50 -31.30
CA GLY A 1112 -54.81 13.48 -32.33
C GLY A 1112 -53.59 13.07 -33.19
N GLU A 1113 -53.86 12.79 -34.48
CA GLU A 1113 -52.97 12.84 -35.67
C GLU A 1113 -51.67 11.99 -35.76
N GLY A 1114 -51.21 11.75 -37.00
CA GLY A 1114 -49.97 11.03 -37.35
C GLY A 1114 -49.84 10.72 -38.86
N LYS A 1115 -48.76 9.98 -39.23
CA LYS A 1115 -48.47 9.31 -40.52
C LYS A 1115 -48.20 10.15 -41.82
N GLU A 1116 -47.04 9.84 -42.42
CA GLU A 1116 -46.78 9.48 -43.85
C GLU A 1116 -46.57 10.47 -45.04
N GLU A 1117 -45.68 9.97 -45.92
CA GLU A 1117 -45.58 10.03 -47.40
C GLU A 1117 -44.99 11.19 -48.27
N SER A 1118 -43.92 10.77 -48.99
CA SER A 1118 -43.72 10.93 -50.46
C SER A 1118 -42.91 12.11 -51.02
N GLN A 1119 -42.59 12.03 -52.33
CA GLN A 1119 -41.45 12.71 -52.98
C GLN A 1119 -41.84 13.68 -54.11
N ALA A 1120 -40.98 14.67 -54.36
CA ALA A 1120 -40.74 15.23 -55.70
C ALA A 1120 -39.27 15.68 -55.87
N ARG A 1121 -38.74 15.47 -57.09
CA ARG A 1121 -37.46 15.97 -57.65
C ARG A 1121 -37.81 16.74 -58.96
N PRO A 1122 -36.93 17.53 -59.62
CA PRO A 1122 -35.46 17.41 -59.68
C PRO A 1122 -34.68 18.76 -59.63
N CYS A 1123 -33.40 18.71 -60.07
CA CYS A 1123 -32.40 19.80 -60.14
C CYS A 1123 -31.88 20.29 -58.76
N GLY A 1124 -30.59 20.20 -58.39
CA GLY A 1124 -29.37 19.76 -59.10
C GLY A 1124 -28.53 20.94 -59.64
N PRO A 1125 -27.18 20.85 -59.70
CA PRO A 1125 -26.34 19.63 -59.59
C PRO A 1125 -25.20 19.71 -58.54
N ALA A 1126 -24.33 18.69 -58.59
CA ALA A 1126 -22.89 18.66 -58.22
C ALA A 1126 -22.46 18.04 -56.87
N LYS A 1127 -21.42 17.19 -57.01
CA LYS A 1127 -20.51 16.61 -55.99
C LYS A 1127 -21.13 15.66 -54.96
N ARG A 1128 -20.89 14.36 -55.19
CA ARG A 1128 -20.83 13.31 -54.16
C ARG A 1128 -19.60 12.41 -54.45
N ASP A 1129 -19.11 11.77 -53.39
CA ASP A 1129 -18.34 10.52 -53.25
C ASP A 1129 -17.57 9.93 -54.46
N GLY A 1130 -16.37 9.40 -54.20
CA GLY A 1130 -15.74 8.42 -55.11
C GLY A 1130 -14.24 8.21 -54.86
N ARG A 1131 -13.86 7.00 -54.43
CA ARG A 1131 -12.46 6.56 -54.28
C ARG A 1131 -11.81 6.26 -55.64
N GLY A 1132 -10.51 6.54 -55.74
CA GLY A 1132 -9.46 5.82 -56.47
C GLY A 1132 -8.18 5.99 -55.63
N GLU A 1133 -7.37 4.97 -55.34
CA GLU A 1133 -6.44 4.29 -56.27
C GLU A 1133 -5.47 5.29 -56.92
N GLN A 1134 -4.14 5.07 -56.91
CA GLN A 1134 -3.49 3.81 -57.29
C GLN A 1134 -2.10 3.59 -56.62
N LEU A 1135 -1.55 2.38 -56.74
CA LEU A 1135 -0.18 2.00 -56.34
C LEU A 1135 0.87 2.45 -57.38
N SER A 1136 2.13 2.63 -56.95
CA SER A 1136 3.40 2.29 -57.66
C SER A 1136 4.59 3.04 -57.06
N ALA A 1137 5.86 2.59 -57.05
CA ALA A 1137 6.49 1.26 -56.92
C ALA A 1137 8.02 1.46 -56.90
N MET A 1138 8.77 0.62 -56.16
CA MET A 1138 10.24 0.40 -56.30
C MET A 1138 11.13 1.65 -56.03
N GLU A 1139 12.43 1.56 -55.71
CA GLU A 1139 13.37 0.43 -55.75
C GLU A 1139 14.39 0.50 -54.57
N GLU A 1140 15.39 -0.39 -54.57
CA GLU A 1140 16.34 -0.68 -53.48
C GLU A 1140 17.29 0.49 -53.07
N ILE A 1141 17.83 0.46 -51.83
CA ILE A 1141 19.28 0.22 -51.54
C ILE A 1141 19.66 0.39 -50.05
N ARG A 1142 20.41 -0.61 -49.53
CA ARG A 1142 21.26 -0.65 -48.30
C ARG A 1142 20.65 -0.62 -46.89
N LEU A 1143 21.32 -1.40 -46.03
CA LEU A 1143 21.30 -1.30 -44.58
C LEU A 1143 22.21 -0.15 -44.13
N GLU A 1144 21.94 0.42 -42.96
CA GLU A 1144 22.98 0.55 -41.93
C GLU A 1144 22.36 0.40 -40.54
N ASP A 1145 23.16 -0.02 -39.56
CA ASP A 1145 22.74 -0.36 -38.20
C ASP A 1145 23.59 0.46 -37.22
N SER A 1146 22.96 1.25 -36.34
CA SER A 1146 23.66 2.26 -35.55
C SER A 1146 23.06 2.46 -34.16
N SER A 1147 23.45 1.61 -33.22
CA SER A 1147 23.50 2.00 -31.80
C SER A 1147 24.65 3.00 -31.57
N PRO A 1148 24.46 4.09 -30.80
CA PRO A 1148 25.57 4.84 -30.23
C PRO A 1148 25.92 4.28 -28.84
N LYS A 1149 27.20 3.96 -28.63
CA LYS A 1149 27.73 3.53 -27.33
C LYS A 1149 28.96 4.35 -26.91
N ASP A 1150 28.88 4.88 -25.69
CA ASP A 1150 29.96 5.14 -24.74
C ASP A 1150 31.12 6.12 -25.08
N THR A 1151 31.71 6.63 -23.99
CA THR A 1151 33.00 7.34 -23.83
C THR A 1151 33.09 8.85 -24.21
N GLY A 1152 33.81 9.68 -23.43
CA GLY A 1152 34.40 9.44 -22.09
C GLY A 1152 35.52 10.40 -21.67
N THR A 1153 36.14 10.10 -20.52
CA THR A 1153 37.30 10.78 -19.88
C THR A 1153 37.00 12.15 -19.22
N SER A 1154 37.70 12.61 -18.18
CA SER A 1154 38.93 12.16 -17.48
C SER A 1154 38.88 12.66 -16.00
N SER A 1155 39.80 12.47 -15.03
CA SER A 1155 41.15 11.88 -14.86
C SER A 1155 41.42 11.78 -13.31
N SER A 1156 42.40 11.10 -12.72
CA SER A 1156 43.39 10.08 -13.16
C SER A 1156 44.19 9.50 -11.97
N MET A 1157 44.43 8.18 -11.98
CA MET A 1157 45.65 7.44 -11.54
C MET A 1157 46.35 7.66 -10.16
N LEU A 1158 46.71 6.55 -9.51
CA LEU A 1158 48.11 6.04 -9.45
C LEU A 1158 48.15 4.51 -9.19
N ILE A 1159 49.34 3.88 -9.25
CA ILE A 1159 49.53 2.46 -9.69
C ILE A 1159 50.46 1.63 -8.76
N SER A 1160 50.12 0.35 -8.56
CA SER A 1160 51.00 -0.86 -8.41
C SER A 1160 50.07 -2.10 -8.38
N ASP A 1161 50.15 -3.10 -9.28
CA ASP A 1161 51.22 -4.11 -9.50
C ASP A 1161 51.42 -4.99 -8.23
N ASP A 1162 51.43 -6.33 -8.27
CA ASP A 1162 52.18 -7.23 -9.17
C ASP A 1162 51.55 -8.67 -9.34
N GLU A 1163 52.21 -9.57 -10.09
CA GLU A 1163 51.87 -10.97 -10.49
C GLU A 1163 51.57 -11.98 -9.31
N THR A 1164 51.12 -13.25 -9.45
CA THR A 1164 51.47 -14.36 -10.39
C THR A 1164 50.49 -15.57 -10.38
N LYS A 1165 50.32 -16.26 -11.52
CA LYS A 1165 50.51 -17.73 -11.81
C LYS A 1165 49.90 -18.85 -10.91
N ASP A 1166 49.68 -20.11 -11.35
CA ASP A 1166 49.56 -20.78 -12.67
C ASP A 1166 48.90 -22.17 -12.47
N ASP A 1167 48.14 -22.65 -13.47
CA ASP A 1167 47.94 -24.04 -13.97
C ASP A 1167 47.83 -25.35 -13.13
N THR A 1168 47.41 -26.41 -13.84
CA THR A 1168 47.70 -27.87 -13.66
C THR A 1168 46.86 -28.80 -12.76
N SER A 1169 45.75 -29.30 -13.34
CA SER A 1169 45.60 -30.70 -13.83
C SER A 1169 45.38 -31.95 -12.92
N MET A 1170 44.47 -32.81 -13.44
CA MET A 1170 44.57 -34.29 -13.56
C MET A 1170 44.28 -35.28 -12.39
N SER A 1171 43.20 -36.04 -12.59
CA SER A 1171 43.14 -37.52 -12.66
C SER A 1171 43.31 -38.46 -11.44
N SER A 1172 42.15 -38.98 -10.98
CA SER A 1172 41.74 -40.42 -10.96
C SER A 1172 42.48 -41.51 -10.13
N TYR A 1173 41.67 -42.51 -9.70
CA TYR A 1173 42.00 -43.85 -9.14
C TYR A 1173 42.62 -43.93 -7.72
N SER A 1174 42.42 -44.98 -6.90
CA SER A 1174 41.33 -45.99 -6.69
C SER A 1174 41.75 -47.05 -5.62
N VAL A 1175 40.78 -47.82 -5.07
CA VAL A 1175 40.89 -49.05 -4.21
C VAL A 1175 41.71 -48.93 -2.89
N LEU A 1176 41.47 -49.67 -1.79
CA LEU A 1176 40.87 -50.98 -1.47
C LEU A 1176 39.94 -50.85 -0.21
N SER A 1177 38.84 -51.58 0.06
CA SER A 1177 38.25 -52.86 -0.38
C SER A 1177 38.59 -54.13 0.45
N GLY A 1178 37.55 -54.90 0.81
CA GLY A 1178 37.60 -56.27 1.39
C GLY A 1178 37.28 -56.39 2.90
N GLY A 1179 36.31 -57.19 3.38
CA GLY A 1179 35.18 -57.89 2.72
C GLY A 1179 35.01 -59.38 3.11
N SER A 1180 33.75 -59.85 3.20
CA SER A 1180 33.30 -61.27 3.12
C SER A 1180 31.76 -61.32 2.97
N HIS A 1181 31.14 -61.88 1.91
CA HIS A 1181 30.97 -63.31 1.52
C HIS A 1181 30.10 -64.14 2.49
N GLU A 1182 29.28 -65.12 2.09
CA GLU A 1182 29.08 -65.90 0.82
C GLU A 1182 27.54 -66.01 0.51
N LEU A 1183 26.95 -66.45 -0.61
CA LEU A 1183 27.18 -66.73 -2.06
C LEU A 1183 25.72 -66.86 -2.68
N ASP A 1184 25.26 -67.41 -3.84
CA ASP A 1184 25.65 -68.11 -5.11
C ASP A 1184 24.35 -68.08 -6.02
N ASP A 1185 24.11 -68.54 -7.27
CA ASP A 1185 24.76 -69.09 -8.50
C ASP A 1185 23.61 -69.22 -9.61
N LYS A 1186 23.65 -69.61 -10.91
CA LYS A 1186 24.70 -69.95 -11.93
C LYS A 1186 24.19 -69.91 -13.42
N LEU A 1187 24.59 -68.91 -14.23
CA LEU A 1187 24.87 -68.99 -15.71
C LEU A 1187 23.70 -69.41 -16.68
N HIS A 1188 23.76 -69.46 -18.04
CA HIS A 1188 24.79 -69.18 -19.09
C HIS A 1188 24.11 -68.76 -20.45
N CYS A 1189 24.89 -68.28 -21.45
CA CYS A 1189 24.47 -67.88 -22.82
C CYS A 1189 24.81 -68.93 -23.93
N GLU A 1190 24.23 -68.80 -25.16
CA GLU A 1190 24.89 -68.97 -26.50
C GLU A 1190 23.96 -68.71 -27.73
N ASP A 1191 24.55 -68.44 -28.91
CA ASP A 1191 23.92 -68.13 -30.23
C ASP A 1191 23.81 -69.35 -31.19
N ILE A 1192 23.13 -69.22 -32.36
CA ILE A 1192 23.63 -69.55 -33.74
C ILE A 1192 22.55 -69.58 -34.87
N ASN A 1193 22.82 -68.81 -35.94
CA ASN A 1193 22.52 -68.88 -37.39
C ASN A 1193 21.18 -69.35 -38.03
N ASP A 1194 20.74 -68.53 -39.01
CA ASP A 1194 20.37 -68.80 -40.42
C ASP A 1194 20.08 -70.25 -40.92
N ASP A 1195 18.98 -70.43 -41.67
CA ASP A 1195 18.95 -70.32 -43.16
C ASP A 1195 17.77 -71.11 -43.79
N THR A 1196 16.90 -70.47 -44.58
CA THR A 1196 16.23 -71.09 -45.75
C THR A 1196 15.46 -70.07 -46.58
N VAL A 1197 15.46 -70.25 -47.92
CA VAL A 1197 14.93 -69.30 -48.91
C VAL A 1197 14.15 -70.04 -50.02
N LEU A 1198 13.35 -69.30 -50.82
CA LEU A 1198 12.67 -69.71 -52.09
C LEU A 1198 11.30 -70.43 -51.92
N VAL A 1199 10.27 -70.26 -52.78
CA VAL A 1199 10.11 -69.38 -53.97
C VAL A 1199 8.64 -69.01 -54.29
N ARG A 1200 8.47 -67.98 -55.14
CA ARG A 1200 7.22 -67.42 -55.71
C ARG A 1200 6.22 -68.41 -56.33
N SER A 1201 4.92 -68.06 -56.30
CA SER A 1201 4.14 -67.59 -57.49
C SER A 1201 2.74 -67.07 -57.11
N GLY A 1202 2.22 -66.06 -57.85
CA GLY A 1202 0.90 -65.42 -57.63
C GLY A 1202 -0.24 -66.00 -58.51
N PRO A 1203 -1.32 -65.24 -58.87
CA PRO A 1203 -1.35 -63.77 -59.07
C PRO A 1203 -2.64 -62.99 -58.67
N HIS A 1204 -2.54 -61.64 -58.68
CA HIS A 1204 -3.60 -60.59 -58.72
C HIS A 1204 -4.63 -60.51 -57.56
N GLY A 1205 -5.00 -59.33 -57.01
CA GLY A 1205 -4.48 -57.96 -57.18
C GLY A 1205 -5.42 -56.88 -56.59
N ARG A 1206 -4.85 -55.75 -56.08
CA ARG A 1206 -5.46 -54.67 -55.27
C ARG A 1206 -5.93 -55.13 -53.87
N ASP A 1207 -5.30 -54.74 -52.76
CA ASP A 1207 -5.02 -53.41 -52.17
C ASP A 1207 -6.20 -52.82 -51.38
N GLY A 1208 -5.92 -52.48 -50.12
CA GLY A 1208 -6.89 -51.97 -49.13
C GLY A 1208 -6.42 -52.20 -47.70
N GLY A 1209 -5.45 -51.41 -47.23
CA GLY A 1209 -4.92 -51.47 -45.86
C GLY A 1209 -4.77 -50.09 -45.24
N LEU A 1210 -5.05 -49.97 -43.94
CA LEU A 1210 -4.95 -48.75 -43.14
C LEU A 1210 -3.85 -48.91 -42.07
N PRO A 1211 -2.96 -47.91 -41.88
CA PRO A 1211 -2.01 -47.89 -40.78
C PRO A 1211 -2.52 -47.09 -39.56
N HIS A 1212 -2.15 -47.49 -38.35
CA HIS A 1212 -2.26 -46.64 -37.16
C HIS A 1212 -1.16 -45.57 -37.16
N SER A 1213 -1.44 -44.41 -36.55
CA SER A 1213 -0.46 -43.34 -36.29
C SER A 1213 -0.33 -43.09 -34.79
N THR A 1214 0.89 -42.83 -34.32
CA THR A 1214 1.23 -42.56 -32.92
C THR A 1214 1.59 -41.10 -32.64
N SER A 1215 1.24 -40.19 -33.55
CA SER A 1215 1.29 -38.74 -33.33
C SER A 1215 0.06 -38.26 -32.54
N ILE A 1216 0.22 -37.27 -31.65
CA ILE A 1216 -0.92 -36.51 -31.10
C ILE A 1216 -1.77 -35.99 -32.27
N ASP A 1217 -3.02 -36.40 -32.31
CA ASP A 1217 -3.90 -36.20 -33.46
C ASP A 1217 -4.55 -34.82 -33.37
N LYS A 1218 -4.27 -33.98 -34.37
CA LYS A 1218 -4.75 -32.60 -34.43
C LYS A 1218 -6.23 -32.49 -34.77
N ASP A 1219 -6.81 -33.55 -35.32
CA ASP A 1219 -8.19 -33.61 -35.78
C ASP A 1219 -9.10 -34.34 -34.77
N TRP A 1220 -8.53 -34.94 -33.71
CA TRP A 1220 -9.28 -35.42 -32.53
C TRP A 1220 -9.69 -34.23 -31.65
N ALA A 1221 -11.00 -34.04 -31.44
CA ALA A 1221 -11.51 -33.07 -30.48
C ALA A 1221 -12.95 -33.39 -30.01
N ILE A 1222 -13.23 -33.20 -28.72
CA ILE A 1222 -14.55 -33.44 -28.10
C ILE A 1222 -15.25 -32.14 -27.68
N THR A 1223 -16.59 -32.14 -27.65
CA THR A 1223 -17.41 -31.03 -27.14
C THR A 1223 -17.77 -31.21 -25.66
N PHE A 1224 -18.23 -30.12 -25.03
CA PHE A 1224 -18.72 -30.16 -23.65
C PHE A 1224 -19.95 -31.08 -23.50
N GLU A 1225 -20.86 -31.12 -24.46
CA GLU A 1225 -22.04 -31.99 -24.37
C GLU A 1225 -21.67 -33.47 -24.47
N GLN A 1226 -20.61 -33.83 -25.20
CA GLN A 1226 -20.07 -35.20 -25.20
C GLN A 1226 -19.48 -35.54 -23.84
N PHE A 1227 -18.60 -34.68 -23.31
CA PHE A 1227 -18.00 -34.86 -21.98
C PHE A 1227 -19.06 -35.01 -20.87
N LEU A 1228 -20.04 -34.10 -20.83
CA LEU A 1228 -21.15 -34.13 -19.88
C LEU A 1228 -21.99 -35.40 -20.03
N ALA A 1229 -22.35 -35.79 -21.26
CA ALA A 1229 -23.16 -36.99 -21.50
C ALA A 1229 -22.44 -38.27 -21.06
N SER A 1230 -21.11 -38.37 -21.27
CA SER A 1230 -20.32 -39.49 -20.78
C SER A 1230 -20.19 -39.51 -19.26
N VAL A 1231 -19.90 -38.38 -18.60
CA VAL A 1231 -19.85 -38.31 -17.12
C VAL A 1231 -21.19 -38.66 -16.49
N LEU A 1232 -22.31 -38.30 -17.12
CA LEU A 1232 -23.67 -38.67 -16.67
C LEU A 1232 -23.99 -40.17 -16.77
N THR A 1233 -23.16 -41.00 -17.40
CA THR A 1233 -23.33 -42.47 -17.36
C THR A 1233 -22.75 -43.12 -16.09
N GLU A 1234 -21.82 -42.45 -15.42
CA GLU A 1234 -21.07 -43.00 -14.29
C GLU A 1234 -21.51 -42.41 -12.94
N GLN A 1235 -22.29 -43.20 -12.19
CA GLN A 1235 -22.92 -42.76 -10.95
C GLN A 1235 -21.91 -42.29 -9.87
N ALA A 1236 -20.70 -42.83 -9.84
CA ALA A 1236 -19.66 -42.42 -8.89
C ALA A 1236 -19.18 -40.97 -9.13
N LEU A 1237 -18.93 -40.60 -10.39
CA LEU A 1237 -18.54 -39.22 -10.76
C LEU A 1237 -19.68 -38.23 -10.50
N VAL A 1238 -20.92 -38.61 -10.83
CA VAL A 1238 -22.13 -37.84 -10.49
C VAL A 1238 -22.18 -37.55 -8.99
N LEU A 1239 -22.06 -38.58 -8.14
CA LEU A 1239 -22.11 -38.44 -6.68
C LEU A 1239 -20.96 -37.58 -6.13
N TYR A 1240 -19.75 -37.67 -6.68
CA TYR A 1240 -18.63 -36.82 -6.25
C TYR A 1240 -18.88 -35.34 -6.58
N PHE A 1241 -19.35 -35.02 -7.78
CA PHE A 1241 -19.58 -33.61 -8.16
C PHE A 1241 -20.86 -33.03 -7.55
N GLU A 1242 -21.87 -33.84 -7.24
CA GLU A 1242 -23.08 -33.43 -6.48
C GLU A 1242 -22.85 -33.35 -4.95
N LYS A 1243 -21.72 -33.87 -4.44
CA LYS A 1243 -21.33 -33.84 -3.01
C LYS A 1243 -21.40 -32.40 -2.45
N PRO A 1244 -22.19 -32.13 -1.39
CA PRO A 1244 -22.33 -30.79 -0.83
C PRO A 1244 -21.05 -30.37 -0.08
N VAL A 1245 -20.72 -29.08 -0.16
CA VAL A 1245 -19.50 -28.51 0.45
C VAL A 1245 -19.86 -27.75 1.72
N GLU A 1246 -19.30 -28.13 2.86
CA GLU A 1246 -19.42 -27.36 4.10
C GLU A 1246 -18.48 -26.13 4.10
N VAL A 1247 -18.96 -25.05 3.49
CA VAL A 1247 -18.26 -23.76 3.37
C VAL A 1247 -17.80 -23.24 4.74
N ALA A 1248 -18.69 -23.24 5.75
CA ALA A 1248 -18.39 -22.80 7.10
C ALA A 1248 -17.26 -23.60 7.78
N ALA A 1249 -17.14 -24.91 7.49
CA ALA A 1249 -16.05 -25.74 8.00
C ALA A 1249 -14.71 -25.34 7.35
N ARG A 1250 -14.69 -25.08 6.03
CA ARG A 1250 -13.49 -24.61 5.31
C ARG A 1250 -13.05 -23.22 5.74
N ILE A 1251 -13.97 -22.26 5.92
CA ILE A 1251 -13.68 -20.94 6.51
C ILE A 1251 -13.07 -21.08 7.91
N THR A 1252 -13.62 -21.99 8.73
CA THR A 1252 -13.12 -22.25 10.09
C THR A 1252 -11.71 -22.87 10.07
N ASN A 1253 -11.45 -23.81 9.16
CA ASN A 1253 -10.13 -24.40 8.99
C ASN A 1253 -9.08 -23.36 8.55
N ALA A 1254 -9.37 -22.57 7.51
CA ALA A 1254 -8.50 -21.49 7.02
C ALA A 1254 -8.11 -20.51 8.15
N LYS A 1255 -9.08 -20.09 8.97
CA LYS A 1255 -8.85 -19.27 10.16
C LYS A 1255 -7.99 -19.95 11.22
N ASN A 1256 -8.15 -21.26 11.43
CA ASN A 1256 -7.40 -22.00 12.44
C ASN A 1256 -5.94 -22.21 12.02
N VAL A 1257 -5.68 -22.60 10.76
CA VAL A 1257 -4.32 -22.70 10.20
C VAL A 1257 -3.56 -21.38 10.37
N ARG A 1258 -4.20 -20.25 10.01
CA ARG A 1258 -3.64 -18.89 10.16
C ARG A 1258 -3.39 -18.49 11.62
N LYS A 1259 -4.32 -18.81 12.54
CA LYS A 1259 -4.15 -18.54 13.99
C LYS A 1259 -3.08 -19.38 14.66
N VAL A 1260 -2.82 -20.60 14.16
CA VAL A 1260 -1.90 -21.55 14.79
C VAL A 1260 -0.45 -21.33 14.37
N GLY A 1261 -0.18 -20.89 13.13
CA GLY A 1261 1.08 -20.27 12.72
C GLY A 1261 2.34 -21.05 13.15
N CYS A 1262 2.66 -22.09 12.37
CA CYS A 1262 3.71 -23.09 12.61
C CYS A 1262 3.42 -24.19 13.66
N SER A 1263 2.39 -25.02 13.42
CA SER A 1263 2.48 -26.48 13.68
C SER A 1263 1.46 -27.26 12.85
N LEU A 1264 1.93 -28.21 12.04
CA LEU A 1264 1.09 -29.32 11.55
C LEU A 1264 0.67 -30.17 12.75
N LEU A 1265 -0.62 -30.49 12.86
CA LEU A 1265 -1.16 -31.45 13.81
C LEU A 1265 -1.97 -32.50 13.06
N SER A 1266 -1.76 -33.76 13.44
CA SER A 1266 -2.42 -34.93 12.85
C SER A 1266 -3.92 -34.91 13.13
N ALA A 1267 -4.72 -35.50 12.24
CA ALA A 1267 -6.18 -35.49 12.28
C ALA A 1267 -6.83 -36.36 13.40
N SER A 1268 -6.10 -36.69 14.48
CA SER A 1268 -6.52 -37.65 15.52
C SER A 1268 -7.45 -37.09 16.61
N ASP A 1269 -7.50 -35.77 16.79
CA ASP A 1269 -8.00 -35.17 18.04
C ASP A 1269 -9.46 -34.66 17.95
N TYR A 1270 -10.15 -34.90 16.83
CA TYR A 1270 -11.45 -34.27 16.54
C TYR A 1270 -12.69 -34.94 17.18
N GLU A 1271 -12.57 -36.12 17.79
CA GLU A 1271 -13.74 -36.83 18.37
C GLU A 1271 -14.14 -36.39 19.79
N ILE A 1272 -13.28 -35.67 20.53
CA ILE A 1272 -13.52 -35.38 21.96
C ILE A 1272 -14.11 -33.98 22.19
N SER A 1273 -15.25 -33.68 21.55
CA SER A 1273 -16.06 -32.47 21.84
C SER A 1273 -17.57 -32.59 21.54
N LEU A 1274 -18.12 -33.82 21.48
CA LEU A 1274 -19.58 -34.06 21.35
C LEU A 1274 -20.19 -34.80 22.56
N SER A 1275 -19.75 -34.44 23.77
CA SER A 1275 -20.44 -34.80 25.02
C SER A 1275 -20.14 -33.78 26.13
N GLY A 1276 -21.09 -32.87 26.40
CA GLY A 1276 -20.96 -31.80 27.41
C GLY A 1276 -22.17 -30.89 27.45
#